data_AF-E2ZB19-F1
#
_entry.id   AF-E2ZB19-F1
#
_cell.length_a   1.000
_cell.length_b   1.000
_cell.length_c   1.000
_cell.angle_alpha   90.00
_cell.angle_beta   90.00
_cell.angle_gamma   90.00
#
_symmetry.space_group_name_H-M   'P 1'
#
loop_
_entity.id
_entity.type
_entity.pdbx_description
1 polymer ?
#
loop_
_entity_poly.entity_id
_entity_poly.type
_entity_poly.pdbx_seq_one_letter_code
_entity_poly.pdbx_strand_id
1 'polypeptide(L)'
;MNKIFKIVWSKSRQCYIVVSEYAKNTSGKKSVATALVAFAVLAGSSAVQAAPPGGEGVLSALWIGSGASASGENSMAIGRAAKSTENKSIAIGSDAKAYGRPLTGIWPNKEVHPATAIGAHSFADGDSTLAVGFGTNASNTKATAVGANASATGTDSTVVGSGASTNQASASVLGSNATVTGVAGTAVGSSSTAANNSFAGGNNAMATGGNSVAIGVTTKASGTGSVAVGNTAQATNNSTTAVGDGAKATGISGSAFGQNANASASFALAVGVGARASDIYTSAFGSGASAGGTYGTAIGTNAKANVGPGTAIGANANAEGDGSTAVGGTNAPGVQNVTIAGNAVSITNNAYAKGQNSLAVGYQTRSMGIEAVAVGTKAVANGTWSVAVGRDLFAKGKNSVAMGESSQAMTDNAVAVGLRNNSTGGSAVTLGRDLTANGEYSAAIGSSSSASGQFALAIGTGYAGGNPATPSSYGANASGNSSIAIGRSTQATAMGATAIGGAQDDSALGAKASGVYATAIGGLSEASGAGALALGSNNNGFGAKATGEKAIAVGAAATASGARSVVVGVNSSATSNDAQAIGNSASVGSNYGTALGTFATVAGNADRGIAIGNSNQASTATTVKVADGIALGSYSVADKGAGVSGYNMTALRDNSYAGTTGAFTSGLGALAIGTGQKTRQITGVAAGNADTDAVNVAQLRSVSSRVKAYNENTANGASDYILANQALVAKSTDKDKLEIQALNTNEGVTLTFTPKTTAVIQNGNSLVTAGAVYTAIDKAKTHYVSVKSTENNNRDNNGASGLNSVAIGGAVGVSGDESIGIGHSITGNSDGERSVLLGSQIMNLNREGVLIGQNLFNKGTNNILIGKGIAANDAYASNNVVLGNGATLSGAQAVLIGKGTGSYGASTVTIGDGTTAGTQAHPSAGAVTIGKGAKSYGASAVTIGDGASVGTAAQAVTNSVAIGKGATATGASSVVIGDHARSSNEGSVAIGYSNSVSADNGVAIGNGTSVTAIDGVAIGNSSMANRAPGVTGYDANDNKTDKYAGLTGRAIMSNHGAVSIGGNGFSRQIIGVSAGSADTDAVNVAQLKSVNLGFAGNTGTSDVNLAKSTLGIKGDNTYIKTSAVGRNLTITPNIQNITMNGTSASAGTGLADANNVASAINTAVNSAGWKIKAMGSGLGVRTGDTEETRIGNNDSVLLQAGDNLVINKTGNRFTYSLNPVLNHLTKAMFTSGSDVTTIDANSITMTSSGISLTNSGINAGNKVISNVASGG
;
A
#
# COMPACT_ATOMS: atom_id res chain seq x y z
N MET A 1 -40.21 31.42 -9.05
CA MET A 1 -41.54 31.41 -8.39
C MET A 1 -41.84 32.83 -7.92
N ASN A 2 -43.12 33.24 -7.86
CA ASN A 2 -43.60 34.62 -7.56
C ASN A 2 -43.27 35.69 -8.63
N LYS A 3 -44.22 36.48 -9.16
CA LYS A 3 -45.68 36.60 -8.92
C LYS A 3 -46.43 36.78 -10.27
N ILE A 4 -47.62 36.19 -10.38
CA ILE A 4 -48.59 36.43 -11.47
C ILE A 4 -49.79 37.15 -10.83
N PHE A 5 -50.19 38.32 -11.37
CA PHE A 5 -51.08 39.24 -10.67
C PHE A 5 -52.52 39.33 -11.19
N LYS A 6 -52.82 38.86 -12.41
CA LYS A 6 -54.20 38.52 -12.81
C LYS A 6 -54.24 37.60 -14.03
N ILE A 7 -55.24 36.73 -14.06
CA ILE A 7 -55.52 35.78 -15.14
C ILE A 7 -56.92 36.10 -15.68
N VAL A 8 -57.07 36.22 -17.00
CA VAL A 8 -58.37 36.49 -17.65
C VAL A 8 -58.60 35.51 -18.79
N TRP A 9 -59.80 34.93 -18.86
CA TRP A 9 -60.21 34.00 -19.93
C TRP A 9 -60.47 34.75 -21.25
N SER A 10 -59.77 34.38 -22.31
CA SER A 10 -59.98 34.98 -23.64
C SER A 10 -60.92 34.14 -24.49
N LYS A 11 -62.16 34.62 -24.67
CA LYS A 11 -63.19 33.95 -25.48
C LYS A 11 -62.82 33.75 -26.96
N SER A 12 -61.92 34.57 -27.52
CA SER A 12 -61.47 34.45 -28.91
C SER A 12 -60.29 33.49 -29.12
N ARG A 13 -59.68 32.99 -28.04
CA ARG A 13 -58.54 32.04 -28.09
C ARG A 13 -58.73 30.78 -27.24
N GLN A 14 -59.85 30.67 -26.51
CA GLN A 14 -60.18 29.58 -25.57
C GLN A 14 -59.04 29.20 -24.61
N CYS A 15 -58.32 30.22 -24.11
CA CYS A 15 -57.28 30.03 -23.11
C CYS A 15 -57.22 31.20 -22.12
N TYR A 16 -56.62 30.94 -20.97
CA TYR A 16 -56.34 31.93 -19.93
C TYR A 16 -55.06 32.72 -20.28
N ILE A 17 -55.13 34.06 -20.21
CA ILE A 17 -54.01 34.95 -20.53
C ILE A 17 -53.63 35.80 -19.31
N VAL A 18 -52.33 36.11 -19.18
CA VAL A 18 -51.72 36.96 -18.15
C VAL A 18 -51.21 38.26 -18.80
N VAL A 19 -51.32 39.39 -18.10
CA VAL A 19 -50.88 40.72 -18.60
C VAL A 19 -49.99 41.42 -17.57
N SER A 20 -48.96 42.15 -18.01
CA SER A 20 -48.11 43.00 -17.16
C SER A 20 -48.24 44.49 -17.54
N GLU A 21 -48.04 45.38 -16.57
CA GLU A 21 -48.26 46.82 -16.73
C GLU A 21 -46.94 47.62 -16.80
N TYR A 22 -46.99 48.73 -17.56
CA TYR A 22 -46.07 49.88 -17.57
C TYR A 22 -44.68 49.83 -18.24
N ALA A 23 -44.56 50.60 -19.34
CA ALA A 23 -43.68 51.78 -19.42
C ALA A 23 -44.20 52.80 -20.48
N LYS A 24 -44.07 54.11 -20.23
CA LYS A 24 -44.48 55.22 -21.12
C LYS A 24 -43.28 56.10 -21.52
N ASN A 25 -43.18 56.52 -22.78
CA ASN A 25 -42.65 57.84 -23.22
C ASN A 25 -43.01 58.01 -24.73
N THR A 26 -43.81 58.96 -25.25
CA THR A 26 -43.75 60.43 -25.44
C THR A 26 -42.74 60.99 -26.48
N SER A 27 -43.21 61.97 -27.28
CA SER A 27 -42.62 62.59 -28.50
C SER A 27 -42.61 61.74 -29.79
N GLY A 28 -42.92 62.23 -31.01
CA GLY A 28 -43.61 63.49 -31.38
C GLY A 28 -43.65 63.81 -32.91
N LYS A 29 -44.79 63.57 -33.59
CA LYS A 29 -45.15 63.94 -35.00
C LYS A 29 -44.31 63.25 -36.11
N LYS A 30 -44.83 62.84 -37.30
CA LYS A 30 -46.04 63.21 -38.09
C LYS A 30 -46.71 61.99 -38.79
N SER A 31 -47.97 62.20 -39.26
CA SER A 31 -48.76 61.45 -40.29
C SER A 31 -49.04 59.94 -40.10
N VAL A 32 -50.26 59.53 -39.69
CA VAL A 32 -51.48 59.21 -40.51
C VAL A 32 -51.41 57.78 -41.09
N ALA A 33 -52.13 56.75 -40.60
CA ALA A 33 -53.59 56.48 -40.52
C ALA A 33 -54.21 56.23 -41.94
N THR A 34 -55.07 55.24 -42.25
CA THR A 34 -55.83 54.19 -41.53
C THR A 34 -56.14 53.05 -42.53
N ALA A 35 -56.44 51.82 -42.08
CA ALA A 35 -57.04 50.79 -42.93
C ALA A 35 -58.44 50.37 -42.43
N LEU A 36 -59.52 50.91 -43.03
CA LEU A 36 -60.76 50.16 -43.33
C LEU A 36 -61.70 50.96 -44.27
N VAL A 37 -62.08 50.33 -45.39
CA VAL A 37 -63.29 50.51 -46.25
C VAL A 37 -63.93 51.91 -46.41
N ALA A 38 -63.95 52.41 -47.65
CA ALA A 38 -65.06 53.21 -48.21
C ALA A 38 -65.11 53.12 -49.75
N PHE A 39 -66.33 53.09 -50.31
CA PHE A 39 -66.63 53.18 -51.75
C PHE A 39 -66.67 54.67 -52.16
N ALA A 40 -66.03 55.07 -53.27
CA ALA A 40 -66.50 56.15 -54.16
C ALA A 40 -65.63 56.30 -55.42
N VAL A 41 -66.29 56.62 -56.53
CA VAL A 41 -65.75 56.85 -57.90
C VAL A 41 -65.47 58.34 -58.11
N LEU A 42 -64.46 58.74 -58.92
CA LEU A 42 -64.61 59.48 -60.20
C LEU A 42 -63.30 60.11 -60.74
N ALA A 43 -63.22 60.19 -62.08
CA ALA A 43 -62.40 61.08 -62.93
C ALA A 43 -60.87 60.92 -62.96
N GLY A 44 -60.35 60.41 -64.10
CA GLY A 44 -58.93 60.35 -64.42
C GLY A 44 -58.67 59.64 -65.75
N SER A 45 -59.16 60.20 -66.86
CA SER A 45 -59.16 59.57 -68.19
C SER A 45 -57.77 59.24 -68.74
N SER A 46 -57.50 57.96 -69.01
CA SER A 46 -56.49 57.46 -69.94
C SER A 46 -56.86 56.05 -70.39
N ALA A 47 -56.71 55.74 -71.67
CA ALA A 47 -57.31 54.57 -72.32
C ALA A 47 -56.99 53.22 -71.65
N VAL A 48 -58.02 52.37 -71.54
CA VAL A 48 -57.85 50.91 -71.52
C VAL A 48 -57.58 50.49 -72.97
N GLN A 49 -56.34 50.16 -73.30
CA GLN A 49 -56.00 49.48 -74.55
C GLN A 49 -55.84 47.99 -74.26
N ALA A 50 -56.90 47.22 -74.51
CA ALA A 50 -56.73 45.84 -74.90
C ALA A 50 -56.44 45.83 -76.41
N ALA A 51 -55.21 45.52 -76.83
CA ALA A 51 -54.90 45.35 -78.24
C ALA A 51 -55.37 43.96 -78.70
N PRO A 52 -56.06 43.84 -79.85
CA PRO A 52 -56.37 42.54 -80.44
C PRO A 52 -55.10 41.89 -81.02
N PRO A 53 -54.96 40.56 -80.97
CA PRO A 53 -53.85 39.85 -81.60
C PRO A 53 -54.02 39.82 -83.12
N GLY A 54 -52.94 40.05 -83.87
CA GLY A 54 -52.93 39.97 -85.32
C GLY A 54 -51.57 39.53 -85.85
N GLY A 55 -51.52 38.35 -86.49
CA GLY A 55 -50.35 37.83 -87.21
C GLY A 55 -49.50 36.82 -86.44
N GLU A 56 -49.76 35.53 -86.69
CA GLU A 56 -48.86 34.37 -86.48
C GLU A 56 -48.14 34.28 -85.11
N GLY A 57 -48.93 33.97 -84.09
CA GLY A 57 -48.48 33.70 -82.71
C GLY A 57 -49.48 34.30 -81.71
N VAL A 58 -50.22 33.48 -80.95
CA VAL A 58 -51.39 33.96 -80.21
C VAL A 58 -50.99 34.63 -78.88
N LEU A 59 -50.63 35.92 -78.93
CA LEU A 59 -50.19 36.70 -77.75
C LEU A 59 -51.35 37.33 -76.98
N SER A 60 -51.88 36.65 -75.94
CA SER A 60 -52.99 37.16 -75.10
C SER A 60 -52.54 38.03 -73.91
N ALA A 61 -51.92 39.19 -74.17
CA ALA A 61 -51.43 40.12 -73.14
C ALA A 61 -52.48 41.18 -72.70
N LEU A 62 -52.37 41.69 -71.47
CA LEU A 62 -53.29 42.68 -70.87
C LEU A 62 -52.54 43.86 -70.25
N TRP A 63 -52.81 45.10 -70.66
CA TRP A 63 -52.23 46.29 -70.02
C TRP A 63 -53.22 47.44 -69.77
N ILE A 64 -53.05 48.12 -68.62
CA ILE A 64 -53.96 49.17 -68.14
C ILE A 64 -53.15 50.27 -67.41
N GLY A 65 -53.12 51.50 -67.94
CA GLY A 65 -52.48 52.65 -67.29
C GLY A 65 -51.59 53.46 -68.23
N SER A 66 -51.39 54.75 -67.95
CA SER A 66 -50.60 55.63 -68.81
C SER A 66 -49.12 55.25 -68.83
N GLY A 67 -48.60 54.95 -70.02
CA GLY A 67 -47.23 54.45 -70.23
C GLY A 67 -47.02 52.98 -69.86
N ALA A 68 -48.08 52.22 -69.55
CA ALA A 68 -47.95 50.78 -69.30
C ALA A 68 -47.65 50.01 -70.60
N SER A 69 -46.92 48.89 -70.51
CA SER A 69 -46.64 48.01 -71.66
C SER A 69 -46.50 46.55 -71.22
N ALA A 70 -47.18 45.63 -71.90
CA ALA A 70 -46.99 44.19 -71.74
C ALA A 70 -46.67 43.57 -73.12
N SER A 71 -45.50 42.95 -73.31
CA SER A 71 -45.05 42.46 -74.63
C SER A 71 -44.93 40.94 -74.77
N GLY A 72 -45.09 40.18 -73.68
CA GLY A 72 -45.02 38.71 -73.69
C GLY A 72 -46.40 38.05 -73.82
N GLU A 73 -46.44 36.83 -74.34
CA GLU A 73 -47.64 35.98 -74.41
C GLU A 73 -48.25 35.79 -73.02
N ASN A 74 -49.55 36.02 -72.83
CA ASN A 74 -50.23 35.89 -71.53
C ASN A 74 -49.64 36.78 -70.41
N SER A 75 -48.92 37.87 -70.76
CA SER A 75 -48.34 38.82 -69.79
C SER A 75 -49.33 39.93 -69.39
N MET A 76 -49.10 40.55 -68.22
CA MET A 76 -49.99 41.54 -67.62
C MET A 76 -49.22 42.78 -67.12
N ALA A 77 -49.68 44.01 -67.42
CA ALA A 77 -49.06 45.26 -66.94
C ALA A 77 -50.11 46.32 -66.51
N ILE A 78 -50.33 46.51 -65.20
CA ILE A 78 -51.39 47.37 -64.65
C ILE A 78 -50.81 48.46 -63.75
N GLY A 79 -50.83 49.72 -64.19
CA GLY A 79 -50.36 50.89 -63.44
C GLY A 79 -49.60 51.89 -64.31
N ARG A 80 -49.47 53.16 -63.86
CA ARG A 80 -48.72 54.20 -64.59
C ARG A 80 -47.27 53.77 -64.79
N ALA A 81 -46.80 53.68 -66.04
CA ALA A 81 -45.47 53.20 -66.41
C ALA A 81 -45.12 51.75 -65.96
N ALA A 82 -46.13 50.89 -65.74
CA ALA A 82 -45.89 49.47 -65.46
C ALA A 82 -45.40 48.72 -66.71
N LYS A 83 -44.36 47.89 -66.61
CA LYS A 83 -43.77 47.18 -67.76
C LYS A 83 -43.59 45.70 -67.50
N SER A 84 -44.13 44.85 -68.37
CA SER A 84 -43.97 43.39 -68.35
C SER A 84 -43.46 42.90 -69.71
N THR A 85 -42.33 42.18 -69.81
CA THR A 85 -41.74 41.88 -71.12
C THR A 85 -41.78 40.42 -71.58
N GLU A 86 -41.53 39.46 -70.69
CA GLU A 86 -41.52 38.03 -71.05
C GLU A 86 -42.90 37.35 -70.89
N ASN A 87 -43.07 36.20 -71.56
CA ASN A 87 -44.31 35.42 -71.53
C ASN A 87 -44.73 35.07 -70.09
N LYS A 88 -46.05 35.16 -69.82
CA LYS A 88 -46.72 34.91 -68.52
C LYS A 88 -46.28 35.84 -67.37
N SER A 89 -45.49 36.89 -67.62
CA SER A 89 -45.02 37.82 -66.60
C SER A 89 -46.07 38.86 -66.18
N ILE A 90 -46.05 39.30 -64.92
CA ILE A 90 -47.08 40.15 -64.32
C ILE A 90 -46.43 41.37 -63.64
N ALA A 91 -46.76 42.60 -64.07
CA ALA A 91 -46.35 43.86 -63.44
C ALA A 91 -47.59 44.65 -62.97
N ILE A 92 -47.77 44.88 -61.67
CA ILE A 92 -48.95 45.59 -61.13
C ILE A 92 -48.51 46.66 -60.11
N GLY A 93 -48.65 47.94 -60.48
CA GLY A 93 -48.23 49.09 -59.67
C GLY A 93 -47.60 50.19 -60.52
N SER A 94 -47.55 51.43 -60.04
CA SER A 94 -46.88 52.50 -60.79
C SER A 94 -45.37 52.28 -60.85
N ASP A 95 -44.78 52.34 -62.05
CA ASP A 95 -43.36 52.07 -62.33
C ASP A 95 -42.89 50.64 -61.94
N ALA A 96 -43.83 49.70 -61.78
CA ALA A 96 -43.54 48.28 -61.58
C ALA A 96 -42.96 47.65 -62.84
N LYS A 97 -41.87 46.87 -62.73
CA LYS A 97 -41.16 46.26 -63.86
C LYS A 97 -40.98 44.76 -63.64
N ALA A 98 -41.58 43.94 -64.49
CA ALA A 98 -41.40 42.49 -64.55
C ALA A 98 -40.78 42.12 -65.90
N TYR A 99 -39.45 42.14 -65.99
CA TYR A 99 -38.79 41.84 -67.26
C TYR A 99 -38.78 40.34 -67.56
N GLY A 100 -38.24 39.53 -66.64
CA GLY A 100 -37.87 38.14 -66.91
C GLY A 100 -36.66 38.04 -67.86
N ARG A 101 -36.12 36.82 -68.03
CA ARG A 101 -35.02 36.56 -68.97
C ARG A 101 -35.30 35.31 -69.82
N PRO A 102 -34.95 35.32 -71.12
CA PRO A 102 -35.04 34.13 -71.96
C PRO A 102 -33.83 33.22 -71.72
N LEU A 103 -34.07 31.92 -71.54
CA LEU A 103 -33.02 30.90 -71.61
C LEU A 103 -32.49 30.77 -73.04
N THR A 104 -31.17 30.82 -73.20
CA THR A 104 -30.48 30.56 -74.48
C THR A 104 -30.28 29.05 -74.68
N GLY A 105 -31.30 28.37 -75.22
CA GLY A 105 -31.27 26.95 -75.56
C GLY A 105 -31.97 26.68 -76.90
N ILE A 106 -31.44 25.73 -77.68
CA ILE A 106 -31.95 25.41 -79.03
C ILE A 106 -33.25 24.59 -78.94
N TRP A 107 -34.17 24.86 -79.87
CA TRP A 107 -35.50 24.27 -80.05
C TRP A 107 -35.57 22.73 -79.91
N PRO A 108 -36.70 22.15 -79.44
CA PRO A 108 -38.05 22.74 -79.50
C PRO A 108 -38.79 23.02 -78.17
N ASN A 109 -38.24 22.69 -76.99
CA ASN A 109 -38.91 22.97 -75.71
C ASN A 109 -38.33 24.21 -75.00
N LYS A 110 -38.85 25.40 -75.30
CA LYS A 110 -38.55 26.63 -74.54
C LYS A 110 -39.48 26.71 -73.32
N GLU A 111 -39.02 26.26 -72.15
CA GLU A 111 -39.78 26.45 -70.91
C GLU A 111 -39.94 27.95 -70.61
N VAL A 112 -41.17 28.36 -70.32
CA VAL A 112 -41.52 29.78 -70.06
C VAL A 112 -41.48 30.02 -68.56
N HIS A 113 -40.57 30.89 -68.14
CA HIS A 113 -40.30 31.22 -66.75
C HIS A 113 -40.77 32.66 -66.42
N PRO A 114 -41.93 32.85 -65.79
CA PRO A 114 -42.53 34.17 -65.60
C PRO A 114 -41.84 35.00 -64.50
N ALA A 115 -41.76 36.31 -64.70
CA ALA A 115 -41.43 37.27 -63.63
C ALA A 115 -42.69 37.96 -63.10
N THR A 116 -42.80 38.18 -61.80
CA THR A 116 -43.95 38.84 -61.15
C THR A 116 -43.49 40.00 -60.28
N ALA A 117 -43.92 41.23 -60.59
CA ALA A 117 -43.66 42.45 -59.83
C ALA A 117 -44.99 43.12 -59.41
N ILE A 118 -45.30 43.16 -58.11
CA ILE A 118 -46.58 43.68 -57.59
C ILE A 118 -46.33 44.73 -56.49
N GLY A 119 -46.50 46.00 -56.83
CA GLY A 119 -46.34 47.17 -55.96
C GLY A 119 -45.65 48.33 -56.71
N ALA A 120 -45.83 49.57 -56.26
CA ALA A 120 -45.20 50.72 -56.90
C ALA A 120 -43.67 50.64 -56.80
N HIS A 121 -42.97 50.91 -57.90
CA HIS A 121 -41.50 50.76 -58.04
C HIS A 121 -40.96 49.34 -57.73
N SER A 122 -41.79 48.29 -57.78
CA SER A 122 -41.31 46.91 -57.71
C SER A 122 -40.55 46.51 -58.98
N PHE A 123 -39.49 45.71 -58.85
CA PHE A 123 -38.60 45.32 -59.93
C PHE A 123 -38.31 43.81 -59.86
N ALA A 124 -38.63 43.08 -60.92
CA ALA A 124 -38.38 41.66 -61.10
C ALA A 124 -37.71 41.45 -62.47
N ASP A 125 -36.40 41.21 -62.49
CA ASP A 125 -35.59 41.07 -63.73
C ASP A 125 -35.10 39.64 -63.96
N GLY A 126 -35.03 38.83 -62.91
CA GLY A 126 -34.52 37.47 -63.03
C GLY A 126 -35.51 36.48 -63.63
N ASP A 127 -34.96 35.37 -64.09
CA ASP A 127 -35.68 34.17 -64.51
C ASP A 127 -36.54 33.60 -63.36
N SER A 128 -37.85 33.34 -63.55
CA SER A 128 -38.77 32.85 -62.49
C SER A 128 -38.78 33.69 -61.18
N THR A 129 -38.85 35.02 -61.27
CA THR A 129 -38.76 35.92 -60.08
C THR A 129 -40.09 36.40 -59.53
N LEU A 130 -40.10 36.75 -58.23
CA LEU A 130 -41.27 37.30 -57.52
C LEU A 130 -40.88 38.51 -56.65
N ALA A 131 -41.31 39.71 -57.00
CA ALA A 131 -41.14 40.95 -56.23
C ALA A 131 -42.51 41.50 -55.79
N VAL A 132 -42.79 41.62 -54.49
CA VAL A 132 -44.11 42.06 -53.98
C VAL A 132 -43.97 43.10 -52.85
N GLY A 133 -44.33 44.35 -53.14
CA GLY A 133 -44.26 45.48 -52.21
C GLY A 133 -43.85 46.79 -52.88
N PHE A 134 -43.85 47.88 -52.12
CA PHE A 134 -43.29 49.16 -52.58
C PHE A 134 -41.76 49.05 -52.68
N GLY A 135 -41.17 49.42 -53.82
CA GLY A 135 -39.70 49.50 -53.99
C GLY A 135 -38.95 48.17 -53.87
N THR A 136 -39.59 47.02 -54.10
CA THR A 136 -38.95 45.70 -54.04
C THR A 136 -38.06 45.42 -55.24
N ASN A 137 -37.02 44.59 -55.06
CA ASN A 137 -36.07 44.24 -56.11
C ASN A 137 -35.75 42.72 -56.08
N ALA A 138 -36.10 41.99 -57.14
CA ALA A 138 -35.78 40.57 -57.35
C ALA A 138 -35.09 40.40 -58.73
N SER A 139 -33.76 40.53 -58.77
CA SER A 139 -33.03 40.74 -60.04
C SER A 139 -32.27 39.51 -60.59
N ASN A 140 -32.36 38.35 -59.95
CA ASN A 140 -31.62 37.15 -60.36
C ASN A 140 -32.51 35.91 -60.36
N THR A 141 -32.07 34.83 -61.04
CA THR A 141 -32.84 33.60 -61.24
C THR A 141 -33.43 33.06 -59.92
N LYS A 142 -34.75 32.78 -59.93
CA LYS A 142 -35.56 32.26 -58.82
C LYS A 142 -35.57 33.12 -57.55
N ALA A 143 -35.17 34.39 -57.65
CA ALA A 143 -35.19 35.31 -56.52
C ALA A 143 -36.63 35.73 -56.14
N THR A 144 -36.91 35.74 -54.83
CA THR A 144 -38.18 36.18 -54.24
C THR A 144 -37.93 37.31 -53.25
N ALA A 145 -38.58 38.47 -53.43
CA ALA A 145 -38.50 39.64 -52.56
C ALA A 145 -39.90 40.13 -52.16
N VAL A 146 -40.25 40.09 -50.87
CA VAL A 146 -41.59 40.47 -50.37
C VAL A 146 -41.50 41.44 -49.18
N GLY A 147 -42.16 42.59 -49.28
CA GLY A 147 -42.18 43.65 -48.26
C GLY A 147 -41.47 44.93 -48.71
N ALA A 148 -41.85 46.09 -48.16
CA ALA A 148 -41.40 47.38 -48.69
C ALA A 148 -39.86 47.54 -48.64
N ASN A 149 -39.24 47.85 -49.78
CA ASN A 149 -37.80 47.93 -50.02
C ASN A 149 -37.01 46.62 -49.77
N ALA A 150 -37.65 45.45 -49.90
CA ALA A 150 -36.96 44.15 -49.87
C ALA A 150 -36.12 43.93 -51.14
N SER A 151 -34.89 43.43 -51.01
CA SER A 151 -33.94 43.26 -52.12
C SER A 151 -33.33 41.86 -52.15
N ALA A 152 -33.76 41.03 -53.10
CA ALA A 152 -33.26 39.69 -53.39
C ALA A 152 -32.48 39.70 -54.73
N THR A 153 -31.17 39.96 -54.68
CA THR A 153 -30.33 40.06 -55.89
C THR A 153 -29.35 38.89 -56.02
N GLY A 154 -29.53 37.80 -55.26
CA GLY A 154 -28.82 36.53 -55.45
C GLY A 154 -29.68 35.46 -56.15
N THR A 155 -29.05 34.52 -56.85
CA THR A 155 -29.72 33.35 -57.44
C THR A 155 -30.33 32.45 -56.36
N ASP A 156 -31.54 31.94 -56.57
CA ASP A 156 -32.30 31.13 -55.59
C ASP A 156 -32.45 31.80 -54.21
N SER A 157 -32.41 33.13 -54.14
CA SER A 157 -32.52 33.87 -52.86
C SER A 157 -33.97 34.20 -52.50
N THR A 158 -34.33 34.06 -51.22
CA THR A 158 -35.65 34.42 -50.69
C THR A 158 -35.51 35.50 -49.64
N VAL A 159 -36.22 36.60 -49.79
CA VAL A 159 -36.19 37.78 -48.92
C VAL A 159 -37.61 38.21 -48.58
N VAL A 160 -37.97 38.20 -47.30
CA VAL A 160 -39.30 38.55 -46.80
C VAL A 160 -39.16 39.47 -45.58
N GLY A 161 -39.52 40.74 -45.74
CA GLY A 161 -39.43 41.76 -44.69
C GLY A 161 -39.11 43.15 -45.26
N SER A 162 -39.57 44.22 -44.60
CA SER A 162 -39.25 45.58 -45.05
C SER A 162 -37.77 45.88 -44.87
N GLY A 163 -37.12 46.46 -45.90
CA GLY A 163 -35.68 46.77 -45.89
C GLY A 163 -34.74 45.56 -45.79
N ALA A 164 -35.26 44.32 -45.91
CA ALA A 164 -34.46 43.10 -45.87
C ALA A 164 -33.65 42.94 -47.17
N SER A 165 -32.43 42.41 -47.09
CA SER A 165 -31.52 42.40 -48.26
C SER A 165 -30.57 41.20 -48.34
N THR A 166 -30.33 40.70 -49.54
CA THR A 166 -29.20 39.82 -49.88
C THR A 166 -28.85 39.94 -51.35
N ASN A 167 -27.55 39.87 -51.65
CA ASN A 167 -26.98 39.71 -53.00
C ASN A 167 -26.39 38.31 -53.21
N GLN A 168 -26.60 37.38 -52.28
CA GLN A 168 -25.90 36.11 -52.19
C GLN A 168 -26.76 34.94 -52.66
N ALA A 169 -26.15 33.98 -53.36
CA ALA A 169 -26.85 32.80 -53.86
C ALA A 169 -27.37 31.88 -52.73
N SER A 170 -28.54 31.29 -52.95
CA SER A 170 -29.26 30.37 -52.04
C SER A 170 -29.52 30.94 -50.63
N ALA A 171 -29.50 32.27 -50.48
CA ALA A 171 -29.69 32.94 -49.21
C ALA A 171 -31.18 33.03 -48.81
N SER A 172 -31.48 32.86 -47.52
CA SER A 172 -32.83 32.99 -46.97
C SER A 172 -32.89 34.11 -45.92
N VAL A 173 -33.74 35.11 -46.13
CA VAL A 173 -33.86 36.30 -45.28
C VAL A 173 -35.33 36.50 -44.90
N LEU A 174 -35.66 36.44 -43.61
CA LEU A 174 -37.03 36.55 -43.09
C LEU A 174 -37.08 37.48 -41.87
N GLY A 175 -37.26 38.78 -42.11
CA GLY A 175 -37.35 39.78 -41.03
C GLY A 175 -37.06 41.21 -41.49
N SER A 176 -37.63 42.20 -40.82
CA SER A 176 -37.40 43.63 -41.14
C SER A 176 -35.93 44.02 -40.95
N ASN A 177 -35.30 44.60 -41.97
CA ASN A 177 -33.86 44.93 -42.04
C ASN A 177 -32.90 43.75 -41.83
N ALA A 178 -33.36 42.49 -41.99
CA ALA A 178 -32.48 41.33 -41.94
C ALA A 178 -31.56 41.28 -43.17
N THR A 179 -30.33 40.81 -43.01
CA THR A 179 -29.31 40.80 -44.07
C THR A 179 -28.57 39.46 -44.14
N VAL A 180 -28.29 38.96 -45.35
CA VAL A 180 -27.32 37.88 -45.55
C VAL A 180 -26.15 38.39 -46.39
N THR A 181 -24.92 38.14 -45.91
CA THR A 181 -23.67 38.64 -46.51
C THR A 181 -22.77 37.54 -47.09
N GLY A 182 -23.15 36.26 -46.94
CA GLY A 182 -22.46 35.13 -47.57
C GLY A 182 -23.40 34.14 -48.26
N VAL A 183 -22.86 33.28 -49.12
CA VAL A 183 -23.63 32.26 -49.86
C VAL A 183 -24.30 31.28 -48.88
N ALA A 184 -25.53 30.86 -49.19
CA ALA A 184 -26.35 29.95 -48.40
C ALA A 184 -26.55 30.35 -46.92
N GLY A 185 -26.38 31.63 -46.58
CA GLY A 185 -26.71 32.16 -45.26
C GLY A 185 -28.22 32.26 -45.03
N THR A 186 -28.66 32.05 -43.79
CA THR A 186 -30.05 32.17 -43.36
C THR A 186 -30.19 33.14 -42.19
N ALA A 187 -30.93 34.24 -42.39
CA ALA A 187 -31.18 35.27 -41.38
C ALA A 187 -32.69 35.40 -41.11
N VAL A 188 -33.12 35.09 -39.88
CA VAL A 188 -34.54 35.09 -39.47
C VAL A 188 -34.71 35.95 -38.23
N GLY A 189 -35.56 36.98 -38.31
CA GLY A 189 -35.79 37.97 -37.25
C GLY A 189 -35.31 39.37 -37.63
N SER A 190 -35.90 40.40 -37.02
CA SER A 190 -35.59 41.79 -37.39
C SER A 190 -34.13 42.15 -37.09
N SER A 191 -33.46 42.77 -38.06
CA SER A 191 -32.04 43.19 -38.01
C SER A 191 -31.06 42.04 -37.74
N SER A 192 -31.42 40.79 -38.06
CA SER A 192 -30.49 39.67 -38.02
C SER A 192 -29.48 39.74 -39.17
N THR A 193 -28.26 39.21 -38.98
CA THR A 193 -27.21 39.17 -39.99
C THR A 193 -26.53 37.80 -40.01
N ALA A 194 -26.48 37.14 -41.17
CA ALA A 194 -25.80 35.86 -41.36
C ALA A 194 -24.78 35.88 -42.51
N ALA A 195 -23.63 35.24 -42.29
CA ALA A 195 -22.55 35.05 -43.26
C ALA A 195 -22.71 33.74 -44.05
N ASN A 196 -21.61 33.27 -44.67
CA ASN A 196 -21.59 32.07 -45.52
C ASN A 196 -21.94 30.80 -44.71
N ASN A 197 -22.86 29.97 -45.21
CA ASN A 197 -23.33 28.73 -44.57
C ASN A 197 -23.74 28.92 -43.09
N SER A 198 -24.25 30.10 -42.72
CA SER A 198 -24.50 30.49 -41.34
C SER A 198 -25.97 30.75 -41.05
N PHE A 199 -26.39 30.56 -39.79
CA PHE A 199 -27.78 30.73 -39.35
C PHE A 199 -27.89 31.78 -38.23
N ALA A 200 -28.60 32.88 -38.48
CA ALA A 200 -28.90 33.92 -37.48
C ALA A 200 -30.40 33.96 -37.19
N GLY A 201 -30.83 33.39 -36.05
CA GLY A 201 -32.24 33.30 -35.65
C GLY A 201 -32.57 34.14 -34.42
N GLY A 202 -33.16 35.31 -34.61
CA GLY A 202 -33.65 36.20 -33.55
C GLY A 202 -33.46 37.68 -33.88
N ASN A 203 -34.02 38.57 -33.04
CA ASN A 203 -33.85 40.01 -33.23
C ASN A 203 -32.39 40.43 -32.94
N ASN A 204 -31.76 41.13 -33.88
CA ASN A 204 -30.34 41.51 -33.81
C ASN A 204 -29.38 40.32 -33.61
N ALA A 205 -29.73 39.11 -34.07
CA ALA A 205 -28.83 37.95 -34.05
C ALA A 205 -27.72 38.11 -35.12
N MET A 206 -26.47 37.87 -34.75
CA MET A 206 -25.29 38.08 -35.60
C MET A 206 -24.48 36.78 -35.76
N ALA A 207 -24.69 36.05 -36.85
CA ALA A 207 -23.90 34.88 -37.25
C ALA A 207 -22.88 35.29 -38.33
N THR A 208 -21.85 36.04 -37.93
CA THR A 208 -20.91 36.71 -38.85
C THR A 208 -19.66 35.90 -39.19
N GLY A 209 -19.37 34.83 -38.45
CA GLY A 209 -18.31 33.88 -38.82
C GLY A 209 -18.81 32.90 -39.88
N GLY A 210 -17.93 32.34 -40.72
CA GLY A 210 -18.33 31.27 -41.65
C GLY A 210 -18.81 30.03 -40.91
N ASN A 211 -19.82 29.33 -41.42
CA ASN A 211 -20.41 28.14 -40.80
C ASN A 211 -20.90 28.36 -39.35
N SER A 212 -21.31 29.59 -38.98
CA SER A 212 -21.69 29.94 -37.60
C SER A 212 -23.19 29.87 -37.34
N VAL A 213 -23.58 29.68 -36.08
CA VAL A 213 -24.98 29.58 -35.65
C VAL A 213 -25.22 30.54 -34.48
N ALA A 214 -26.08 31.54 -34.66
CA ALA A 214 -26.43 32.52 -33.65
C ALA A 214 -27.96 32.50 -33.41
N ILE A 215 -28.43 31.99 -32.27
CA ILE A 215 -29.87 31.88 -31.94
C ILE A 215 -30.20 32.63 -30.65
N GLY A 216 -31.07 33.63 -30.71
CA GLY A 216 -31.45 34.47 -29.57
C GLY A 216 -31.56 35.96 -29.93
N VAL A 217 -31.91 36.79 -28.94
CA VAL A 217 -31.91 38.25 -29.10
C VAL A 217 -30.50 38.78 -28.83
N THR A 218 -29.97 39.64 -29.72
CA THR A 218 -28.62 40.24 -29.60
C THR A 218 -27.47 39.25 -29.39
N THR A 219 -27.63 38.01 -29.85
CA THR A 219 -26.62 36.95 -29.81
C THR A 219 -25.57 37.15 -30.91
N LYS A 220 -24.33 36.71 -30.68
CA LYS A 220 -23.18 36.95 -31.57
C LYS A 220 -22.30 35.71 -31.71
N ALA A 221 -22.38 35.04 -32.85
CA ALA A 221 -21.45 34.00 -33.30
C ALA A 221 -20.55 34.61 -34.40
N SER A 222 -19.36 35.08 -34.04
CA SER A 222 -18.46 35.80 -34.96
C SER A 222 -17.22 35.02 -35.38
N GLY A 223 -16.89 33.91 -34.71
CA GLY A 223 -15.80 33.04 -35.13
C GLY A 223 -16.23 32.02 -36.18
N THR A 224 -15.29 31.51 -36.98
CA THR A 224 -15.59 30.44 -37.93
C THR A 224 -15.96 29.15 -37.19
N GLY A 225 -17.06 28.51 -37.59
CA GLY A 225 -17.60 27.32 -36.93
C GLY A 225 -18.12 27.56 -35.51
N SER A 226 -18.42 28.82 -35.14
CA SER A 226 -18.87 29.17 -33.78
C SER A 226 -20.39 29.02 -33.59
N VAL A 227 -20.81 28.71 -32.37
CA VAL A 227 -22.22 28.50 -31.98
C VAL A 227 -22.55 29.38 -30.77
N ALA A 228 -23.51 30.30 -30.89
CA ALA A 228 -24.00 31.18 -29.83
C ALA A 228 -25.52 31.05 -29.66
N VAL A 229 -25.99 30.36 -28.61
CA VAL A 229 -27.41 30.09 -28.36
C VAL A 229 -27.83 30.68 -27.01
N GLY A 230 -28.64 31.74 -27.02
CA GLY A 230 -29.10 32.46 -25.84
C GLY A 230 -29.20 33.96 -26.07
N ASN A 231 -29.97 34.66 -25.23
CA ASN A 231 -30.01 36.12 -25.25
C ASN A 231 -28.64 36.69 -24.85
N THR A 232 -28.09 37.62 -25.64
CA THR A 232 -26.74 38.23 -25.47
C THR A 232 -25.54 37.26 -25.46
N ALA A 233 -25.74 35.99 -25.86
CA ALA A 233 -24.67 34.98 -25.93
C ALA A 233 -23.59 35.37 -26.96
N GLN A 234 -22.33 35.05 -26.67
CA GLN A 234 -21.16 35.49 -27.44
C GLN A 234 -20.16 34.36 -27.67
N ALA A 235 -20.03 33.92 -28.93
CA ALA A 235 -19.04 32.96 -29.40
C ALA A 235 -18.16 33.67 -30.46
N THR A 236 -17.07 34.30 -30.02
CA THR A 236 -16.38 35.32 -30.84
C THR A 236 -15.12 34.85 -31.55
N ASN A 237 -14.65 33.63 -31.25
CA ASN A 237 -13.42 33.07 -31.81
C ASN A 237 -13.67 31.72 -32.51
N ASN A 238 -12.69 31.23 -33.27
CA ASN A 238 -12.86 30.01 -34.06
C ASN A 238 -13.23 28.80 -33.18
N SER A 239 -14.16 27.98 -33.67
CA SER A 239 -14.67 26.76 -33.03
C SER A 239 -15.22 26.94 -31.60
N THR A 240 -15.70 28.15 -31.26
CA THR A 240 -16.26 28.45 -29.92
C THR A 240 -17.73 28.08 -29.79
N THR A 241 -18.13 27.60 -28.61
CA THR A 241 -19.55 27.29 -28.30
C THR A 241 -19.99 28.02 -27.04
N ALA A 242 -20.97 28.92 -27.15
CA ALA A 242 -21.60 29.63 -26.03
C ALA A 242 -23.10 29.33 -25.99
N VAL A 243 -23.58 28.66 -24.93
CA VAL A 243 -24.98 28.27 -24.77
C VAL A 243 -25.51 28.72 -23.41
N GLY A 244 -26.38 29.72 -23.40
CA GLY A 244 -26.96 30.33 -22.20
C GLY A 244 -27.14 31.84 -22.33
N ASP A 245 -28.07 32.42 -21.57
CA ASP A 245 -28.23 33.87 -21.47
C ASP A 245 -26.93 34.51 -20.91
N GLY A 246 -26.35 35.44 -21.66
CA GLY A 246 -25.07 36.09 -21.32
C GLY A 246 -23.83 35.19 -21.38
N ALA A 247 -23.92 33.96 -21.91
CA ALA A 247 -22.78 33.05 -22.01
C ALA A 247 -21.70 33.59 -22.97
N LYS A 248 -20.41 33.42 -22.62
CA LYS A 248 -19.25 33.96 -23.33
C LYS A 248 -18.20 32.88 -23.57
N ALA A 249 -18.02 32.48 -24.81
CA ALA A 249 -16.90 31.67 -25.28
C ALA A 249 -16.02 32.55 -26.19
N THR A 250 -14.99 33.17 -25.61
CA THR A 250 -14.18 34.18 -26.29
C THR A 250 -12.73 33.76 -26.51
N GLY A 251 -12.25 32.67 -25.90
CA GLY A 251 -10.97 32.05 -26.24
C GLY A 251 -11.09 31.04 -27.39
N ILE A 252 -10.01 30.75 -28.12
CA ILE A 252 -10.04 29.84 -29.28
C ILE A 252 -10.44 28.42 -28.84
N SER A 253 -11.38 27.80 -29.54
CA SER A 253 -11.97 26.49 -29.17
C SER A 253 -12.54 26.43 -27.74
N GLY A 254 -12.85 27.59 -27.14
CA GLY A 254 -13.47 27.69 -25.82
C GLY A 254 -14.94 27.31 -25.83
N SER A 255 -15.43 26.76 -24.72
CA SER A 255 -16.82 26.32 -24.57
C SER A 255 -17.44 26.80 -23.26
N ALA A 256 -18.58 27.50 -23.35
CA ALA A 256 -19.30 28.10 -22.23
C ALA A 256 -20.77 27.66 -22.24
N PHE A 257 -21.17 26.81 -21.28
CA PHE A 257 -22.53 26.29 -21.13
C PHE A 257 -23.14 26.75 -19.80
N GLY A 258 -24.11 27.65 -19.84
CA GLY A 258 -24.82 28.16 -18.67
C GLY A 258 -25.01 29.68 -18.69
N GLN A 259 -25.96 30.17 -17.90
CA GLN A 259 -26.23 31.60 -17.74
C GLN A 259 -24.96 32.30 -17.21
N ASN A 260 -24.49 33.36 -17.89
CA ASN A 260 -23.23 34.04 -17.58
C ASN A 260 -21.97 33.14 -17.50
N ALA A 261 -21.96 31.93 -18.07
CA ALA A 261 -20.75 31.10 -18.16
C ALA A 261 -19.70 31.80 -19.03
N ASN A 262 -18.42 31.78 -18.63
CA ASN A 262 -17.35 32.53 -19.29
C ASN A 262 -16.10 31.66 -19.50
N ALA A 263 -15.88 31.21 -20.73
CA ALA A 263 -14.65 30.57 -21.21
C ALA A 263 -13.84 31.60 -22.02
N SER A 264 -12.94 32.31 -21.35
CA SER A 264 -12.27 33.49 -21.94
C SER A 264 -10.89 33.22 -22.56
N ALA A 265 -10.28 32.08 -22.26
CA ALA A 265 -8.96 31.67 -22.77
C ALA A 265 -9.05 30.44 -23.69
N SER A 266 -7.98 30.17 -24.44
CA SER A 266 -7.96 29.09 -25.43
C SER A 266 -8.11 27.70 -24.79
N PHE A 267 -8.92 26.84 -25.41
CA PHE A 267 -9.28 25.51 -24.92
C PHE A 267 -9.95 25.48 -23.53
N ALA A 268 -10.46 26.62 -23.06
CA ALA A 268 -11.13 26.73 -21.76
C ALA A 268 -12.58 26.19 -21.82
N LEU A 269 -13.00 25.48 -20.78
CA LEU A 269 -14.33 24.90 -20.64
C LEU A 269 -15.02 25.43 -19.37
N ALA A 270 -16.12 26.17 -19.51
CA ALA A 270 -16.94 26.67 -18.41
C ALA A 270 -18.37 26.10 -18.50
N VAL A 271 -18.79 25.31 -17.51
CA VAL A 271 -20.12 24.64 -17.48
C VAL A 271 -20.80 24.94 -16.15
N GLY A 272 -21.86 25.74 -16.17
CA GLY A 272 -22.64 26.13 -14.98
C GLY A 272 -22.95 27.62 -14.93
N VAL A 273 -23.94 28.00 -14.12
CA VAL A 273 -24.34 29.40 -13.96
C VAL A 273 -23.20 30.21 -13.34
N GLY A 274 -22.68 31.18 -14.07
CA GLY A 274 -21.54 32.01 -13.67
C GLY A 274 -20.20 31.28 -13.57
N ALA A 275 -20.05 30.09 -14.15
CA ALA A 275 -18.78 29.36 -14.21
C ALA A 275 -17.73 30.16 -15.01
N ARG A 276 -16.46 30.13 -14.59
CA ARG A 276 -15.36 30.91 -15.19
C ARG A 276 -14.15 30.03 -15.44
N ALA A 277 -13.76 29.92 -16.70
CA ALA A 277 -12.54 29.27 -17.16
C ALA A 277 -11.70 30.34 -17.88
N SER A 278 -10.67 30.83 -17.20
CA SER A 278 -10.03 32.12 -17.50
C SER A 278 -8.60 32.04 -18.02
N ASP A 279 -8.00 30.85 -18.04
CA ASP A 279 -6.63 30.60 -18.53
C ASP A 279 -6.59 29.35 -19.45
N ILE A 280 -5.47 29.12 -20.13
CA ILE A 280 -5.35 28.09 -21.17
C ILE A 280 -5.54 26.68 -20.57
N TYR A 281 -6.30 25.83 -21.27
CA TYR A 281 -6.67 24.47 -20.83
C TYR A 281 -7.44 24.40 -19.49
N THR A 282 -8.04 25.48 -19.02
CA THR A 282 -8.84 25.47 -17.78
C THR A 282 -10.19 24.77 -17.94
N SER A 283 -10.64 24.08 -16.89
CA SER A 283 -11.96 23.45 -16.83
C SER A 283 -12.70 23.81 -15.54
N ALA A 284 -13.82 24.53 -15.66
CA ALA A 284 -14.68 24.95 -14.56
C ALA A 284 -16.09 24.35 -14.72
N PHE A 285 -16.48 23.42 -13.84
CA PHE A 285 -17.77 22.73 -13.86
C PHE A 285 -18.53 22.94 -12.54
N GLY A 286 -19.65 23.66 -12.57
CA GLY A 286 -20.48 23.98 -11.41
C GLY A 286 -20.86 25.46 -11.36
N SER A 287 -21.93 25.80 -10.62
CA SER A 287 -22.34 27.20 -10.47
C SER A 287 -21.26 28.00 -9.73
N GLY A 288 -20.79 29.10 -10.32
CA GLY A 288 -19.73 29.93 -9.74
C GLY A 288 -18.34 29.26 -9.65
N ALA A 289 -18.13 28.10 -10.27
CA ALA A 289 -16.83 27.46 -10.34
C ALA A 289 -15.81 28.36 -11.08
N SER A 290 -14.56 28.40 -10.61
CA SER A 290 -13.51 29.29 -11.11
C SER A 290 -12.21 28.51 -11.32
N ALA A 291 -11.83 28.32 -12.58
CA ALA A 291 -10.52 27.82 -12.98
C ALA A 291 -9.76 28.97 -13.66
N GLY A 292 -8.69 29.44 -13.01
CA GLY A 292 -7.97 30.66 -13.40
C GLY A 292 -6.45 30.52 -13.50
N GLY A 293 -5.87 29.38 -13.11
CA GLY A 293 -4.47 29.03 -13.40
C GLY A 293 -4.38 28.08 -14.60
N THR A 294 -3.26 28.09 -15.32
CA THR A 294 -3.05 27.27 -16.52
C THR A 294 -3.18 25.78 -16.21
N TYR A 295 -3.96 25.02 -16.99
CA TYR A 295 -4.38 23.62 -16.68
C TYR A 295 -5.26 23.45 -15.43
N GLY A 296 -5.72 24.54 -14.80
CA GLY A 296 -6.53 24.49 -13.60
C GLY A 296 -7.89 23.81 -13.80
N THR A 297 -8.27 22.95 -12.85
CA THR A 297 -9.54 22.19 -12.88
C THR A 297 -10.36 22.49 -11.63
N ALA A 298 -11.57 23.03 -11.79
CA ALA A 298 -12.50 23.36 -10.70
C ALA A 298 -13.86 22.68 -10.93
N ILE A 299 -14.21 21.68 -10.11
CA ILE A 299 -15.44 20.88 -10.23
C ILE A 299 -16.25 20.97 -8.94
N GLY A 300 -17.36 21.72 -8.96
CA GLY A 300 -18.27 21.92 -7.84
C GLY A 300 -18.73 23.37 -7.72
N THR A 301 -19.87 23.59 -7.05
CA THR A 301 -20.37 24.94 -6.78
C THR A 301 -19.32 25.77 -6.04
N ASN A 302 -18.94 26.92 -6.59
CA ASN A 302 -17.87 27.81 -6.09
C ASN A 302 -16.50 27.13 -5.87
N ALA A 303 -16.19 26.01 -6.54
CA ALA A 303 -14.84 25.44 -6.54
C ALA A 303 -13.84 26.41 -7.18
N LYS A 304 -12.61 26.48 -6.68
CA LYS A 304 -11.58 27.45 -7.10
C LYS A 304 -10.23 26.79 -7.34
N ALA A 305 -9.70 26.92 -8.54
CA ALA A 305 -8.36 26.50 -8.94
C ALA A 305 -7.71 27.65 -9.73
N ASN A 306 -7.19 28.64 -9.01
CA ASN A 306 -6.85 29.95 -9.59
C ASN A 306 -5.34 30.20 -9.78
N VAL A 307 -4.48 29.23 -9.44
CA VAL A 307 -3.02 29.35 -9.51
C VAL A 307 -2.44 28.06 -10.09
N GLY A 308 -1.68 28.16 -11.18
CA GLY A 308 -1.00 27.03 -11.83
C GLY A 308 -1.93 25.86 -12.19
N PRO A 309 -1.40 24.62 -12.29
CA PRO A 309 -2.17 23.41 -12.57
C PRO A 309 -2.93 22.90 -11.32
N GLY A 310 -3.61 23.80 -10.61
CA GLY A 310 -4.37 23.48 -9.41
C GLY A 310 -5.63 22.65 -9.70
N THR A 311 -6.00 21.77 -8.78
CA THR A 311 -7.21 20.93 -8.90
C THR A 311 -8.11 21.10 -7.68
N ALA A 312 -9.34 21.58 -7.87
CA ALA A 312 -10.34 21.76 -6.83
C ALA A 312 -11.62 20.98 -7.16
N ILE A 313 -11.97 19.98 -6.35
CA ILE A 313 -13.13 19.11 -6.55
C ILE A 313 -14.00 19.10 -5.28
N GLY A 314 -15.26 19.49 -5.39
CA GLY A 314 -16.21 19.63 -4.28
C GLY A 314 -16.72 21.05 -4.09
N ALA A 315 -17.87 21.20 -3.44
CA ALA A 315 -18.48 22.51 -3.21
C ALA A 315 -17.57 23.39 -2.33
N ASN A 316 -17.22 24.58 -2.83
CA ASN A 316 -16.30 25.55 -2.22
C ASN A 316 -14.84 25.06 -2.05
N ALA A 317 -14.44 23.92 -2.62
CA ALA A 317 -13.05 23.45 -2.58
C ALA A 317 -12.09 24.51 -3.17
N ASN A 318 -10.95 24.76 -2.52
CA ASN A 318 -10.08 25.88 -2.87
C ASN A 318 -8.61 25.44 -2.97
N ALA A 319 -8.08 25.42 -4.19
CA ALA A 319 -6.68 25.20 -4.53
C ALA A 319 -6.05 26.56 -4.89
N GLU A 320 -5.31 27.14 -3.94
CA GLU A 320 -4.61 28.43 -4.05
C GLU A 320 -3.09 28.27 -4.25
N GLY A 321 -2.51 27.13 -3.89
CA GLY A 321 -1.12 26.84 -4.17
C GLY A 321 -0.89 26.42 -5.62
N ASP A 322 0.23 26.82 -6.19
CA ASP A 322 0.71 26.27 -7.47
C ASP A 322 0.84 24.73 -7.37
N GLY A 323 0.30 23.99 -8.34
CA GLY A 323 0.22 22.52 -8.31
C GLY A 323 -0.61 21.92 -7.16
N SER A 324 -1.38 22.72 -6.41
CA SER A 324 -2.13 22.22 -5.24
C SER A 324 -3.42 21.49 -5.60
N THR A 325 -3.83 20.53 -4.77
CA THR A 325 -5.04 19.73 -4.96
C THR A 325 -5.95 19.78 -3.73
N ALA A 326 -7.19 20.25 -3.90
CA ALA A 326 -8.22 20.32 -2.88
C ALA A 326 -9.44 19.46 -3.27
N VAL A 327 -9.70 18.35 -2.57
CA VAL A 327 -10.80 17.41 -2.88
C VAL A 327 -11.72 17.25 -1.67
N GLY A 328 -12.86 17.95 -1.66
CA GLY A 328 -13.87 17.86 -0.60
C GLY A 328 -14.43 19.23 -0.20
N GLY A 329 -15.67 19.22 0.28
CA GLY A 329 -16.36 20.42 0.77
C GLY A 329 -17.85 20.19 0.93
N THR A 330 -18.51 21.01 1.75
CA THR A 330 -19.94 20.87 2.06
C THR A 330 -20.72 22.14 1.72
N ASN A 331 -22.04 21.97 1.57
CA ASN A 331 -22.97 23.07 1.46
C ASN A 331 -23.31 23.60 2.86
N ALA A 332 -22.70 24.71 3.27
CA ALA A 332 -23.12 25.47 4.44
C ALA A 332 -22.96 26.98 4.18
N PRO A 333 -24.04 27.77 4.23
CA PRO A 333 -23.99 29.22 4.01
C PRO A 333 -23.41 29.96 5.22
N GLY A 334 -22.62 30.99 4.95
CA GLY A 334 -22.03 31.87 5.97
C GLY A 334 -20.54 31.63 6.20
N VAL A 335 -19.73 32.64 5.88
CA VAL A 335 -18.31 32.69 6.27
C VAL A 335 -18.23 33.14 7.72
N GLN A 336 -17.86 32.24 8.63
CA GLN A 336 -17.51 32.61 9.99
C GLN A 336 -16.01 32.93 10.03
N ASN A 337 -15.67 34.20 10.26
CA ASN A 337 -14.30 34.59 10.58
C ASN A 337 -14.02 34.19 12.03
N VAL A 338 -12.99 33.36 12.25
CA VAL A 338 -12.49 33.03 13.58
C VAL A 338 -11.03 33.41 13.67
N THR A 339 -10.70 34.20 14.70
CA THR A 339 -9.32 34.57 14.99
C THR A 339 -8.60 33.38 15.63
N ILE A 340 -7.68 32.77 14.89
CA ILE A 340 -6.78 31.73 15.41
C ILE A 340 -5.37 32.32 15.40
N ALA A 341 -4.75 32.42 16.58
CA ALA A 341 -3.40 32.96 16.77
C ALA A 341 -3.19 34.36 16.11
N GLY A 342 -4.09 35.30 16.38
CA GLY A 342 -3.99 36.70 15.94
C GLY A 342 -4.36 36.99 14.49
N ASN A 343 -4.50 35.96 13.64
CA ASN A 343 -4.93 36.13 12.26
C ASN A 343 -6.42 35.81 12.10
N ALA A 344 -7.13 36.66 11.34
CA ALA A 344 -8.50 36.38 10.92
C ALA A 344 -8.50 35.24 9.90
N VAL A 345 -8.93 34.05 10.32
CA VAL A 345 -9.08 32.89 9.43
C VAL A 345 -10.55 32.76 9.05
N SER A 346 -10.84 32.90 7.77
CA SER A 346 -12.13 32.50 7.20
C SER A 346 -12.31 30.99 7.37
N ILE A 347 -13.24 30.55 8.23
CA ILE A 347 -13.67 29.15 8.24
C ILE A 347 -14.68 28.98 7.10
N THR A 348 -14.16 28.78 5.90
CA THR A 348 -14.92 28.15 4.82
C THR A 348 -15.05 26.65 5.11
N ASN A 349 -16.20 26.07 4.79
CA ASN A 349 -16.53 24.67 5.08
C ASN A 349 -16.01 23.72 3.98
N ASN A 350 -14.73 23.86 3.62
CA ASN A 350 -14.11 23.30 2.43
C ASN A 350 -12.78 22.58 2.69
N ALA A 351 -12.32 21.78 1.73
CA ALA A 351 -10.91 21.47 1.59
C ALA A 351 -10.17 22.72 1.07
N TYR A 352 -9.04 23.06 1.70
CA TYR A 352 -8.24 24.24 1.38
C TYR A 352 -6.76 23.87 1.25
N ALA A 353 -6.25 23.89 0.02
CA ALA A 353 -4.85 23.63 -0.31
C ALA A 353 -4.18 24.96 -0.71
N LYS A 354 -3.40 25.53 0.20
CA LYS A 354 -2.73 26.84 0.05
C LYS A 354 -1.25 26.71 -0.29
N GLY A 355 -0.58 25.67 0.20
CA GLY A 355 0.83 25.46 -0.09
C GLY A 355 1.08 25.01 -1.53
N GLN A 356 2.23 25.37 -2.11
CA GLN A 356 2.64 24.82 -3.40
C GLN A 356 2.77 23.29 -3.30
N ASN A 357 2.33 22.57 -4.34
CA ASN A 357 2.27 21.11 -4.40
C ASN A 357 1.53 20.45 -3.21
N SER A 358 0.67 21.20 -2.50
CA SER A 358 -0.02 20.70 -1.30
C SER A 358 -1.31 19.95 -1.63
N LEU A 359 -1.65 18.96 -0.81
CA LEU A 359 -2.84 18.12 -0.96
C LEU A 359 -3.77 18.30 0.25
N ALA A 360 -5.03 18.70 0.02
CA ALA A 360 -6.09 18.78 1.03
C ALA A 360 -7.29 17.91 0.59
N VAL A 361 -7.62 16.85 1.32
CA VAL A 361 -8.71 15.92 0.95
C VAL A 361 -9.68 15.72 2.11
N GLY A 362 -10.95 16.08 1.93
CA GLY A 362 -12.05 15.83 2.87
C GLY A 362 -12.72 17.10 3.43
N TYR A 363 -13.35 16.99 4.60
CA TYR A 363 -14.17 18.06 5.19
C TYR A 363 -13.33 18.97 6.09
N GLN A 364 -13.34 20.29 5.83
CA GLN A 364 -12.57 21.30 6.59
C GLN A 364 -11.06 21.01 6.67
N THR A 365 -10.50 20.25 5.73
CA THR A 365 -9.06 19.95 5.70
C THR A 365 -8.27 21.12 5.16
N ARG A 366 -7.09 21.37 5.75
CA ARG A 366 -6.25 22.54 5.45
C ARG A 366 -4.81 22.11 5.26
N SER A 367 -4.33 22.18 4.03
CA SER A 367 -2.91 22.00 3.72
C SER A 367 -2.30 23.36 3.40
N MET A 368 -1.47 23.88 4.29
CA MET A 368 -0.96 25.25 4.26
C MET A 368 0.55 25.35 4.04
N GLY A 369 1.31 24.31 4.39
CA GLY A 369 2.74 24.23 4.09
C GLY A 369 3.02 23.80 2.66
N ILE A 370 4.20 24.17 2.13
CA ILE A 370 4.71 23.66 0.85
C ILE A 370 4.85 22.14 0.95
N GLU A 371 4.38 21.42 -0.07
CA GLU A 371 4.40 19.94 -0.15
C GLU A 371 3.76 19.25 1.06
N ALA A 372 2.83 19.94 1.74
CA ALA A 372 2.10 19.39 2.88
C ALA A 372 0.88 18.57 2.43
N VAL A 373 0.51 17.56 3.23
CA VAL A 373 -0.59 16.62 2.95
C VAL A 373 -1.58 16.61 4.11
N ALA A 374 -2.83 17.01 3.89
CA ALA A 374 -3.92 16.99 4.86
C ALA A 374 -5.10 16.16 4.35
N VAL A 375 -5.41 15.01 4.97
CA VAL A 375 -6.45 14.09 4.52
C VAL A 375 -7.38 13.72 5.68
N GLY A 376 -8.69 13.76 5.47
CA GLY A 376 -9.72 13.30 6.42
C GLY A 376 -10.73 14.39 6.83
N THR A 377 -10.87 14.69 8.12
CA THR A 377 -11.82 15.68 8.63
C THR A 377 -11.12 16.63 9.58
N LYS A 378 -11.15 17.94 9.29
CA LYS A 378 -10.45 18.98 10.07
C LYS A 378 -8.95 18.70 10.29
N ALA A 379 -8.33 17.91 9.41
CA ALA A 379 -6.89 17.70 9.42
C ALA A 379 -6.18 18.97 8.91
N VAL A 380 -5.18 19.43 9.67
CA VAL A 380 -4.40 20.65 9.39
C VAL A 380 -2.92 20.31 9.28
N ALA A 381 -2.35 20.48 8.09
CA ALA A 381 -0.91 20.34 7.81
C ALA A 381 -0.33 21.73 7.48
N ASN A 382 0.33 22.36 8.46
CA ASN A 382 0.74 23.77 8.40
C ASN A 382 2.24 23.98 8.16
N GLY A 383 3.08 23.01 8.51
CA GLY A 383 4.52 23.08 8.23
C GLY A 383 4.86 22.59 6.82
N THR A 384 5.97 23.06 6.25
CA THR A 384 6.54 22.49 5.02
C THR A 384 6.83 21.00 5.21
N TRP A 385 6.48 20.16 4.24
CA TRP A 385 6.56 18.69 4.31
C TRP A 385 5.76 18.05 5.47
N SER A 386 4.77 18.74 6.04
CA SER A 386 3.95 18.18 7.11
C SER A 386 2.83 17.28 6.59
N VAL A 387 2.49 16.23 7.35
CA VAL A 387 1.48 15.22 6.99
C VAL A 387 0.44 15.12 8.11
N ALA A 388 -0.84 15.32 7.79
CA ALA A 388 -1.97 15.20 8.72
C ALA A 388 -3.05 14.26 8.13
N VAL A 389 -3.17 13.01 8.61
CA VAL A 389 -4.08 12.00 8.03
C VAL A 389 -5.05 11.41 9.06
N GLY A 390 -6.30 11.86 9.04
CA GLY A 390 -7.37 11.43 9.94
C GLY A 390 -8.32 12.55 10.40
N ARG A 391 -8.75 12.53 11.66
CA ARG A 391 -9.78 13.44 12.22
C ARG A 391 -9.23 14.41 13.27
N ASP A 392 -9.56 15.70 13.16
CA ASP A 392 -9.22 16.76 14.13
C ASP A 392 -7.69 16.84 14.43
N LEU A 393 -6.86 16.69 13.39
CA LEU A 393 -5.39 16.58 13.50
C LEU A 393 -4.65 17.90 13.24
N PHE A 394 -3.48 18.07 13.88
CA PHE A 394 -2.63 19.24 13.70
C PHE A 394 -1.15 18.86 13.55
N ALA A 395 -0.62 18.88 12.33
CA ALA A 395 0.81 18.81 12.03
C ALA A 395 1.32 20.23 11.74
N LYS A 396 1.90 20.90 12.76
CA LYS A 396 2.26 22.33 12.66
C LYS A 396 3.74 22.59 12.34
N GLY A 397 4.65 21.73 12.80
CA GLY A 397 6.07 21.88 12.54
C GLY A 397 6.48 21.46 11.14
N LYS A 398 7.65 21.91 10.69
CA LYS A 398 8.28 21.42 9.46
C LYS A 398 8.57 19.92 9.58
N ASN A 399 8.32 19.16 8.52
CA ASN A 399 8.55 17.70 8.49
C ASN A 399 7.83 16.94 9.63
N SER A 400 6.70 17.48 10.13
CA SER A 400 5.92 16.88 11.22
C SER A 400 4.80 15.96 10.70
N VAL A 401 4.49 14.91 11.45
CA VAL A 401 3.50 13.89 11.06
C VAL A 401 2.45 13.73 12.16
N ALA A 402 1.19 14.01 11.86
CA ALA A 402 0.04 13.70 12.71
C ALA A 402 -0.88 12.69 12.00
N MET A 403 -1.25 11.60 12.66
CA MET A 403 -2.15 10.59 12.07
C MET A 403 -3.13 10.04 13.11
N GLY A 404 -4.33 9.64 12.69
CA GLY A 404 -5.37 9.06 13.54
C GLY A 404 -6.47 10.05 13.93
N GLU A 405 -6.68 10.29 15.22
CA GLU A 405 -7.73 11.21 15.71
C GLU A 405 -7.21 12.12 16.82
N SER A 406 -7.50 13.43 16.74
CA SER A 406 -7.17 14.45 17.76
C SER A 406 -5.69 14.53 18.15
N SER A 407 -4.79 13.97 17.33
CA SER A 407 -3.34 13.94 17.55
C SER A 407 -2.65 15.18 16.99
N GLN A 408 -1.63 15.65 17.71
CA GLN A 408 -0.99 16.95 17.51
C GLN A 408 0.54 16.78 17.49
N ALA A 409 1.17 17.21 16.39
CA ALA A 409 2.61 17.30 16.21
C ALA A 409 2.97 18.79 16.02
N MET A 410 3.36 19.45 17.10
CA MET A 410 3.41 20.93 17.16
C MET A 410 4.70 21.55 16.64
N THR A 411 5.78 20.77 16.58
CA THR A 411 7.18 21.20 16.43
C THR A 411 7.87 20.45 15.28
N ASP A 412 9.02 20.97 14.85
CA ASP A 412 9.76 20.41 13.72
C ASP A 412 10.19 18.96 13.99
N ASN A 413 10.04 18.11 12.96
CA ASN A 413 10.25 16.66 12.99
C ASN A 413 9.41 15.87 14.02
N ALA A 414 8.40 16.49 14.65
CA ALA A 414 7.54 15.80 15.61
C ALA A 414 6.61 14.80 14.92
N VAL A 415 6.40 13.63 15.54
CA VAL A 415 5.54 12.55 15.05
C VAL A 415 4.49 12.24 16.11
N ALA A 416 3.20 12.20 15.73
CA ALA A 416 2.08 11.90 16.61
C ALA A 416 1.04 11.00 15.92
N VAL A 417 1.11 9.69 16.17
CA VAL A 417 0.33 8.67 15.46
C VAL A 417 -0.60 7.94 16.43
N GLY A 418 -1.91 8.09 16.22
CA GLY A 418 -2.97 7.41 16.96
C GLY A 418 -4.03 8.37 17.52
N LEU A 419 -4.49 8.14 18.76
CA LEU A 419 -5.65 8.85 19.34
C LEU A 419 -5.25 9.81 20.47
N ARG A 420 -5.53 11.11 20.30
CA ARG A 420 -5.30 12.19 21.28
C ARG A 420 -3.84 12.30 21.76
N ASN A 421 -2.89 12.04 20.88
CA ASN A 421 -1.46 12.16 21.21
C ASN A 421 -0.97 13.61 21.05
N ASN A 422 0.02 14.00 21.84
CA ASN A 422 0.56 15.37 21.87
C ASN A 422 2.10 15.34 21.87
N SER A 423 2.70 15.51 20.70
CA SER A 423 4.14 15.69 20.52
C SER A 423 4.45 17.19 20.41
N THR A 424 5.03 17.76 21.47
CA THR A 424 5.34 19.19 21.57
C THR A 424 6.82 19.52 21.74
N GLY A 425 7.66 18.54 22.07
CA GLY A 425 9.12 18.71 22.03
C GLY A 425 9.66 18.69 20.61
N GLY A 426 10.80 19.34 20.35
CA GLY A 426 11.48 19.24 19.04
C GLY A 426 11.86 17.79 18.73
N SER A 427 11.55 17.30 17.53
CA SER A 427 11.74 15.90 17.12
C SER A 427 11.09 14.85 18.04
N ALA A 428 10.03 15.21 18.79
CA ALA A 428 9.38 14.30 19.73
C ALA A 428 8.42 13.30 19.05
N VAL A 429 8.34 12.08 19.59
CA VAL A 429 7.57 10.97 18.99
C VAL A 429 6.49 10.46 19.94
N THR A 430 5.25 10.35 19.47
CA THR A 430 4.15 9.66 20.16
C THR A 430 3.49 8.62 19.26
N LEU A 431 3.37 7.37 19.74
CA LEU A 431 2.75 6.26 19.00
C LEU A 431 1.80 5.44 19.88
N GLY A 432 0.49 5.61 19.69
CA GLY A 432 -0.55 4.94 20.47
C GLY A 432 -1.72 5.86 20.88
N ARG A 433 -2.11 5.87 22.17
CA ARG A 433 -3.27 6.63 22.67
C ARG A 433 -2.96 7.47 23.91
N ASP A 434 -3.47 8.70 23.97
CA ASP A 434 -3.37 9.63 25.12
C ASP A 434 -1.92 9.88 25.55
N LEU A 435 -1.00 9.92 24.58
CA LEU A 435 0.43 10.03 24.84
C LEU A 435 0.89 11.48 24.81
N THR A 436 1.89 11.79 25.64
CA THR A 436 2.51 13.13 25.68
C THR A 436 4.02 13.01 25.54
N ALA A 437 4.60 13.71 24.57
CA ALA A 437 6.05 13.83 24.39
C ALA A 437 6.43 15.32 24.31
N ASN A 438 6.79 15.88 25.46
CA ASN A 438 7.08 17.33 25.61
C ASN A 438 8.57 17.63 25.64
N GLY A 439 9.42 16.66 25.95
CA GLY A 439 10.85 16.82 25.89
C GLY A 439 11.36 16.83 24.45
N GLU A 440 12.37 17.65 24.16
CA GLU A 440 13.09 17.56 22.89
C GLU A 440 13.75 16.18 22.77
N TYR A 441 13.68 15.56 21.60
CA TYR A 441 14.08 14.17 21.32
C TYR A 441 13.44 13.11 22.24
N SER A 442 12.30 13.42 22.87
CA SER A 442 11.58 12.46 23.72
C SER A 442 10.65 11.54 22.92
N ALA A 443 10.39 10.35 23.45
CA ALA A 443 9.48 9.39 22.85
C ALA A 443 8.52 8.78 23.89
N ALA A 444 7.22 8.81 23.61
CA ALA A 444 6.21 8.11 24.39
C ALA A 444 5.44 7.09 23.51
N ILE A 445 5.28 5.86 23.99
CA ILE A 445 4.70 4.74 23.22
C ILE A 445 3.70 3.95 24.07
N GLY A 446 2.59 3.54 23.45
CA GLY A 446 1.58 2.67 24.06
C GLY A 446 0.29 3.40 24.42
N SER A 447 -0.05 3.47 25.71
CA SER A 447 -1.26 4.13 26.20
C SER A 447 -0.98 4.97 27.45
N SER A 448 -1.44 6.22 27.46
CA SER A 448 -1.39 7.15 28.60
C SER A 448 0.02 7.44 29.16
N SER A 449 1.09 7.19 28.39
CA SER A 449 2.47 7.41 28.79
C SER A 449 2.94 8.84 28.47
N SER A 450 3.85 9.37 29.31
CA SER A 450 4.36 10.74 29.25
C SER A 450 5.88 10.76 29.28
N ALA A 451 6.51 11.35 28.26
CA ALA A 451 7.93 11.66 28.20
C ALA A 451 8.13 13.17 28.17
N SER A 452 8.44 13.79 29.32
CA SER A 452 8.56 15.25 29.44
C SER A 452 10.00 15.74 29.62
N GLY A 453 10.94 14.88 29.97
CA GLY A 453 12.37 15.22 29.99
C GLY A 453 13.00 15.19 28.59
N GLN A 454 14.07 15.97 28.38
CA GLN A 454 14.87 15.92 27.14
C GLN A 454 15.45 14.50 26.98
N PHE A 455 15.44 13.94 25.76
CA PHE A 455 15.86 12.54 25.49
C PHE A 455 15.15 11.46 26.32
N ALA A 456 13.98 11.75 26.92
CA ALA A 456 13.28 10.80 27.76
C ALA A 456 12.48 9.76 26.95
N LEU A 457 12.43 8.52 27.44
CA LEU A 457 11.70 7.41 26.83
C LEU A 457 10.65 6.85 27.79
N ALA A 458 9.37 6.90 27.40
CA ALA A 458 8.24 6.37 28.17
C ALA A 458 7.47 5.31 27.36
N ILE A 459 7.58 4.03 27.73
CA ILE A 459 6.87 2.92 27.06
C ILE A 459 5.95 2.24 28.07
N GLY A 460 4.63 2.33 27.90
CA GLY A 460 3.70 1.78 28.90
C GLY A 460 2.25 1.70 28.44
N THR A 461 1.45 0.93 29.19
CA THR A 461 0.04 0.65 28.90
C THR A 461 -0.87 1.08 30.06
N GLY A 462 -1.42 2.29 29.97
CA GLY A 462 -2.44 2.78 30.88
C GLY A 462 -3.84 2.22 30.59
N TYR A 463 -4.66 2.14 31.65
CA TYR A 463 -6.02 1.59 31.63
C TYR A 463 -6.95 2.31 30.63
N ALA A 464 -7.88 1.57 30.03
CA ALA A 464 -8.75 2.08 28.96
C ALA A 464 -9.96 2.90 29.46
N GLY A 465 -10.40 2.71 30.70
CA GLY A 465 -11.64 3.32 31.25
C GLY A 465 -11.45 4.55 32.14
N GLY A 466 -10.23 5.09 32.25
CA GLY A 466 -9.95 6.25 33.12
C GLY A 466 -10.29 7.61 32.47
N ASN A 467 -10.79 8.55 33.28
CA ASN A 467 -11.03 9.94 32.87
C ASN A 467 -9.71 10.60 32.39
N PRO A 468 -9.66 11.23 31.20
CA PRO A 468 -8.45 11.86 30.66
C PRO A 468 -7.89 13.05 31.47
N ALA A 469 -8.57 13.49 32.54
CA ALA A 469 -8.14 14.60 33.39
C ALA A 469 -6.86 14.34 34.23
N THR A 470 -6.41 13.09 34.40
CA THR A 470 -5.19 12.78 35.19
C THR A 470 -4.23 11.85 34.43
N PRO A 471 -3.36 12.40 33.55
CA PRO A 471 -2.45 11.59 32.72
C PRO A 471 -1.38 10.79 33.48
N SER A 472 -1.11 11.11 34.74
CA SER A 472 0.05 10.63 35.50
C SER A 472 -0.11 9.28 36.22
N SER A 473 -1.31 8.72 36.31
CA SER A 473 -1.60 7.59 37.22
C SER A 473 -1.53 6.19 36.59
N TYR A 474 -1.53 6.07 35.25
CA TYR A 474 -1.69 4.76 34.59
C TYR A 474 -0.61 4.40 33.55
N GLY A 475 -0.02 5.36 32.82
CA GLY A 475 1.05 5.07 31.85
C GLY A 475 2.46 5.09 32.45
N ALA A 476 3.47 4.95 31.61
CA ALA A 476 4.86 5.20 32.01
C ALA A 476 5.15 6.70 32.05
N ASN A 477 5.87 7.19 33.05
CA ASN A 477 6.23 8.60 33.21
C ASN A 477 7.76 8.78 33.26
N ALA A 478 8.34 9.32 32.19
CA ALA A 478 9.75 9.67 32.08
C ALA A 478 9.90 11.21 32.06
N SER A 479 9.99 11.81 33.25
CA SER A 479 10.02 13.28 33.40
C SER A 479 11.42 13.86 33.65
N GLY A 480 12.42 13.03 33.92
CA GLY A 480 13.81 13.45 34.02
C GLY A 480 14.50 13.52 32.65
N ASN A 481 15.49 14.40 32.48
CA ASN A 481 16.32 14.39 31.27
C ASN A 481 17.10 13.07 31.16
N SER A 482 17.14 12.49 29.97
CA SER A 482 17.71 11.18 29.65
C SER A 482 17.15 10.05 30.54
N SER A 483 15.89 10.16 30.97
CA SER A 483 15.23 9.15 31.80
C SER A 483 14.47 8.10 30.97
N ILE A 484 14.38 6.89 31.50
CA ILE A 484 13.74 5.74 30.85
C ILE A 484 12.68 5.15 31.79
N ALA A 485 11.41 5.16 31.38
CA ALA A 485 10.30 4.52 32.09
C ALA A 485 9.65 3.46 31.20
N ILE A 486 9.70 2.18 31.59
CA ILE A 486 9.17 1.06 30.80
C ILE A 486 8.26 0.16 31.67
N GLY A 487 6.95 0.24 31.42
CA GLY A 487 5.90 -0.53 32.08
C GLY A 487 4.76 0.32 32.65
N ARG A 488 3.61 -0.31 32.93
CA ARG A 488 2.43 0.34 33.51
C ARG A 488 2.77 1.04 34.84
N SER A 489 2.39 2.31 34.98
CA SER A 489 2.63 3.16 36.16
C SER A 489 4.09 3.24 36.64
N THR A 490 5.07 3.08 35.73
CA THR A 490 6.49 3.31 36.03
C THR A 490 6.84 4.80 36.08
N GLN A 491 7.81 5.17 36.92
CA GLN A 491 8.18 6.56 37.17
C GLN A 491 9.70 6.75 37.17
N ALA A 492 10.23 7.40 36.13
CA ALA A 492 11.62 7.83 36.04
C ALA A 492 11.66 9.37 36.07
N THR A 493 11.86 9.93 37.26
CA THR A 493 11.53 11.34 37.53
C THR A 493 12.73 12.28 37.63
N ALA A 494 13.94 11.73 37.81
CA ALA A 494 15.19 12.48 37.91
C ALA A 494 16.09 12.27 36.69
N MET A 495 17.10 13.12 36.53
CA MET A 495 18.07 13.04 35.42
C MET A 495 18.76 11.66 35.40
N GLY A 496 18.80 11.03 34.22
CA GLY A 496 19.41 9.71 34.02
C GLY A 496 18.73 8.55 34.76
N ALA A 497 17.54 8.77 35.34
CA ALA A 497 16.83 7.74 36.08
C ALA A 497 16.26 6.65 35.15
N THR A 498 16.37 5.38 35.54
CA THR A 498 15.84 4.23 34.79
C THR A 498 14.86 3.44 35.65
N ALA A 499 13.60 3.33 35.23
CA ALA A 499 12.53 2.60 35.91
C ALA A 499 11.91 1.57 34.96
N ILE A 500 12.13 0.28 35.21
CA ILE A 500 11.65 -0.80 34.33
C ILE A 500 10.88 -1.83 35.15
N GLY A 501 9.60 -2.06 34.84
CA GLY A 501 8.77 -3.07 35.52
C GLY A 501 7.42 -2.51 35.93
N GLY A 502 6.36 -2.97 35.26
CA GLY A 502 5.00 -2.48 35.50
C GLY A 502 4.42 -2.89 36.86
N ALA A 503 3.45 -2.10 37.31
CA ALA A 503 2.59 -2.42 38.44
C ALA A 503 1.84 -3.76 38.24
N GLN A 504 1.49 -4.46 39.32
CA GLN A 504 0.74 -5.72 39.28
C GLN A 504 -0.78 -5.52 39.16
N ASP A 505 -1.35 -4.51 39.84
CA ASP A 505 -2.78 -4.17 39.81
C ASP A 505 -3.01 -2.64 39.65
N ASP A 506 -4.25 -2.18 39.51
CA ASP A 506 -4.58 -0.76 39.26
C ASP A 506 -4.42 0.18 40.47
N SER A 507 -4.03 -0.35 41.64
CA SER A 507 -3.70 0.42 42.85
C SER A 507 -2.19 0.53 43.10
N ALA A 508 -1.41 -0.42 42.59
CA ALA A 508 0.05 -0.46 42.74
C ALA A 508 0.78 0.52 41.80
N LEU A 509 1.92 1.05 42.26
CA LEU A 509 2.88 1.75 41.40
C LEU A 509 3.82 0.73 40.72
N GLY A 510 4.33 1.09 39.53
CA GLY A 510 5.41 0.36 38.89
C GLY A 510 6.76 0.64 39.56
N ALA A 511 7.85 0.23 38.91
CA ALA A 511 9.19 0.67 39.29
C ALA A 511 9.29 2.20 39.36
N LYS A 512 9.99 2.71 40.39
CA LYS A 512 10.15 4.14 40.67
C LYS A 512 11.63 4.48 40.85
N ALA A 513 12.19 5.22 39.91
CA ALA A 513 13.52 5.81 39.99
C ALA A 513 13.38 7.35 40.13
N SER A 514 13.77 7.88 41.29
CA SER A 514 13.66 9.30 41.64
C SER A 514 14.96 9.93 42.14
N GLY A 515 16.03 9.13 42.29
CA GLY A 515 17.38 9.67 42.45
C GLY A 515 18.04 9.96 41.10
N VAL A 516 18.96 10.92 41.06
CA VAL A 516 19.77 11.22 39.86
C VAL A 516 20.64 9.99 39.54
N TYR A 517 20.62 9.52 38.29
CA TYR A 517 21.21 8.25 37.83
C TYR A 517 20.74 6.99 38.60
N ALA A 518 19.59 7.04 39.28
CA ALA A 518 19.06 5.87 39.99
C ALA A 518 18.43 4.86 39.03
N THR A 519 18.57 3.57 39.34
CA THR A 519 18.01 2.46 38.54
C THR A 519 17.11 1.58 39.41
N ALA A 520 15.84 1.48 39.03
CA ALA A 520 14.84 0.61 39.66
C ALA A 520 14.31 -0.40 38.65
N ILE A 521 14.49 -1.71 38.90
CA ILE A 521 14.02 -2.79 38.03
C ILE A 521 13.16 -3.79 38.81
N GLY A 522 11.95 -4.03 38.28
CA GLY A 522 10.89 -4.85 38.86
C GLY A 522 9.77 -4.01 39.48
N GLY A 523 8.54 -4.51 39.41
CA GLY A 523 7.36 -3.81 39.94
C GLY A 523 7.51 -3.51 41.44
N LEU A 524 7.03 -2.33 41.86
CA LEU A 524 7.18 -1.76 43.21
C LEU A 524 8.64 -1.53 43.68
N SER A 525 9.67 -1.73 42.84
CA SER A 525 11.05 -1.37 43.23
C SER A 525 11.25 0.15 43.25
N GLU A 526 11.89 0.66 44.29
CA GLU A 526 12.13 2.09 44.53
C GLU A 526 13.63 2.39 44.65
N ALA A 527 14.17 3.19 43.73
CA ALA A 527 15.52 3.73 43.80
C ALA A 527 15.45 5.26 43.90
N SER A 528 15.57 5.79 45.13
CA SER A 528 15.43 7.23 45.41
C SER A 528 16.73 7.94 45.78
N GLY A 529 17.77 7.20 46.19
CA GLY A 529 19.10 7.76 46.39
C GLY A 529 19.80 8.07 45.07
N ALA A 530 20.65 9.09 45.03
CA ALA A 530 21.45 9.38 43.83
C ALA A 530 22.43 8.23 43.55
N GLY A 531 22.46 7.73 42.31
CA GLY A 531 23.22 6.55 41.90
C GLY A 531 22.76 5.23 42.56
N ALA A 532 21.57 5.19 43.17
CA ALA A 532 21.06 3.98 43.83
C ALA A 532 20.56 2.93 42.83
N LEU A 533 20.69 1.65 43.19
CA LEU A 533 20.31 0.50 42.38
C LEU A 533 19.34 -0.40 43.16
N ALA A 534 18.09 -0.46 42.74
CA ALA A 534 17.07 -1.36 43.29
C ALA A 534 16.67 -2.41 42.25
N LEU A 535 17.01 -3.68 42.49
CA LEU A 535 16.73 -4.82 41.61
C LEU A 535 15.87 -5.85 42.35
N GLY A 536 14.57 -5.89 42.08
CA GLY A 536 13.67 -6.85 42.72
C GLY A 536 12.33 -6.99 42.01
N SER A 537 12.03 -8.21 41.55
CA SER A 537 10.67 -8.62 41.19
C SER A 537 10.18 -9.70 42.16
N ASN A 538 8.88 -9.70 42.45
CA ASN A 538 8.24 -10.84 43.10
C ASN A 538 6.72 -10.86 42.88
N ASN A 539 6.15 -12.06 42.86
CA ASN A 539 4.71 -12.32 42.83
C ASN A 539 4.01 -11.97 44.16
N ASN A 540 4.75 -11.51 45.17
CA ASN A 540 4.29 -11.32 46.55
C ASN A 540 4.06 -9.85 46.95
N GLY A 541 4.07 -8.89 46.01
CA GLY A 541 3.68 -7.50 46.29
C GLY A 541 4.71 -6.60 46.98
N PHE A 542 6.00 -6.97 46.99
CA PHE A 542 7.09 -6.14 47.55
C PHE A 542 8.30 -6.07 46.60
N GLY A 543 8.70 -4.86 46.20
CA GLY A 543 9.91 -4.60 45.39
C GLY A 543 11.18 -4.41 46.24
N ALA A 544 12.31 -4.16 45.59
CA ALA A 544 13.55 -3.76 46.25
C ALA A 544 13.55 -2.25 46.53
N LYS A 545 14.20 -1.79 47.60
CA LYS A 545 14.22 -0.39 48.03
C LYS A 545 15.63 0.10 48.32
N ALA A 546 16.15 0.99 47.48
CA ALA A 546 17.47 1.62 47.62
C ALA A 546 17.29 3.14 47.77
N THR A 547 17.30 3.64 49.01
CA THR A 547 17.06 5.07 49.29
C THR A 547 18.32 5.84 49.67
N GLY A 548 19.39 5.17 50.08
CA GLY A 548 20.68 5.81 50.35
C GLY A 548 21.41 6.20 49.07
N GLU A 549 22.26 7.23 49.13
CA GLU A 549 23.16 7.57 48.02
C GLU A 549 24.05 6.36 47.67
N LYS A 550 24.11 5.97 46.39
CA LYS A 550 24.86 4.80 45.89
C LYS A 550 24.52 3.49 46.61
N ALA A 551 23.34 3.40 47.22
CA ALA A 551 22.87 2.18 47.86
C ALA A 551 22.46 1.12 46.83
N ILE A 552 22.75 -0.15 47.11
CA ILE A 552 22.43 -1.29 46.25
C ILE A 552 21.49 -2.22 47.01
N ALA A 553 20.29 -2.45 46.50
CA ALA A 553 19.32 -3.41 47.03
C ALA A 553 18.94 -4.43 45.96
N VAL A 554 19.31 -5.70 46.17
CA VAL A 554 19.05 -6.81 45.24
C VAL A 554 18.24 -7.90 45.96
N GLY A 555 16.99 -8.10 45.52
CA GLY A 555 16.07 -9.10 46.08
C GLY A 555 14.72 -8.50 46.47
N ALA A 556 13.69 -9.35 46.55
CA ALA A 556 12.36 -8.94 46.98
C ALA A 556 12.38 -8.42 48.43
N ALA A 557 11.82 -7.23 48.66
CA ALA A 557 11.86 -6.51 49.93
C ALA A 557 13.28 -6.23 50.50
N ALA A 558 14.33 -6.34 49.68
CA ALA A 558 15.69 -5.88 50.04
C ALA A 558 15.67 -4.37 50.30
N THR A 559 16.16 -3.90 51.45
CA THR A 559 16.07 -2.49 51.86
C THR A 559 17.44 -1.91 52.23
N ALA A 560 18.03 -1.15 51.30
CA ALA A 560 19.31 -0.45 51.45
C ALA A 560 19.06 1.06 51.65
N SER A 561 19.00 1.50 52.91
CA SER A 561 18.63 2.88 53.25
C SER A 561 19.83 3.78 53.59
N GLY A 562 20.95 3.19 54.04
CA GLY A 562 22.17 3.94 54.34
C GLY A 562 22.97 4.29 53.08
N ALA A 563 23.76 5.37 53.14
CA ALA A 563 24.63 5.75 52.03
C ALA A 563 25.72 4.67 51.81
N ARG A 564 25.97 4.32 50.55
CA ARG A 564 26.89 3.25 50.10
C ARG A 564 26.58 1.86 50.70
N SER A 565 25.37 1.65 51.22
CA SER A 565 24.96 0.35 51.77
C SER A 565 24.69 -0.68 50.67
N VAL A 566 24.98 -1.95 50.94
CA VAL A 566 24.82 -3.06 50.00
C VAL A 566 23.97 -4.15 50.63
N VAL A 567 22.86 -4.48 49.97
CA VAL A 567 21.91 -5.50 50.41
C VAL A 567 21.67 -6.49 49.28
N VAL A 568 21.91 -7.78 49.55
CA VAL A 568 21.69 -8.86 48.58
C VAL A 568 20.97 -10.02 49.28
N GLY A 569 19.66 -10.12 49.07
CA GLY A 569 18.83 -11.15 49.69
C GLY A 569 17.36 -10.72 49.85
N VAL A 570 16.46 -11.69 49.94
CA VAL A 570 15.04 -11.45 50.24
C VAL A 570 14.90 -10.96 51.69
N ASN A 571 14.00 -10.00 51.97
CA ASN A 571 13.74 -9.43 53.30
C ASN A 571 14.99 -8.91 54.05
N SER A 572 16.06 -8.61 53.33
CA SER A 572 17.35 -8.21 53.94
C SER A 572 17.42 -6.70 54.08
N SER A 573 18.15 -6.18 55.06
CA SER A 573 18.18 -4.74 55.36
C SER A 573 19.55 -4.21 55.79
N ALA A 574 19.92 -3.05 55.26
CA ALA A 574 21.06 -2.26 55.71
C ALA A 574 20.62 -0.79 55.85
N THR A 575 20.43 -0.32 57.09
CA THR A 575 19.82 1.00 57.33
C THR A 575 20.82 2.13 57.52
N SER A 576 22.09 1.81 57.74
CA SER A 576 23.16 2.74 58.15
C SER A 576 24.31 2.77 57.13
N ASN A 577 25.21 3.74 57.25
CA ASN A 577 26.18 4.02 56.20
C ASN A 577 27.24 2.91 56.07
N ASP A 578 27.62 2.60 54.83
CA ASP A 578 28.61 1.58 54.48
C ASP A 578 28.28 0.16 55.00
N ALA A 579 27.02 -0.07 55.39
CA ALA A 579 26.52 -1.34 55.90
C ALA A 579 26.31 -2.38 54.80
N GLN A 580 26.67 -3.64 55.06
CA GLN A 580 26.59 -4.74 54.10
C GLN A 580 25.76 -5.91 54.66
N ALA A 581 24.60 -6.21 54.06
CA ALA A 581 23.71 -7.30 54.45
C ALA A 581 23.49 -8.29 53.30
N ILE A 582 24.21 -9.41 53.31
CA ILE A 582 24.25 -10.39 52.22
C ILE A 582 23.76 -11.75 52.72
N GLY A 583 22.63 -12.21 52.21
CA GLY A 583 21.92 -13.43 52.65
C GLY A 583 20.48 -13.14 53.06
N ASN A 584 19.57 -14.10 52.89
CA ASN A 584 18.13 -13.90 53.16
C ASN A 584 17.89 -13.49 54.63
N SER A 585 17.10 -12.44 54.82
CA SER A 585 16.78 -11.84 56.12
C SER A 585 18.01 -11.42 56.94
N ALA A 586 19.16 -11.14 56.29
CA ALA A 586 20.32 -10.54 56.92
C ALA A 586 20.03 -9.06 57.26
N SER A 587 20.56 -8.57 58.38
CA SER A 587 20.25 -7.23 58.89
C SER A 587 21.49 -6.52 59.45
N VAL A 588 21.73 -5.29 59.02
CA VAL A 588 22.76 -4.39 59.60
C VAL A 588 22.14 -3.04 59.95
N GLY A 589 22.12 -2.74 61.25
CA GLY A 589 21.63 -1.47 61.79
C GLY A 589 22.71 -0.40 62.01
N SER A 590 23.99 -0.75 61.97
CA SER A 590 25.12 0.12 62.37
C SER A 590 25.99 0.56 61.19
N ASN A 591 26.86 1.55 61.41
CA ASN A 591 27.79 2.01 60.37
C ASN A 591 28.94 1.01 60.20
N TYR A 592 29.35 0.78 58.95
CA TYR A 592 30.41 -0.17 58.58
C TYR A 592 30.16 -1.62 59.04
N GLY A 593 28.94 -1.97 59.45
CA GLY A 593 28.59 -3.32 59.86
C GLY A 593 28.49 -4.28 58.67
N THR A 594 28.86 -5.55 58.87
CA THR A 594 28.80 -6.59 57.83
C THR A 594 28.08 -7.82 58.36
N ALA A 595 26.97 -8.20 57.73
CA ALA A 595 26.21 -9.42 57.97
C ALA A 595 26.25 -10.33 56.73
N LEU A 596 26.83 -11.51 56.86
CA LEU A 596 26.96 -12.50 55.78
C LEU A 596 26.35 -13.85 56.16
N GLY A 597 25.25 -14.20 55.52
CA GLY A 597 24.49 -15.44 55.71
C GLY A 597 23.05 -15.21 56.17
N THR A 598 22.21 -16.25 56.05
CA THR A 598 20.79 -16.18 56.39
C THR A 598 20.58 -15.82 57.87
N PHE A 599 19.74 -14.82 58.14
CA PHE A 599 19.48 -14.21 59.46
C PHE A 599 20.70 -13.59 60.18
N ALA A 600 21.88 -13.47 59.55
CA ALA A 600 23.03 -12.80 60.18
C ALA A 600 22.66 -11.35 60.54
N THR A 601 22.96 -10.92 61.77
CA THR A 601 22.45 -9.66 62.33
C THR A 601 23.55 -8.86 63.02
N VAL A 602 23.67 -7.57 62.67
CA VAL A 602 24.49 -6.58 63.38
C VAL A 602 23.57 -5.48 63.91
N ALA A 603 23.52 -5.30 65.23
CA ALA A 603 22.61 -4.38 65.90
C ALA A 603 22.94 -2.90 65.63
N GLY A 604 21.98 -2.00 65.83
CA GLY A 604 22.11 -0.56 65.53
C GLY A 604 23.28 0.16 66.23
N ASN A 605 23.68 -0.32 67.40
CA ASN A 605 24.77 0.22 68.22
C ASN A 605 26.11 -0.55 68.03
N ALA A 606 26.21 -1.43 67.04
CA ALA A 606 27.37 -2.29 66.80
C ALA A 606 28.20 -1.82 65.59
N ASP A 607 28.69 -0.58 65.62
CA ASP A 607 29.53 -0.03 64.55
C ASP A 607 30.77 -0.92 64.30
N ARG A 608 31.11 -1.12 63.02
CA ARG A 608 32.17 -2.06 62.56
C ARG A 608 31.97 -3.53 62.98
N GLY A 609 30.78 -3.91 63.42
CA GLY A 609 30.46 -5.29 63.81
C GLY A 609 30.40 -6.25 62.62
N ILE A 610 30.94 -7.46 62.78
CA ILE A 610 31.01 -8.48 61.72
C ILE A 610 30.28 -9.77 62.15
N ALA A 611 29.15 -10.07 61.53
CA ALA A 611 28.38 -11.30 61.73
C ALA A 611 28.48 -12.21 60.49
N ILE A 612 29.15 -13.36 60.60
CA ILE A 612 29.29 -14.32 59.49
C ILE A 612 28.72 -15.68 59.90
N GLY A 613 27.58 -16.07 59.33
CA GLY A 613 27.04 -17.41 59.51
C GLY A 613 25.64 -17.60 58.92
N ASN A 614 25.37 -18.82 58.45
CA ASN A 614 24.09 -19.21 57.88
C ASN A 614 23.21 -19.88 58.95
N SER A 615 22.05 -19.29 59.24
CA SER A 615 21.13 -19.77 60.28
C SER A 615 19.79 -20.17 59.69
N ASN A 616 19.11 -21.13 60.31
CA ASN A 616 17.82 -21.67 59.83
C ASN A 616 16.60 -20.82 60.25
N GLN A 617 16.75 -20.00 61.29
CA GLN A 617 15.69 -19.16 61.86
C GLN A 617 16.30 -17.99 62.65
N ALA A 618 15.55 -16.90 62.84
CA ALA A 618 16.06 -15.70 63.51
C ALA A 618 16.57 -15.95 64.94
N SER A 619 15.98 -16.90 65.69
CA SER A 619 16.43 -17.24 67.05
C SER A 619 17.79 -17.95 67.11
N THR A 620 18.34 -18.38 65.96
CA THR A 620 19.65 -19.04 65.85
C THR A 620 20.67 -18.17 65.11
N ALA A 621 20.31 -16.89 64.85
CA ALA A 621 21.12 -15.90 64.15
C ALA A 621 22.51 -15.69 64.76
N THR A 622 23.53 -15.66 63.89
CA THR A 622 24.82 -15.03 64.19
C THR A 622 24.60 -13.55 64.47
N THR A 623 24.86 -13.08 65.69
CA THR A 623 24.44 -11.75 66.16
C THR A 623 25.59 -10.96 66.76
N VAL A 624 25.80 -9.72 66.33
CA VAL A 624 26.70 -8.75 67.00
C VAL A 624 25.86 -7.64 67.64
N LYS A 625 26.10 -7.35 68.93
CA LYS A 625 25.35 -6.36 69.74
C LYS A 625 26.18 -5.18 70.22
N VAL A 626 27.48 -5.16 69.93
CA VAL A 626 28.47 -4.19 70.44
C VAL A 626 29.43 -3.77 69.32
N ALA A 627 29.97 -2.56 69.43
CA ALA A 627 30.96 -2.07 68.47
C ALA A 627 32.22 -2.96 68.44
N ASP A 628 32.82 -3.09 67.25
CA ASP A 628 34.00 -3.92 66.97
C ASP A 628 33.85 -5.42 67.31
N GLY A 629 32.64 -5.89 67.62
CA GLY A 629 32.36 -7.29 67.91
C GLY A 629 32.34 -8.16 66.64
N ILE A 630 32.87 -9.37 66.73
CA ILE A 630 32.91 -10.33 65.62
C ILE A 630 32.20 -11.62 66.05
N ALA A 631 31.18 -12.05 65.32
CA ALA A 631 30.45 -13.30 65.56
C ALA A 631 30.60 -14.25 64.36
N LEU A 632 31.16 -15.44 64.60
CA LEU A 632 31.46 -16.44 63.57
C LEU A 632 30.67 -17.74 63.78
N GLY A 633 29.90 -18.15 62.77
CA GLY A 633 29.01 -19.31 62.77
C GLY A 633 27.66 -19.06 63.42
N SER A 634 26.65 -19.86 63.06
CA SER A 634 25.29 -19.79 63.63
C SER A 634 25.30 -19.92 65.16
N TYR A 635 24.28 -19.38 65.82
CA TYR A 635 24.18 -19.21 67.28
C TYR A 635 25.24 -18.32 67.92
N SER A 636 26.29 -17.85 67.23
CA SER A 636 27.33 -17.03 67.86
C SER A 636 26.80 -15.64 68.19
N VAL A 637 26.99 -15.18 69.44
CA VAL A 637 26.55 -13.86 69.90
C VAL A 637 27.73 -13.08 70.46
N ALA A 638 28.12 -12.00 69.81
CA ALA A 638 29.11 -11.05 70.31
C ALA A 638 28.39 -9.91 71.07
N ASP A 639 28.36 -10.01 72.40
CA ASP A 639 27.67 -9.08 73.30
C ASP A 639 28.55 -8.45 74.39
N LYS A 640 29.85 -8.76 74.41
CA LYS A 640 30.85 -8.12 75.28
C LYS A 640 31.63 -7.06 74.52
N GLY A 641 31.46 -5.80 74.92
CA GLY A 641 32.20 -4.66 74.36
C GLY A 641 33.65 -4.56 74.84
N ALA A 642 34.34 -3.52 74.40
CA ALA A 642 35.63 -3.11 74.95
C ALA A 642 35.51 -2.69 76.43
N GLY A 643 36.63 -2.68 77.16
CA GLY A 643 36.68 -2.29 78.57
C GLY A 643 36.24 -3.38 79.55
N VAL A 644 35.91 -4.59 79.06
CA VAL A 644 35.56 -5.73 79.92
C VAL A 644 36.83 -6.46 80.36
N SER A 645 37.08 -6.54 81.66
CA SER A 645 38.17 -7.32 82.22
C SER A 645 37.93 -8.83 82.08
N GLY A 646 39.00 -9.58 81.82
CA GLY A 646 39.00 -11.04 81.79
C GLY A 646 38.70 -11.69 83.15
N TYR A 647 38.63 -13.02 83.18
CA TYR A 647 38.38 -13.76 84.41
C TYR A 647 39.59 -13.69 85.35
N ASN A 648 39.46 -12.94 86.45
CA ASN A 648 40.48 -12.93 87.51
C ASN A 648 40.31 -14.14 88.45
N MET A 649 41.19 -15.14 88.29
CA MET A 649 41.17 -16.38 89.06
C MET A 649 41.53 -16.24 90.56
N THR A 650 41.93 -15.05 91.04
CA THR A 650 42.29 -14.82 92.45
C THR A 650 41.22 -14.04 93.24
N ALA A 651 40.22 -13.45 92.58
CA ALA A 651 39.30 -12.46 93.17
C ALA A 651 38.33 -12.97 94.27
N LEU A 652 38.39 -14.25 94.64
CA LEU A 652 37.53 -14.91 95.65
C LEU A 652 38.33 -15.80 96.62
N ARG A 653 39.62 -15.52 96.83
CA ARG A 653 40.48 -16.27 97.77
C ARG A 653 41.07 -15.33 98.82
N ASP A 654 40.92 -15.67 100.10
CA ASP A 654 41.42 -14.88 101.24
C ASP A 654 42.95 -14.68 101.26
N ASN A 655 43.70 -15.45 100.48
CA ASN A 655 45.16 -15.33 100.39
C ASN A 655 45.57 -14.89 98.97
N SER A 656 45.83 -13.59 98.83
CA SER A 656 46.29 -12.97 97.57
C SER A 656 47.78 -13.27 97.33
N TYR A 657 48.11 -13.91 96.21
CA TYR A 657 49.50 -14.04 95.77
C TYR A 657 50.03 -12.68 95.30
N ALA A 658 51.02 -12.13 96.01
CA ALA A 658 51.67 -10.88 95.64
C ALA A 658 52.45 -11.03 94.33
N GLY A 659 52.00 -10.34 93.27
CA GLY A 659 52.71 -10.26 91.99
C GLY A 659 51.86 -10.47 90.73
N THR A 660 50.60 -10.90 90.83
CA THR A 660 49.73 -11.04 89.66
C THR A 660 49.18 -9.69 89.21
N THR A 661 49.45 -9.30 87.97
CA THR A 661 48.78 -8.17 87.29
C THR A 661 47.26 -8.40 87.24
N GLY A 662 46.49 -7.31 87.29
CA GLY A 662 45.03 -7.37 87.17
C GLY A 662 44.60 -7.97 85.82
N ALA A 663 43.43 -8.61 85.78
CA ALA A 663 42.97 -9.31 84.58
C ALA A 663 42.95 -8.39 83.34
N PHE A 664 43.56 -8.88 82.26
CA PHE A 664 43.65 -8.14 80.99
C PHE A 664 42.26 -7.65 80.54
N THR A 665 42.19 -6.40 80.11
CA THR A 665 40.95 -5.71 79.75
C THR A 665 40.95 -5.40 78.26
N SER A 666 39.92 -5.83 77.53
CA SER A 666 39.95 -5.77 76.05
C SER A 666 39.85 -4.34 75.51
N GLY A 667 40.64 -4.04 74.47
CA GLY A 667 40.56 -2.76 73.74
C GLY A 667 39.45 -2.69 72.70
N LEU A 668 38.86 -3.83 72.31
CA LEU A 668 37.81 -3.97 71.30
C LEU A 668 36.70 -4.92 71.78
N GLY A 669 35.61 -4.98 71.03
CA GLY A 669 34.54 -5.97 71.23
C GLY A 669 35.02 -7.42 71.06
N ALA A 670 34.30 -8.36 71.68
CA ALA A 670 34.72 -9.75 71.72
C ALA A 670 34.51 -10.50 70.38
N LEU A 671 35.43 -11.43 70.09
CA LEU A 671 35.26 -12.49 69.10
C LEU A 671 34.42 -13.63 69.69
N ALA A 672 33.20 -13.81 69.20
CA ALA A 672 32.27 -14.86 69.61
C ALA A 672 32.20 -15.98 68.56
N ILE A 673 32.40 -17.22 69.03
CA ILE A 673 32.26 -18.46 68.25
C ILE A 673 31.13 -19.36 68.76
N GLY A 674 30.24 -18.83 69.60
CA GLY A 674 29.11 -19.55 70.16
C GLY A 674 28.32 -18.75 71.19
N THR A 675 27.57 -19.45 72.04
CA THR A 675 26.97 -18.91 73.29
C THR A 675 27.49 -19.68 74.50
N GLY A 676 27.13 -19.24 75.71
CA GLY A 676 27.38 -19.99 76.94
C GLY A 676 26.74 -21.39 77.02
N GLN A 677 25.88 -21.78 76.08
CA GLN A 677 25.31 -23.14 75.97
C GLN A 677 25.65 -23.88 74.67
N LYS A 678 26.24 -23.20 73.67
CA LYS A 678 26.58 -23.74 72.36
C LYS A 678 27.95 -23.21 71.94
N THR A 679 29.02 -23.85 72.41
CA THR A 679 30.41 -23.46 72.13
C THR A 679 30.97 -24.21 70.92
N ARG A 680 32.04 -23.67 70.32
CA ARG A 680 32.84 -24.31 69.27
C ARG A 680 34.27 -24.54 69.77
N GLN A 681 34.93 -25.56 69.23
CA GLN A 681 36.37 -25.76 69.40
C GLN A 681 37.14 -24.86 68.44
N ILE A 682 38.21 -24.22 68.93
CA ILE A 682 39.23 -23.58 68.09
C ILE A 682 40.37 -24.57 67.94
N THR A 683 40.68 -24.98 66.70
CA THR A 683 41.81 -25.86 66.38
C THR A 683 42.91 -25.06 65.67
N GLY A 684 44.14 -25.57 65.66
CA GLY A 684 45.28 -24.88 65.05
C GLY A 684 45.87 -23.72 65.86
N VAL A 685 45.51 -23.57 67.14
CA VAL A 685 46.05 -22.54 68.04
C VAL A 685 47.51 -22.84 68.40
N ALA A 686 48.44 -22.00 67.94
CA ALA A 686 49.85 -22.04 68.33
C ALA A 686 50.02 -21.80 69.85
N ALA A 687 51.21 -22.07 70.40
CA ALA A 687 51.45 -21.76 71.81
C ALA A 687 51.54 -20.24 71.99
N GLY A 688 50.69 -19.68 72.86
CA GLY A 688 50.70 -18.25 73.18
C GLY A 688 51.97 -17.82 73.92
N ASN A 689 52.48 -16.63 73.62
CA ASN A 689 53.68 -16.05 74.23
C ASN A 689 53.38 -14.76 75.03
N ALA A 690 52.26 -14.10 74.75
CA ALA A 690 51.76 -12.95 75.52
C ALA A 690 50.50 -13.30 76.32
N ASP A 691 50.20 -12.52 77.36
CA ASP A 691 49.01 -12.68 78.23
C ASP A 691 47.67 -12.56 77.47
N THR A 692 47.70 -12.00 76.26
CA THR A 692 46.55 -11.84 75.36
C THR A 692 46.29 -13.05 74.46
N ASP A 693 47.22 -13.99 74.39
CA ASP A 693 47.15 -15.10 73.45
C ASP A 693 46.27 -16.24 73.97
N ALA A 694 45.62 -16.97 73.05
CA ALA A 694 44.83 -18.14 73.40
C ALA A 694 45.75 -19.29 73.86
N VAL A 695 45.68 -19.66 75.14
CA VAL A 695 46.42 -20.81 75.70
C VAL A 695 45.96 -22.10 75.05
N ASN A 696 46.89 -22.85 74.44
CA ASN A 696 46.58 -24.12 73.81
C ASN A 696 46.74 -25.34 74.76
N VAL A 697 46.28 -26.51 74.30
CA VAL A 697 46.29 -27.75 75.10
C VAL A 697 47.71 -28.19 75.50
N ALA A 698 48.74 -27.88 74.70
CA ALA A 698 50.12 -28.22 75.03
C ALA A 698 50.65 -27.39 76.22
N GLN A 699 50.34 -26.09 76.24
CA GLN A 699 50.68 -25.21 77.37
C GLN A 699 49.95 -25.63 78.65
N LEU A 700 48.65 -25.93 78.56
CA LEU A 700 47.88 -26.43 79.70
C LEU A 700 48.40 -27.79 80.20
N ARG A 701 48.85 -28.69 79.30
CA ARG A 701 49.51 -29.95 79.68
C ARG A 701 50.86 -29.72 80.37
N SER A 702 51.63 -28.71 79.97
CA SER A 702 52.89 -28.31 80.63
C SER A 702 52.67 -27.75 82.04
N VAL A 703 51.59 -26.99 82.26
CA VAL A 703 51.18 -26.58 83.61
C VAL A 703 50.66 -27.79 84.40
N SER A 704 49.87 -28.66 83.79
CA SER A 704 49.32 -29.87 84.43
C SER A 704 50.40 -30.85 84.88
N SER A 705 51.51 -31.03 84.13
CA SER A 705 52.63 -31.85 84.57
C SER A 705 53.38 -31.23 85.76
N ARG A 706 53.56 -29.90 85.78
CA ARG A 706 54.11 -29.18 86.95
C ARG A 706 53.21 -29.30 88.19
N VAL A 707 51.89 -29.21 88.02
CA VAL A 707 50.93 -29.38 89.14
C VAL A 707 50.84 -30.85 89.59
N LYS A 708 50.99 -31.83 88.69
CA LYS A 708 51.13 -33.24 89.08
C LYS A 708 52.37 -33.48 89.95
N ALA A 709 53.52 -32.95 89.55
CA ALA A 709 54.76 -33.03 90.33
C ALA A 709 54.67 -32.30 91.69
N TYR A 710 53.78 -31.30 91.82
CA TYR A 710 53.48 -30.64 93.09
C TYR A 710 52.54 -31.48 93.98
N ASN A 711 51.46 -32.02 93.42
CA ASN A 711 50.47 -32.79 94.20
C ASN A 711 50.93 -34.21 94.56
N GLU A 712 51.80 -34.83 93.78
CA GLU A 712 52.44 -36.11 94.13
C GLU A 712 53.43 -35.96 95.30
N ASN A 713 53.82 -34.74 95.67
CA ASN A 713 54.62 -34.45 96.86
C ASN A 713 53.80 -34.19 98.15
N THR A 714 52.48 -34.02 98.08
CA THR A 714 51.64 -33.75 99.28
C THR A 714 51.37 -34.97 100.18
N ALA A 715 51.99 -36.12 99.91
CA ALA A 715 51.84 -37.35 100.69
C ALA A 715 52.80 -37.48 101.89
N ASN A 716 53.86 -36.65 101.97
CA ASN A 716 54.80 -36.65 103.10
C ASN A 716 55.15 -35.23 103.54
N GLY A 717 54.90 -34.90 104.80
CA GLY A 717 55.20 -33.59 105.37
C GLY A 717 56.69 -33.40 105.64
N ALA A 718 57.39 -32.76 104.71
CA ALA A 718 58.69 -32.11 104.95
C ALA A 718 58.80 -30.88 104.03
N SER A 719 58.97 -29.70 104.61
CA SER A 719 59.23 -28.48 103.85
C SER A 719 60.73 -28.34 103.64
N ASP A 720 61.19 -28.49 102.39
CA ASP A 720 62.43 -27.86 101.91
C ASP A 720 62.46 -27.86 100.38
N TYR A 721 62.49 -26.67 99.77
CA TYR A 721 63.17 -26.51 98.50
C TYR A 721 64.02 -25.24 98.53
N ILE A 722 65.33 -25.47 98.65
CA ILE A 722 66.35 -24.46 98.87
C ILE A 722 66.50 -23.54 97.66
N LEU A 723 66.64 -22.24 97.94
CA LEU A 723 67.20 -21.25 97.02
C LEU A 723 68.65 -21.62 96.67
N ALA A 724 68.85 -22.39 95.60
CA ALA A 724 70.18 -22.67 95.07
C ALA A 724 70.65 -21.55 94.12
N ASN A 725 70.97 -20.39 94.70
CA ASN A 725 71.76 -19.37 93.98
C ASN A 725 73.23 -19.83 93.90
N GLN A 726 73.60 -20.50 92.82
CA GLN A 726 75.00 -20.59 92.39
C GLN A 726 75.11 -20.38 90.87
N ALA A 727 75.90 -19.38 90.49
CA ALA A 727 76.08 -18.99 89.10
C ALA A 727 76.88 -20.03 88.32
N LEU A 728 76.32 -20.58 87.24
CA LEU A 728 77.07 -21.33 86.25
C LEU A 728 77.64 -20.36 85.19
N VAL A 729 78.85 -19.87 85.44
CA VAL A 729 79.59 -19.01 84.50
C VAL A 729 80.14 -19.86 83.35
N ALA A 730 79.42 -19.90 82.23
CA ALA A 730 79.93 -20.45 80.98
C ALA A 730 80.84 -19.42 80.28
N LYS A 731 82.14 -19.45 80.53
CA LYS A 731 83.13 -18.78 79.68
C LYS A 731 83.42 -19.65 78.45
N SER A 732 83.02 -19.18 77.27
CA SER A 732 83.57 -19.70 76.01
C SER A 732 84.98 -19.14 75.82
N THR A 733 85.97 -20.02 75.68
CA THR A 733 87.35 -19.66 75.28
C THR A 733 87.73 -20.19 73.90
N ASP A 734 86.96 -21.12 73.34
CA ASP A 734 87.03 -21.44 71.90
C ASP A 734 85.69 -22.04 71.41
N LYS A 735 85.50 -22.10 70.09
CA LYS A 735 84.17 -22.25 69.46
C LYS A 735 83.55 -23.65 69.44
N ASP A 736 84.31 -24.71 69.75
CA ASP A 736 83.92 -26.08 69.37
C ASP A 736 83.81 -27.11 70.53
N LYS A 737 83.78 -26.68 71.81
CA LYS A 737 83.50 -27.60 72.95
C LYS A 737 82.72 -26.96 74.10
N LEU A 738 81.83 -27.75 74.69
CA LEU A 738 81.22 -27.51 76.01
C LEU A 738 81.23 -28.83 76.80
N GLU A 739 82.03 -28.92 77.86
CA GLU A 739 82.14 -30.10 78.72
C GLU A 739 81.68 -29.74 80.14
N ILE A 740 80.85 -30.58 80.76
CA ILE A 740 80.39 -30.45 82.15
C ILE A 740 80.74 -31.74 82.88
N GLN A 741 81.45 -31.62 84.01
CA GLN A 741 81.96 -32.75 84.79
C GLN A 741 81.08 -32.99 86.01
N ALA A 742 80.80 -34.26 86.33
CA ALA A 742 80.01 -34.66 87.50
C ALA A 742 80.77 -35.71 88.33
N LEU A 743 80.47 -35.79 89.64
CA LEU A 743 80.99 -36.84 90.53
C LEU A 743 79.84 -37.66 91.15
N ASN A 744 79.79 -38.94 90.72
CA ASN A 744 79.44 -40.21 91.39
C ASN A 744 78.80 -40.14 92.81
N THR A 745 77.84 -40.97 93.24
CA THR A 745 77.38 -42.35 92.89
C THR A 745 75.84 -42.43 93.05
N ASN A 746 75.06 -43.46 92.70
CA ASN A 746 75.15 -44.68 91.86
C ASN A 746 73.68 -44.95 91.37
N GLU A 747 73.36 -45.82 90.40
CA GLU A 747 74.18 -46.77 89.63
C GLU A 747 73.80 -46.73 88.12
N GLY A 748 73.91 -47.84 87.37
CA GLY A 748 73.89 -47.81 85.90
C GLY A 748 72.52 -47.97 85.22
N VAL A 749 72.13 -46.97 84.42
CA VAL A 749 71.40 -47.17 83.14
C VAL A 749 72.02 -46.27 82.07
N THR A 750 72.49 -46.87 80.98
CA THR A 750 73.10 -46.17 79.84
C THR A 750 72.05 -45.59 78.89
N LEU A 751 72.17 -44.32 78.50
CA LEU A 751 71.53 -43.79 77.29
C LEU A 751 72.55 -43.04 76.42
N THR A 752 72.92 -43.68 75.32
CA THR A 752 73.85 -43.20 74.31
C THR A 752 73.19 -42.18 73.38
N PHE A 753 73.88 -41.09 73.06
CA PHE A 753 73.60 -40.30 71.84
C PHE A 753 74.86 -40.23 70.97
N THR A 754 74.79 -40.89 69.82
CA THR A 754 75.87 -40.97 68.82
C THR A 754 75.76 -39.77 67.85
N PRO A 755 76.71 -38.81 67.85
CA PRO A 755 76.74 -37.78 66.82
C PRO A 755 77.30 -38.38 65.52
N LYS A 756 76.50 -38.41 64.45
CA LYS A 756 76.94 -38.90 63.14
C LYS A 756 77.52 -37.73 62.33
N THR A 757 78.81 -37.51 62.44
CA THR A 757 79.57 -36.65 61.51
C THR A 757 79.66 -37.31 60.13
N THR A 758 79.42 -36.57 59.04
CA THR A 758 80.35 -36.50 57.88
C THR A 758 79.96 -35.46 56.82
N ALA A 759 80.92 -34.57 56.50
CA ALA A 759 81.23 -34.02 55.17
C ALA A 759 80.15 -33.15 54.45
N VAL A 760 80.44 -32.32 53.42
CA VAL A 760 81.54 -32.33 52.43
C VAL A 760 82.01 -30.90 52.09
N ILE A 761 83.30 -30.77 51.73
CA ILE A 761 84.00 -29.56 51.23
C ILE A 761 83.69 -29.30 49.75
N GLN A 762 83.51 -28.03 49.35
CA GLN A 762 83.86 -27.48 48.02
C GLN A 762 83.82 -25.92 48.11
N ASN A 763 84.76 -25.12 47.58
CA ASN A 763 86.02 -25.45 46.89
C ASN A 763 87.05 -24.26 46.95
N GLY A 764 87.95 -24.26 47.95
CA GLY A 764 89.37 -23.92 47.75
C GLY A 764 89.89 -22.50 47.46
N ASN A 765 89.36 -21.39 47.99
CA ASN A 765 90.04 -20.07 47.87
C ASN A 765 90.13 -19.24 49.17
N SER A 766 91.33 -18.72 49.46
CA SER A 766 91.64 -17.78 50.56
C SER A 766 91.29 -16.32 50.23
N LEU A 767 91.09 -15.52 51.27
CA LEU A 767 90.92 -14.05 51.28
C LEU A 767 89.92 -13.48 50.25
N VAL A 768 88.73 -13.10 50.74
CA VAL A 768 87.72 -12.39 49.96
C VAL A 768 88.19 -10.95 49.69
N THR A 769 88.67 -10.67 48.48
CA THR A 769 88.97 -9.30 48.04
C THR A 769 87.68 -8.50 47.85
N ALA A 770 87.75 -7.16 47.83
CA ALA A 770 86.56 -6.31 47.64
C ALA A 770 85.78 -6.62 46.35
N GLY A 771 86.45 -7.13 45.30
CA GLY A 771 85.80 -7.63 44.09
C GLY A 771 85.01 -8.92 44.32
N ALA A 772 85.55 -9.87 45.09
CA ALA A 772 84.83 -11.08 45.48
C ALA A 772 83.69 -10.79 46.47
N VAL A 773 83.81 -9.77 47.32
CA VAL A 773 82.70 -9.23 48.11
C VAL A 773 81.64 -8.60 47.20
N TYR A 774 82.04 -7.85 46.15
CA TYR A 774 81.09 -7.31 45.16
C TYR A 774 80.34 -8.42 44.42
N THR A 775 81.03 -9.48 43.94
CA THR A 775 80.38 -10.63 43.29
C THR A 775 79.51 -11.44 44.26
N ALA A 776 79.89 -11.52 45.54
CA ALA A 776 79.07 -12.17 46.58
C ALA A 776 77.84 -11.33 46.96
N ILE A 777 77.97 -10.01 47.04
CA ILE A 777 76.85 -9.07 47.26
C ILE A 777 75.93 -9.04 46.04
N ASP A 778 76.46 -9.08 44.82
CA ASP A 778 75.67 -9.14 43.60
C ASP A 778 74.87 -10.45 43.53
N LYS A 779 75.48 -11.60 43.90
CA LYS A 779 74.78 -12.87 44.12
C LYS A 779 73.85 -12.90 45.36
N ALA A 780 74.00 -11.98 46.32
CA ALA A 780 73.22 -11.95 47.56
C ALA A 780 72.17 -10.82 47.61
N LYS A 781 72.11 -9.94 46.62
CA LYS A 781 70.92 -9.12 46.33
C LYS A 781 69.73 -10.07 46.25
N THR A 782 68.59 -9.70 46.83
CA THR A 782 67.38 -10.54 46.82
C THR A 782 66.83 -10.66 45.40
N HIS A 783 67.29 -11.68 44.67
CA HIS A 783 66.85 -11.99 43.30
C HIS A 783 65.51 -12.73 43.28
N TYR A 784 65.00 -13.22 44.42
CA TYR A 784 63.73 -13.93 44.52
C TYR A 784 63.27 -13.97 45.98
N VAL A 785 61.97 -14.21 46.23
CA VAL A 785 61.36 -14.23 47.56
C VAL A 785 60.75 -15.61 47.85
N SER A 786 61.41 -16.40 48.69
CA SER A 786 60.90 -17.72 49.12
C SER A 786 60.54 -17.70 50.61
N VAL A 787 59.31 -18.07 50.97
CA VAL A 787 58.81 -18.08 52.35
C VAL A 787 58.59 -19.52 52.84
N LYS A 788 59.21 -19.83 53.99
CA LYS A 788 59.35 -21.18 54.54
C LYS A 788 58.04 -21.93 54.76
N SER A 789 58.02 -23.20 54.37
CA SER A 789 56.94 -24.14 54.69
C SER A 789 57.43 -25.34 55.53
N THR A 790 56.49 -26.11 56.08
CA THR A 790 56.74 -27.40 56.74
C THR A 790 56.83 -28.57 55.75
N GLU A 791 56.44 -28.38 54.49
CA GLU A 791 56.36 -29.41 53.44
C GLU A 791 57.51 -29.31 52.42
N ASN A 792 57.85 -30.42 51.76
CA ASN A 792 58.93 -30.50 50.76
C ASN A 792 58.76 -29.50 49.59
N ASN A 793 59.80 -29.30 48.77
CA ASN A 793 59.92 -28.32 47.66
C ASN A 793 59.87 -26.83 48.05
N ASN A 794 59.50 -26.46 49.28
CA ASN A 794 59.71 -25.12 49.82
C ASN A 794 60.02 -25.12 51.34
N ARG A 795 60.57 -26.25 51.85
CA ARG A 795 60.95 -26.40 53.27
C ARG A 795 62.19 -25.58 53.62
N ASP A 796 63.10 -25.45 52.66
CA ASP A 796 64.44 -24.90 52.84
C ASP A 796 64.60 -23.52 52.20
N ASN A 797 63.49 -22.81 51.97
CA ASN A 797 63.42 -21.53 51.24
C ASN A 797 64.01 -21.59 49.80
N ASN A 798 63.92 -22.75 49.17
CA ASN A 798 64.40 -23.04 47.83
C ASN A 798 63.28 -23.22 46.79
N GLY A 799 62.03 -22.87 47.14
CA GLY A 799 60.87 -22.98 46.25
C GLY A 799 60.83 -21.92 45.15
N ALA A 800 61.59 -20.83 45.28
CA ALA A 800 61.83 -19.84 44.24
C ALA A 800 63.25 -20.00 43.70
N SER A 801 63.41 -20.28 42.41
CA SER A 801 64.74 -20.42 41.78
C SER A 801 64.93 -19.65 40.48
N GLY A 802 63.89 -18.99 39.96
CA GLY A 802 63.98 -18.07 38.83
C GLY A 802 64.35 -16.64 39.26
N LEU A 803 64.94 -15.87 38.38
CA LEU A 803 65.22 -14.44 38.58
C LEU A 803 63.92 -13.66 38.80
N ASN A 804 63.86 -12.79 39.80
CA ASN A 804 62.67 -12.02 40.23
C ASN A 804 61.42 -12.88 40.60
N SER A 805 61.60 -14.16 40.96
CA SER A 805 60.47 -15.05 41.29
C SER A 805 60.01 -15.00 42.77
N VAL A 806 58.79 -15.45 43.07
CA VAL A 806 58.19 -15.46 44.42
C VAL A 806 57.54 -16.81 44.72
N ALA A 807 57.92 -17.49 45.81
CA ALA A 807 57.38 -18.79 46.25
C ALA A 807 56.90 -18.77 47.71
N ILE A 808 55.59 -18.90 47.93
CA ILE A 808 54.99 -18.83 49.28
C ILE A 808 54.06 -20.03 49.50
N GLY A 809 54.37 -20.84 50.52
CA GLY A 809 53.54 -21.98 50.95
C GLY A 809 54.16 -23.36 50.67
N GLY A 810 53.41 -24.43 50.96
CA GLY A 810 53.92 -25.81 50.99
C GLY A 810 53.89 -26.52 49.65
N ALA A 811 54.95 -27.26 49.30
CA ALA A 811 55.08 -27.90 47.98
C ALA A 811 54.94 -26.92 46.79
N VAL A 812 55.39 -25.67 46.96
CA VAL A 812 55.40 -24.65 45.90
C VAL A 812 56.81 -24.55 45.30
N GLY A 813 56.95 -24.88 44.01
CA GLY A 813 58.19 -24.69 43.24
C GLY A 813 57.95 -23.85 41.99
N VAL A 814 58.56 -22.66 41.94
CA VAL A 814 58.59 -21.77 40.77
C VAL A 814 60.03 -21.52 40.31
N SER A 815 60.36 -22.08 39.15
CA SER A 815 61.72 -22.09 38.60
C SER A 815 61.94 -21.13 37.43
N GLY A 816 60.89 -20.71 36.71
CA GLY A 816 60.97 -19.65 35.71
C GLY A 816 61.07 -18.24 36.30
N ASP A 817 61.75 -17.36 35.55
CA ASP A 817 61.97 -15.95 35.90
C ASP A 817 60.67 -15.13 35.90
N GLU A 818 60.61 -14.08 36.72
CA GLU A 818 59.48 -13.14 36.88
C GLU A 818 58.14 -13.80 37.30
N SER A 819 58.20 -15.03 37.82
CA SER A 819 57.02 -15.84 38.16
C SER A 819 56.65 -15.84 39.64
N ILE A 820 55.36 -15.83 39.95
CA ILE A 820 54.77 -15.79 41.29
C ILE A 820 54.00 -17.08 41.56
N GLY A 821 54.35 -17.81 42.62
CA GLY A 821 53.66 -19.00 43.11
C GLY A 821 53.23 -18.83 44.58
N ILE A 822 51.93 -18.82 44.86
CA ILE A 822 51.39 -18.66 46.22
C ILE A 822 50.30 -19.70 46.49
N GLY A 823 50.51 -20.57 47.49
CA GLY A 823 49.51 -21.52 47.97
C GLY A 823 50.08 -22.90 48.34
N HIS A 824 49.62 -23.98 47.71
CA HIS A 824 50.04 -25.34 48.06
C HIS A 824 50.10 -26.32 46.88
N SER A 825 51.15 -27.15 46.78
CA SER A 825 51.34 -28.10 45.66
C SER A 825 51.29 -27.40 44.29
N ILE A 826 52.21 -26.46 44.06
CA ILE A 826 52.43 -25.79 42.78
C ILE A 826 53.72 -26.34 42.17
N THR A 827 53.64 -26.92 40.97
CA THR A 827 54.70 -27.75 40.37
C THR A 827 54.84 -27.53 38.87
N GLY A 828 55.94 -28.03 38.29
CA GLY A 828 56.15 -28.07 36.84
C GLY A 828 56.72 -26.78 36.21
N ASN A 829 56.83 -25.69 36.97
CA ASN A 829 57.14 -24.35 36.44
C ASN A 829 58.61 -24.13 35.99
N SER A 830 59.30 -25.18 35.56
CA SER A 830 60.70 -25.17 35.13
C SER A 830 60.92 -24.41 33.82
N ASP A 831 59.91 -24.38 32.95
CA ASP A 831 59.93 -23.63 31.70
C ASP A 831 59.06 -22.36 31.76
N GLY A 832 58.42 -22.08 32.90
CA GLY A 832 57.33 -21.10 33.04
C GLY A 832 57.77 -19.74 33.59
N GLU A 833 58.41 -18.93 32.75
CA GLU A 833 58.67 -17.50 33.01
C GLU A 833 57.37 -16.67 33.02
N ARG A 834 57.37 -15.52 33.69
CA ARG A 834 56.29 -14.50 33.78
C ARG A 834 54.90 -15.05 34.14
N SER A 835 54.84 -16.11 34.95
CA SER A 835 53.60 -16.82 35.26
C SER A 835 53.10 -16.49 36.67
N VAL A 836 51.79 -16.33 36.84
CA VAL A 836 51.12 -16.01 38.12
C VAL A 836 50.25 -17.20 38.53
N LEU A 837 50.69 -17.95 39.54
CA LEU A 837 50.13 -19.22 39.99
C LEU A 837 49.62 -19.08 41.44
N LEU A 838 48.30 -18.99 41.63
CA LEU A 838 47.69 -18.71 42.94
C LEU A 838 46.67 -19.80 43.31
N GLY A 839 46.91 -20.55 44.38
CA GLY A 839 45.99 -21.55 44.90
C GLY A 839 46.61 -22.93 45.12
N SER A 840 45.95 -24.01 44.72
CA SER A 840 46.41 -25.36 45.06
C SER A 840 46.34 -26.41 43.95
N GLN A 841 47.29 -27.36 43.97
CA GLN A 841 47.39 -28.42 42.96
C GLN A 841 47.49 -27.84 41.54
N ILE A 842 48.43 -26.92 41.34
CA ILE A 842 48.65 -26.26 40.06
C ILE A 842 49.88 -26.89 39.40
N MET A 843 49.75 -27.32 38.16
CA MET A 843 50.86 -27.76 37.32
C MET A 843 50.92 -26.89 36.07
N ASN A 844 51.92 -26.01 36.01
CA ASN A 844 52.16 -25.12 34.89
C ASN A 844 53.46 -25.52 34.21
N LEU A 845 53.39 -25.94 32.94
CA LEU A 845 54.54 -26.48 32.18
C LEU A 845 55.02 -25.52 31.07
N ASN A 846 54.51 -24.28 31.03
CA ASN A 846 54.85 -23.29 29.99
C ASN A 846 54.69 -21.83 30.47
N ARG A 847 55.07 -20.87 29.61
CA ARG A 847 55.31 -19.45 29.94
C ARG A 847 54.03 -18.60 30.00
N GLU A 848 54.12 -17.46 30.69
CA GLU A 848 53.14 -16.37 30.69
C GLU A 848 51.73 -16.77 31.16
N GLY A 849 51.60 -17.83 31.96
CA GLY A 849 50.31 -18.35 32.43
C GLY A 849 49.80 -17.64 33.69
N VAL A 850 48.52 -17.23 33.71
CA VAL A 850 47.81 -16.73 34.90
C VAL A 850 46.83 -17.80 35.38
N LEU A 851 47.23 -18.61 36.35
CA LEU A 851 46.46 -19.75 36.87
C LEU A 851 46.01 -19.48 38.31
N ILE A 852 44.70 -19.38 38.54
CA ILE A 852 44.14 -19.03 39.86
C ILE A 852 43.06 -20.03 40.26
N GLY A 853 43.30 -20.80 41.33
CA GLY A 853 42.30 -21.69 41.94
C GLY A 853 42.83 -23.09 42.28
N GLN A 854 42.11 -24.16 41.92
CA GLN A 854 42.44 -25.53 42.37
C GLN A 854 42.51 -26.56 41.22
N ASN A 855 43.48 -27.47 41.26
CA ASN A 855 43.61 -28.59 40.32
C ASN A 855 43.63 -28.09 38.86
N LEU A 856 44.64 -27.26 38.56
CA LEU A 856 44.81 -26.61 37.27
C LEU A 856 46.02 -27.21 36.56
N PHE A 857 45.83 -27.68 35.33
CA PHE A 857 46.88 -28.27 34.50
C PHE A 857 47.03 -27.47 33.22
N ASN A 858 48.24 -26.98 32.95
CA ASN A 858 48.54 -26.17 31.78
C ASN A 858 49.81 -26.61 31.06
N LYS A 859 49.66 -27.04 29.80
CA LYS A 859 50.77 -27.18 28.83
C LYS A 859 50.88 -26.03 27.83
N GLY A 860 49.93 -25.10 27.77
CA GLY A 860 49.97 -23.99 26.81
C GLY A 860 50.66 -22.74 27.35
N THR A 861 50.96 -21.79 26.46
CA THR A 861 51.58 -20.50 26.76
C THR A 861 50.52 -19.39 26.80
N ASN A 862 50.72 -18.36 27.63
CA ASN A 862 49.86 -17.17 27.71
C ASN A 862 48.37 -17.50 27.99
N ASN A 863 48.12 -18.44 28.92
CA ASN A 863 46.77 -18.88 29.28
C ASN A 863 46.31 -18.25 30.60
N ILE A 864 45.08 -17.74 30.62
CA ILE A 864 44.40 -17.27 31.84
C ILE A 864 43.41 -18.36 32.27
N LEU A 865 43.71 -19.12 33.33
CA LEU A 865 42.87 -20.22 33.82
C LEU A 865 42.41 -19.94 35.26
N ILE A 866 41.14 -19.56 35.44
CA ILE A 866 40.59 -19.16 36.75
C ILE A 866 39.44 -20.11 37.14
N GLY A 867 39.60 -20.84 38.25
CA GLY A 867 38.57 -21.70 38.83
C GLY A 867 39.09 -23.05 39.31
N LYS A 868 38.39 -24.16 39.01
CA LYS A 868 38.73 -25.49 39.54
C LYS A 868 38.66 -26.61 38.51
N GLY A 869 39.70 -27.44 38.42
CA GLY A 869 39.69 -28.63 37.55
C GLY A 869 39.77 -28.28 36.07
N ILE A 870 40.61 -27.31 35.70
CA ILE A 870 40.82 -26.89 34.31
C ILE A 870 42.04 -27.64 33.76
N ALA A 871 41.91 -28.24 32.59
CA ALA A 871 42.98 -29.01 31.94
C ALA A 871 43.21 -28.55 30.50
N ALA A 872 44.30 -27.79 30.28
CA ALA A 872 44.88 -27.54 28.96
C ALA A 872 45.96 -28.60 28.69
N ASN A 873 45.55 -29.68 28.03
CA ASN A 873 46.32 -30.93 27.96
C ASN A 873 47.39 -30.94 26.86
N ASP A 874 47.32 -30.00 25.92
CA ASP A 874 48.14 -29.94 24.71
C ASP A 874 49.02 -28.69 24.69
N ALA A 875 50.23 -28.80 24.13
CA ALA A 875 51.17 -27.68 24.05
C ALA A 875 50.67 -26.52 23.16
N TYR A 876 49.80 -26.83 22.19
CA TYR A 876 49.20 -25.84 21.29
C TYR A 876 48.01 -25.10 21.90
N ALA A 877 47.52 -25.52 23.08
CA ALA A 877 46.37 -24.91 23.74
C ALA A 877 46.76 -23.58 24.41
N SER A 878 47.17 -22.58 23.63
CA SER A 878 47.78 -21.31 24.08
C SER A 878 46.89 -20.09 23.79
N ASN A 879 47.12 -18.97 24.49
CA ASN A 879 46.34 -17.73 24.39
C ASN A 879 44.85 -17.87 24.78
N ASN A 880 44.53 -18.79 25.69
CA ASN A 880 43.15 -19.08 26.10
C ASN A 880 42.74 -18.27 27.34
N VAL A 881 41.45 -17.95 27.44
CA VAL A 881 40.84 -17.32 28.63
C VAL A 881 39.73 -18.23 29.17
N VAL A 882 39.89 -18.72 30.39
CA VAL A 882 38.99 -19.68 31.05
C VAL A 882 38.56 -19.16 32.40
N LEU A 883 37.26 -19.01 32.61
CA LEU A 883 36.66 -18.65 33.89
C LEU A 883 35.56 -19.65 34.25
N GLY A 884 35.89 -20.65 35.07
CA GLY A 884 34.96 -21.74 35.34
C GLY A 884 35.53 -23.00 35.99
N ASN A 885 34.71 -24.04 36.07
CA ASN A 885 35.02 -25.26 36.81
C ASN A 885 34.85 -26.51 35.93
N GLY A 886 35.90 -27.33 35.80
CA GLY A 886 35.86 -28.57 35.03
C GLY A 886 36.04 -28.38 33.52
N ALA A 887 36.86 -27.42 33.10
CA ALA A 887 37.01 -27.06 31.69
C ALA A 887 38.12 -27.87 30.99
N THR A 888 37.88 -28.33 29.77
CA THR A 888 38.86 -29.09 28.96
C THR A 888 39.28 -28.28 27.73
N LEU A 889 40.59 -28.13 27.53
CA LEU A 889 41.17 -27.35 26.43
C LEU A 889 42.20 -28.15 25.64
N SER A 890 42.09 -28.04 24.32
CA SER A 890 43.04 -28.56 23.32
C SER A 890 43.34 -27.52 22.22
N GLY A 891 42.39 -26.61 21.94
CA GLY A 891 42.57 -25.49 21.00
C GLY A 891 43.24 -24.24 21.57
N ALA A 892 43.72 -23.36 20.68
CA ALA A 892 44.30 -22.04 20.99
C ALA A 892 43.28 -20.91 20.88
N GLN A 893 43.55 -19.74 21.47
CA GLN A 893 42.74 -18.51 21.35
C GLN A 893 41.26 -18.65 21.74
N ALA A 894 40.93 -19.61 22.60
CA ALA A 894 39.58 -19.92 23.01
C ALA A 894 39.16 -19.15 24.27
N VAL A 895 37.89 -18.74 24.33
CA VAL A 895 37.24 -18.14 25.51
C VAL A 895 36.22 -19.13 26.07
N LEU A 896 36.40 -19.56 27.33
CA LEU A 896 35.54 -20.54 28.00
C LEU A 896 35.01 -19.97 29.32
N ILE A 897 33.69 -19.85 29.48
CA ILE A 897 33.07 -19.31 30.70
C ILE A 897 31.94 -20.23 31.17
N GLY A 898 32.04 -20.80 32.38
CA GLY A 898 31.00 -21.68 32.96
C GLY A 898 31.52 -23.01 33.51
N LYS A 899 30.62 -23.89 33.97
CA LYS A 899 30.99 -25.21 34.52
C LYS A 899 30.97 -26.29 33.44
N GLY A 900 32.05 -27.07 33.30
CA GLY A 900 32.09 -28.22 32.38
C GLY A 900 32.20 -27.83 30.91
N THR A 901 32.86 -26.71 30.63
CA THR A 901 33.07 -26.19 29.27
C THR A 901 34.16 -26.98 28.54
N GLY A 902 34.08 -27.10 27.22
CA GLY A 902 35.08 -27.81 26.43
C GLY A 902 35.39 -27.12 25.10
N SER A 903 36.68 -26.97 24.78
CA SER A 903 37.13 -26.49 23.46
C SER A 903 38.24 -27.36 22.89
N TYR A 904 38.00 -27.86 21.68
CA TYR A 904 38.93 -28.67 20.90
C TYR A 904 39.34 -27.99 19.58
N GLY A 905 38.81 -26.79 19.28
CA GLY A 905 39.15 -26.01 18.09
C GLY A 905 39.83 -24.69 18.44
N ALA A 906 40.56 -24.10 17.49
CA ALA A 906 41.14 -22.78 17.66
C ALA A 906 40.09 -21.66 17.56
N SER A 907 40.31 -20.53 18.25
CA SER A 907 39.51 -19.30 18.16
C SER A 907 38.02 -19.50 18.50
N THR A 908 37.70 -20.39 19.43
CA THR A 908 36.31 -20.70 19.83
C THR A 908 35.81 -19.85 20.99
N VAL A 909 34.51 -19.62 21.07
CA VAL A 909 33.86 -19.03 22.26
C VAL A 909 32.87 -20.04 22.83
N THR A 910 33.02 -20.49 24.08
CA THR A 910 32.04 -21.35 24.76
C THR A 910 31.59 -20.74 26.09
N ILE A 911 30.29 -20.48 26.25
CA ILE A 911 29.74 -19.76 27.41
C ILE A 911 28.49 -20.46 27.92
N GLY A 912 28.57 -21.08 29.09
CA GLY A 912 27.47 -21.77 29.75
C GLY A 912 27.89 -23.07 30.43
N ASP A 913 26.99 -23.65 31.22
CA ASP A 913 27.25 -24.94 31.87
C ASP A 913 27.15 -26.09 30.87
N GLY A 914 28.21 -26.88 30.72
CA GLY A 914 28.24 -28.08 29.87
C GLY A 914 28.34 -27.80 28.37
N THR A 915 28.82 -26.61 27.97
CA THR A 915 29.00 -26.27 26.55
C THR A 915 30.23 -26.92 25.94
N THR A 916 30.15 -27.35 24.68
CA THR A 916 31.32 -27.91 23.97
C THR A 916 31.46 -27.35 22.55
N ALA A 917 32.69 -26.99 22.16
CA ALA A 917 33.10 -26.74 20.79
C ALA A 917 34.10 -27.82 20.32
N GLY A 918 33.60 -28.75 19.50
CA GLY A 918 34.34 -29.84 18.89
C GLY A 918 34.54 -31.08 19.76
N THR A 919 35.32 -32.00 19.23
CA THR A 919 35.88 -33.16 19.95
C THR A 919 37.35 -33.32 19.55
N GLN A 920 38.11 -34.21 20.19
CA GLN A 920 39.47 -34.53 19.73
C GLN A 920 39.52 -35.07 18.29
N ALA A 921 38.46 -35.77 17.84
CA ALA A 921 38.36 -36.24 16.46
C ALA A 921 37.97 -35.13 15.47
N HIS A 922 37.18 -34.14 15.93
CA HIS A 922 36.66 -33.04 15.11
C HIS A 922 36.85 -31.67 15.80
N PRO A 923 38.04 -31.06 15.69
CA PRO A 923 38.31 -29.68 16.11
C PRO A 923 37.36 -28.69 15.43
N SER A 924 36.54 -27.97 16.21
CA SER A 924 35.57 -26.99 15.70
C SER A 924 36.14 -25.57 15.73
N ALA A 925 37.11 -25.29 14.85
CA ALA A 925 37.74 -23.97 14.79
C ALA A 925 36.72 -22.85 14.49
N GLY A 926 36.85 -21.69 15.14
CA GLY A 926 35.97 -20.53 14.96
C GLY A 926 34.53 -20.69 15.49
N ALA A 927 34.22 -21.77 16.22
CA ALA A 927 32.86 -22.03 16.69
C ALA A 927 32.46 -21.17 17.90
N VAL A 928 31.20 -20.73 17.91
CA VAL A 928 30.57 -19.96 19.01
C VAL A 928 29.45 -20.80 19.62
N THR A 929 29.61 -21.22 20.88
CA THR A 929 28.70 -22.13 21.60
C THR A 929 28.22 -21.51 22.91
N ILE A 930 27.00 -20.96 22.95
CA ILE A 930 26.47 -20.21 24.10
C ILE A 930 25.17 -20.84 24.61
N GLY A 931 25.02 -21.00 25.93
CA GLY A 931 23.83 -21.55 26.58
C GLY A 931 24.05 -22.93 27.19
N LYS A 932 23.30 -23.25 28.25
CA LYS A 932 23.47 -24.50 29.01
C LYS A 932 23.38 -25.74 28.10
N GLY A 933 24.37 -26.61 28.16
CA GLY A 933 24.42 -27.86 27.40
C GLY A 933 24.54 -27.71 25.87
N ALA A 934 24.79 -26.50 25.35
CA ALA A 934 24.91 -26.25 23.92
C ALA A 934 26.17 -26.90 23.31
N LYS A 935 26.09 -27.41 22.07
CA LYS A 935 27.20 -28.15 21.43
C LYS A 935 27.40 -27.77 19.97
N SER A 936 28.62 -27.40 19.60
CA SER A 936 29.04 -27.21 18.21
C SER A 936 30.03 -28.30 17.84
N TYR A 937 29.80 -29.04 16.76
CA TYR A 937 30.65 -30.17 16.35
C TYR A 937 31.44 -29.95 15.05
N GLY A 938 31.27 -28.82 14.36
CA GLY A 938 32.08 -28.47 13.19
C GLY A 938 32.60 -27.03 13.18
N ALA A 939 33.49 -26.73 12.24
CA ALA A 939 34.14 -25.42 12.13
C ALA A 939 33.16 -24.31 11.69
N SER A 940 33.40 -23.09 12.19
CA SER A 940 32.57 -21.90 11.96
C SER A 940 31.09 -22.07 12.35
N ALA A 941 30.80 -22.98 13.28
CA ALA A 941 29.45 -23.24 13.77
C ALA A 941 29.00 -22.18 14.81
N VAL A 942 27.73 -21.77 14.75
CA VAL A 942 27.13 -20.84 15.73
C VAL A 942 25.95 -21.51 16.43
N THR A 943 26.14 -21.91 17.69
CA THR A 943 25.15 -22.61 18.52
C THR A 943 24.79 -21.75 19.73
N ILE A 944 23.58 -21.19 19.80
CA ILE A 944 23.16 -20.27 20.87
C ILE A 944 21.79 -20.69 21.44
N GLY A 945 21.77 -21.37 22.58
CA GLY A 945 20.55 -21.74 23.29
C GLY A 945 20.69 -22.94 24.23
N ASP A 946 19.80 -23.06 25.22
CA ASP A 946 19.77 -24.20 26.15
C ASP A 946 19.50 -25.51 25.39
N GLY A 947 20.49 -26.42 25.39
CA GLY A 947 20.46 -27.68 24.65
C GLY A 947 20.54 -27.57 23.13
N ALA A 948 20.94 -26.42 22.57
CA ALA A 948 21.13 -26.26 21.12
C ALA A 948 22.31 -27.11 20.59
N SER A 949 22.25 -27.56 19.34
CA SER A 949 23.29 -28.41 18.73
C SER A 949 23.52 -28.09 17.25
N VAL A 950 24.77 -27.79 16.86
CA VAL A 950 25.23 -27.85 15.47
C VAL A 950 26.05 -29.12 15.27
N GLY A 951 25.60 -29.98 14.36
CA GLY A 951 26.14 -31.32 14.14
C GLY A 951 25.85 -32.29 15.28
N THR A 952 26.54 -33.43 15.24
CA THR A 952 26.55 -34.44 16.31
C THR A 952 27.98 -34.92 16.57
N ALA A 953 28.21 -35.65 17.66
CA ALA A 953 29.53 -36.23 17.98
C ALA A 953 30.07 -37.19 16.89
N ALA A 954 29.21 -37.72 16.01
CA ALA A 954 29.57 -38.58 14.89
C ALA A 954 29.51 -37.87 13.52
N GLN A 955 28.99 -36.64 13.46
CA GLN A 955 28.78 -35.88 12.22
C GLN A 955 29.06 -34.40 12.46
N ALA A 956 30.31 -34.01 12.21
CA ALA A 956 30.72 -32.62 12.17
C ALA A 956 30.16 -31.93 10.92
N VAL A 957 29.55 -30.75 11.07
CA VAL A 957 29.04 -29.94 9.96
C VAL A 957 29.54 -28.50 10.06
N THR A 958 30.00 -27.95 8.94
CA THR A 958 30.61 -26.62 8.88
C THR A 958 29.58 -25.54 8.55
N ASN A 959 29.92 -24.29 8.88
CA ASN A 959 29.17 -23.07 8.50
C ASN A 959 27.68 -23.07 8.90
N SER A 960 27.30 -23.84 9.91
CA SER A 960 25.90 -24.06 10.30
C SER A 960 25.54 -23.34 11.59
N VAL A 961 24.27 -22.95 11.71
CA VAL A 961 23.75 -22.06 12.76
C VAL A 961 22.57 -22.74 13.46
N ALA A 962 22.56 -22.76 14.79
CA ALA A 962 21.45 -23.21 15.62
C ALA A 962 21.21 -22.23 16.78
N ILE A 963 20.20 -21.38 16.69
CA ILE A 963 19.88 -20.34 17.67
C ILE A 963 18.48 -20.60 18.25
N GLY A 964 18.36 -20.86 19.54
CA GLY A 964 17.11 -21.20 20.23
C GLY A 964 17.28 -22.40 21.16
N LYS A 965 16.41 -22.53 22.17
CA LYS A 965 16.40 -23.71 23.04
C LYS A 965 16.13 -24.98 22.20
N GLY A 966 16.92 -26.03 22.40
CA GLY A 966 16.80 -27.29 21.64
C GLY A 966 16.99 -27.20 20.12
N ALA A 967 17.37 -26.04 19.56
CA ALA A 967 17.59 -25.85 18.13
C ALA A 967 18.67 -26.82 17.63
N THR A 968 18.41 -27.56 16.55
CA THR A 968 19.32 -28.61 16.07
C THR A 968 19.57 -28.53 14.56
N ALA A 969 20.82 -28.24 14.17
CA ALA A 969 21.26 -28.09 12.79
C ALA A 969 22.32 -29.15 12.45
N THR A 970 21.94 -30.26 11.79
CA THR A 970 22.88 -31.36 11.45
C THR A 970 23.17 -31.51 9.96
N GLY A 971 22.68 -30.60 9.12
CA GLY A 971 23.13 -30.46 7.73
C GLY A 971 24.30 -29.48 7.61
N ALA A 972 25.11 -29.58 6.56
CA ALA A 972 26.14 -28.58 6.25
C ALA A 972 25.51 -27.26 5.75
N SER A 973 26.12 -26.12 6.11
CA SER A 973 25.60 -24.78 5.81
C SER A 973 24.11 -24.57 6.19
N SER A 974 23.61 -25.26 7.21
CA SER A 974 22.20 -25.21 7.62
C SER A 974 21.93 -24.11 8.65
N VAL A 975 20.74 -23.50 8.62
CA VAL A 975 20.37 -22.37 9.50
C VAL A 975 19.09 -22.66 10.25
N VAL A 976 19.19 -22.79 11.57
CA VAL A 976 18.07 -23.06 12.48
C VAL A 976 17.93 -21.93 13.47
N ILE A 977 16.78 -21.26 13.51
CA ILE A 977 16.51 -20.12 14.39
C ILE A 977 15.12 -20.27 15.03
N GLY A 978 15.07 -20.79 16.25
CA GLY A 978 13.88 -20.87 17.09
C GLY A 978 13.84 -22.12 17.97
N ASP A 979 12.87 -22.16 18.89
CA ASP A 979 12.78 -23.18 19.93
C ASP A 979 12.34 -24.54 19.36
N HIS A 980 13.11 -25.59 19.66
CA HIS A 980 12.98 -26.97 19.16
C HIS A 980 12.94 -27.14 17.62
N ALA A 981 13.33 -26.13 16.84
CA ALA A 981 13.45 -26.26 15.39
C ALA A 981 14.62 -27.18 14.98
N ARG A 982 14.48 -27.87 13.84
CA ARG A 982 15.42 -28.88 13.37
C ARG A 982 15.63 -28.80 11.86
N SER A 983 16.89 -28.93 11.43
CA SER A 983 17.30 -29.14 10.04
C SER A 983 18.35 -30.25 10.02
N SER A 984 18.24 -31.20 9.09
CA SER A 984 19.17 -32.34 8.98
C SER A 984 19.97 -32.41 7.68
N ASN A 985 19.78 -31.46 6.77
CA ASN A 985 20.16 -31.58 5.35
C ASN A 985 20.90 -30.35 4.83
N GLU A 986 21.66 -30.51 3.75
CA GLU A 986 22.56 -29.46 3.26
C GLU A 986 21.80 -28.20 2.81
N GLY A 987 22.34 -27.02 3.12
CA GLY A 987 21.79 -25.72 2.70
C GLY A 987 20.39 -25.38 3.26
N SER A 988 19.86 -26.18 4.17
CA SER A 988 18.46 -26.06 4.61
C SER A 988 18.25 -25.12 5.79
N VAL A 989 17.07 -24.50 5.86
CA VAL A 989 16.73 -23.38 6.76
C VAL A 989 15.46 -23.66 7.54
N ALA A 990 15.47 -23.51 8.87
CA ALA A 990 14.30 -23.69 9.74
C ALA A 990 14.16 -22.54 10.75
N ILE A 991 13.18 -21.66 10.54
CA ILE A 991 12.97 -20.43 11.33
C ILE A 991 11.60 -20.45 12.02
N GLY A 992 11.61 -20.46 13.36
CA GLY A 992 10.46 -20.44 14.25
C GLY A 992 10.37 -21.68 15.16
N TYR A 993 9.18 -22.06 15.63
CA TYR A 993 9.01 -23.05 16.71
C TYR A 993 8.74 -24.46 16.19
N SER A 994 9.50 -25.46 16.65
CA SER A 994 9.31 -26.89 16.33
C SER A 994 9.17 -27.23 14.84
N ASN A 995 9.86 -26.48 13.97
CA ASN A 995 9.91 -26.78 12.53
C ASN A 995 10.86 -27.95 12.25
N SER A 996 10.61 -28.71 11.20
CA SER A 996 11.45 -29.85 10.78
C SER A 996 11.75 -29.80 9.29
N VAL A 997 13.03 -29.73 8.94
CA VAL A 997 13.50 -29.81 7.54
C VAL A 997 14.41 -31.02 7.38
N SER A 998 13.97 -31.96 6.54
CA SER A 998 14.67 -33.21 6.25
C SER A 998 14.90 -33.40 4.73
N ALA A 999 15.25 -32.32 4.05
CA ALA A 999 15.55 -32.30 2.63
C ALA A 999 16.54 -31.16 2.30
N ASP A 1000 17.39 -31.39 1.30
CA ASP A 1000 18.42 -30.43 0.90
C ASP A 1000 17.79 -29.15 0.32
N ASN A 1001 18.40 -28.01 0.61
CA ASN A 1001 17.91 -26.65 0.31
C ASN A 1001 16.48 -26.33 0.82
N GLY A 1002 15.90 -27.18 1.67
CA GLY A 1002 14.54 -26.97 2.18
C GLY A 1002 14.44 -25.75 3.09
N VAL A 1003 13.36 -24.97 2.98
CA VAL A 1003 13.15 -23.73 3.76
C VAL A 1003 11.82 -23.78 4.53
N ALA A 1004 11.89 -23.76 5.86
CA ALA A 1004 10.74 -23.75 6.76
C ALA A 1004 10.67 -22.44 7.55
N ILE A 1005 9.59 -21.69 7.42
CA ILE A 1005 9.36 -20.41 8.14
C ILE A 1005 7.97 -20.44 8.78
N GLY A 1006 7.89 -20.63 10.10
CA GLY A 1006 6.61 -20.75 10.81
C GLY A 1006 6.70 -21.45 12.16
N ASN A 1007 5.63 -22.14 12.54
CA ASN A 1007 5.57 -23.00 13.73
C ASN A 1007 5.00 -24.36 13.31
N GLY A 1008 5.65 -25.45 13.75
CA GLY A 1008 5.26 -26.82 13.40
C GLY A 1008 5.26 -27.10 11.89
N THR A 1009 6.09 -26.41 11.11
CA THR A 1009 6.17 -26.60 9.65
C THR A 1009 7.11 -27.74 9.28
N SER A 1010 6.75 -28.51 8.24
CA SER A 1010 7.55 -29.65 7.78
C SER A 1010 7.97 -29.49 6.32
N VAL A 1011 9.24 -29.73 6.01
CA VAL A 1011 9.79 -29.76 4.65
C VAL A 1011 10.51 -31.08 4.43
N THR A 1012 9.98 -31.89 3.51
CA THR A 1012 10.50 -33.22 3.18
C THR A 1012 10.82 -33.38 1.69
N ALA A 1013 10.63 -32.32 0.90
CA ALA A 1013 10.96 -32.25 -0.52
C ALA A 1013 12.20 -31.38 -0.73
N ILE A 1014 13.12 -31.84 -1.58
CA ILE A 1014 14.29 -31.05 -2.03
C ILE A 1014 13.83 -29.74 -2.67
N ASP A 1015 14.54 -28.65 -2.35
CA ASP A 1015 14.19 -27.26 -2.68
C ASP A 1015 12.77 -26.81 -2.23
N GLY A 1016 12.12 -27.56 -1.34
CA GLY A 1016 10.76 -27.25 -0.87
C GLY A 1016 10.71 -26.08 0.11
N VAL A 1017 9.67 -25.25 0.04
CA VAL A 1017 9.54 -24.05 0.90
C VAL A 1017 8.20 -24.09 1.66
N ALA A 1018 8.20 -24.21 2.98
CA ALA A 1018 6.99 -24.18 3.82
C ALA A 1018 6.88 -22.85 4.60
N ILE A 1019 5.79 -22.11 4.40
CA ILE A 1019 5.58 -20.77 5.01
C ILE A 1019 4.27 -20.74 5.82
N GLY A 1020 4.36 -20.30 7.09
CA GLY A 1020 3.25 -20.15 8.03
C GLY A 1020 2.96 -21.41 8.86
N ASN A 1021 2.31 -21.23 10.02
CA ASN A 1021 2.02 -22.30 10.98
C ASN A 1021 1.42 -23.58 10.34
N SER A 1022 1.98 -24.74 10.67
CA SER A 1022 1.57 -26.07 10.20
C SER A 1022 1.61 -26.28 8.66
N SER A 1023 2.34 -25.44 7.93
CA SER A 1023 2.57 -25.66 6.49
C SER A 1023 3.49 -26.85 6.22
N MET A 1024 3.22 -27.58 5.14
CA MET A 1024 3.95 -28.79 4.76
C MET A 1024 4.36 -28.75 3.29
N ALA A 1025 5.67 -28.77 3.02
CA ALA A 1025 6.24 -28.86 1.68
C ALA A 1025 6.81 -30.27 1.43
N ASN A 1026 5.95 -31.13 0.87
CA ASN A 1026 6.22 -32.55 0.62
C ASN A 1026 6.13 -32.95 -0.86
N ARG A 1027 6.14 -31.97 -1.78
CA ARG A 1027 6.12 -32.19 -3.23
C ARG A 1027 7.47 -31.81 -3.83
N ALA A 1028 8.17 -32.82 -4.33
CA ALA A 1028 9.48 -32.72 -4.98
C ALA A 1028 9.39 -32.10 -6.39
N PRO A 1029 10.53 -31.76 -7.02
CA PRO A 1029 10.60 -31.43 -8.44
C PRO A 1029 10.07 -32.55 -9.35
N GLY A 1030 9.82 -32.23 -10.62
CA GLY A 1030 9.37 -33.19 -11.64
C GLY A 1030 7.87 -33.49 -11.62
N VAL A 1031 7.08 -32.76 -10.83
CA VAL A 1031 5.62 -32.91 -10.80
C VAL A 1031 5.00 -31.99 -11.86
N THR A 1032 4.39 -32.60 -12.89
CA THR A 1032 3.58 -31.89 -13.88
C THR A 1032 2.34 -31.28 -13.23
N GLY A 1033 2.06 -30.01 -13.54
CA GLY A 1033 0.82 -29.35 -13.15
C GLY A 1033 -0.44 -30.05 -13.69
N TYR A 1034 -1.61 -29.67 -13.19
CA TYR A 1034 -2.88 -30.26 -13.62
C TYR A 1034 -3.31 -29.73 -15.00
N ASP A 1035 -3.23 -30.53 -16.07
CA ASP A 1035 -3.86 -30.18 -17.36
C ASP A 1035 -5.38 -30.40 -17.26
N ALA A 1036 -6.14 -29.30 -17.20
CA ALA A 1036 -7.60 -29.33 -17.16
C ALA A 1036 -8.29 -29.83 -18.46
N ASN A 1037 -7.50 -30.26 -19.46
CA ASN A 1037 -7.96 -30.93 -20.68
C ASN A 1037 -7.68 -32.44 -20.68
N ASP A 1038 -6.88 -32.96 -19.75
CA ASP A 1038 -6.75 -34.41 -19.64
C ASP A 1038 -8.05 -35.01 -19.08
N ASN A 1039 -8.55 -36.01 -19.81
CA ASN A 1039 -9.90 -36.58 -19.71
C ASN A 1039 -11.04 -35.72 -20.30
N LYS A 1040 -10.77 -34.70 -21.14
CA LYS A 1040 -11.80 -34.03 -21.95
C LYS A 1040 -11.79 -34.50 -23.41
N THR A 1041 -13.00 -34.67 -23.96
CA THR A 1041 -13.24 -35.16 -25.33
C THR A 1041 -12.94 -34.13 -26.42
N ASP A 1042 -13.02 -32.83 -26.09
CA ASP A 1042 -12.74 -31.71 -27.00
C ASP A 1042 -11.55 -30.91 -26.44
N LYS A 1043 -10.33 -31.32 -26.81
CA LYS A 1043 -9.08 -30.71 -26.34
C LYS A 1043 -8.79 -29.44 -27.15
N TYR A 1044 -8.50 -28.33 -26.46
CA TYR A 1044 -8.09 -27.06 -27.10
C TYR A 1044 -6.70 -27.20 -27.75
N ALA A 1045 -6.67 -27.49 -29.06
CA ALA A 1045 -5.44 -27.81 -29.80
C ALA A 1045 -4.40 -26.67 -29.84
N GLY A 1046 -4.82 -25.40 -29.74
CA GLY A 1046 -3.94 -24.24 -29.88
C GLY A 1046 -3.22 -23.77 -28.60
N LEU A 1047 -3.49 -24.37 -27.44
CA LEU A 1047 -2.84 -24.01 -26.18
C LEU A 1047 -1.58 -24.87 -25.98
N THR A 1048 -0.40 -24.25 -26.13
CA THR A 1048 0.90 -24.80 -25.70
C THR A 1048 1.15 -24.51 -24.22
N GLY A 1049 2.07 -25.23 -23.55
CA GLY A 1049 2.46 -24.94 -22.16
C GLY A 1049 1.44 -25.27 -21.05
N ARG A 1050 0.31 -25.91 -21.38
CA ARG A 1050 -0.88 -26.07 -20.51
C ARG A 1050 -0.66 -26.66 -19.11
N ALA A 1051 0.37 -27.48 -18.95
CA ALA A 1051 0.78 -28.03 -17.66
C ALA A 1051 2.30 -27.98 -17.57
N ILE A 1052 2.80 -27.00 -16.82
CA ILE A 1052 4.24 -26.81 -16.60
C ILE A 1052 4.70 -27.86 -15.58
N MET A 1053 5.82 -28.52 -15.85
CA MET A 1053 6.48 -29.42 -14.90
C MET A 1053 7.35 -28.61 -13.94
N SER A 1054 7.21 -28.85 -12.64
CA SER A 1054 8.04 -28.18 -11.63
C SER A 1054 9.51 -28.57 -11.79
N ASN A 1055 10.40 -27.58 -11.80
CA ASN A 1055 11.86 -27.77 -11.81
C ASN A 1055 12.47 -27.75 -10.39
N HIS A 1056 11.75 -27.21 -9.41
CA HIS A 1056 12.12 -27.18 -7.99
C HIS A 1056 10.96 -27.68 -7.10
N GLY A 1057 11.23 -27.87 -5.81
CA GLY A 1057 10.23 -28.25 -4.81
C GLY A 1057 9.13 -27.21 -4.62
N ALA A 1058 7.97 -27.66 -4.13
CA ALA A 1058 6.80 -26.79 -4.01
C ALA A 1058 6.94 -25.75 -2.88
N VAL A 1059 6.55 -24.49 -3.19
CA VAL A 1059 6.22 -23.50 -2.16
C VAL A 1059 4.84 -23.82 -1.58
N SER A 1060 4.77 -24.09 -0.29
CA SER A 1060 3.57 -24.51 0.43
C SER A 1060 3.22 -23.54 1.56
N ILE A 1061 1.99 -23.04 1.52
CA ILE A 1061 1.42 -22.11 2.51
C ILE A 1061 0.37 -22.78 3.41
N GLY A 1062 0.27 -24.10 3.37
CA GLY A 1062 -0.70 -24.90 4.12
C GLY A 1062 -0.29 -26.37 4.26
N GLY A 1063 -1.12 -27.17 4.91
CA GLY A 1063 -0.83 -28.56 5.26
C GLY A 1063 -1.92 -29.15 6.15
N ASN A 1064 -2.08 -30.48 6.15
CA ASN A 1064 -3.01 -31.22 7.03
C ASN A 1064 -4.44 -30.63 7.12
N GLY A 1065 -5.01 -30.24 5.98
CA GLY A 1065 -6.36 -29.65 5.88
C GLY A 1065 -6.43 -28.13 6.09
N PHE A 1066 -5.35 -27.49 6.54
CA PHE A 1066 -5.26 -26.03 6.64
C PHE A 1066 -4.75 -25.42 5.33
N SER A 1067 -5.45 -24.40 4.84
CA SER A 1067 -5.06 -23.62 3.66
C SER A 1067 -5.00 -22.12 4.00
N ARG A 1068 -4.27 -21.35 3.19
CA ARG A 1068 -4.17 -19.89 3.31
C ARG A 1068 -4.53 -19.23 2.00
N GLN A 1069 -5.16 -18.06 2.08
CA GLN A 1069 -5.33 -17.17 0.94
C GLN A 1069 -4.03 -16.41 0.71
N ILE A 1070 -3.60 -16.29 -0.55
CA ILE A 1070 -2.58 -15.31 -0.96
C ILE A 1070 -3.35 -14.05 -1.36
N ILE A 1071 -3.18 -12.97 -0.60
CA ILE A 1071 -3.80 -11.66 -0.86
C ILE A 1071 -2.77 -10.71 -1.47
N GLY A 1072 -3.24 -9.67 -2.18
CA GLY A 1072 -2.35 -8.72 -2.87
C GLY A 1072 -1.71 -9.24 -4.16
N VAL A 1073 -2.19 -10.37 -4.70
CA VAL A 1073 -1.71 -10.92 -5.98
C VAL A 1073 -2.19 -10.05 -7.14
N SER A 1074 -1.24 -9.35 -7.78
CA SER A 1074 -1.46 -8.63 -9.05
C SER A 1074 -1.91 -9.57 -10.16
N ALA A 1075 -2.44 -9.02 -11.26
CA ALA A 1075 -2.78 -9.86 -12.42
C ALA A 1075 -1.50 -10.38 -13.08
N GLY A 1076 -1.36 -11.70 -13.22
CA GLY A 1076 -0.25 -12.34 -13.92
C GLY A 1076 -0.26 -12.01 -15.42
N SER A 1077 0.92 -11.84 -16.02
CA SER A 1077 1.10 -11.48 -17.43
C SER A 1077 1.78 -12.56 -18.28
N ALA A 1078 2.51 -13.49 -17.64
CA ALA A 1078 3.12 -14.66 -18.27
C ALA A 1078 2.52 -15.98 -17.75
N ASP A 1079 2.73 -17.09 -18.49
CA ASP A 1079 2.17 -18.42 -18.18
C ASP A 1079 2.59 -18.98 -16.80
N THR A 1080 3.69 -18.50 -16.23
CA THR A 1080 4.22 -18.88 -14.91
C THR A 1080 3.72 -18.01 -13.76
N ASP A 1081 3.00 -16.92 -14.04
CA ASP A 1081 2.54 -15.98 -13.01
C ASP A 1081 1.31 -16.49 -12.26
N ALA A 1082 1.18 -16.09 -10.99
CA ALA A 1082 0.02 -16.43 -10.19
C ALA A 1082 -1.25 -15.70 -10.68
N VAL A 1083 -2.24 -16.47 -11.15
CA VAL A 1083 -3.54 -15.95 -11.59
C VAL A 1083 -4.37 -15.48 -10.38
N ASN A 1084 -4.83 -14.23 -10.40
CA ASN A 1084 -5.68 -13.70 -9.34
C ASN A 1084 -7.18 -13.88 -9.61
N VAL A 1085 -8.01 -13.62 -8.59
CA VAL A 1085 -9.48 -13.81 -8.67
C VAL A 1085 -10.14 -12.86 -9.69
N ALA A 1086 -9.53 -11.71 -10.03
CA ALA A 1086 -10.07 -10.82 -11.06
C ALA A 1086 -9.88 -11.42 -12.46
N GLN A 1087 -8.70 -11.99 -12.74
CA GLN A 1087 -8.43 -12.71 -13.99
C GLN A 1087 -9.33 -13.93 -14.15
N LEU A 1088 -9.49 -14.74 -13.09
CA LEU A 1088 -10.40 -15.89 -13.14
C LEU A 1088 -11.86 -15.45 -13.38
N LYS A 1089 -12.29 -14.29 -12.84
CA LYS A 1089 -13.60 -13.71 -13.13
C LYS A 1089 -13.75 -13.18 -14.57
N SER A 1090 -12.67 -12.73 -15.21
CA SER A 1090 -12.72 -12.26 -16.61
C SER A 1090 -12.73 -13.38 -17.65
N VAL A 1091 -12.39 -14.63 -17.30
CA VAL A 1091 -12.44 -15.80 -18.22
C VAL A 1091 -13.86 -16.07 -18.77
N ASN A 1092 -14.91 -15.55 -18.12
CA ASN A 1092 -16.31 -15.78 -18.49
C ASN A 1092 -16.83 -15.03 -19.75
N LEU A 1093 -15.99 -14.32 -20.51
CA LEU A 1093 -16.44 -13.29 -21.48
C LEU A 1093 -16.07 -13.54 -22.96
N GLY A 1094 -15.39 -14.64 -23.28
CA GLY A 1094 -14.86 -14.90 -24.63
C GLY A 1094 -15.81 -15.60 -25.62
N PHE A 1095 -16.95 -14.99 -25.98
CA PHE A 1095 -17.75 -15.41 -27.14
C PHE A 1095 -17.79 -14.29 -28.19
N ALA A 1096 -16.79 -14.28 -29.07
CA ALA A 1096 -16.77 -13.36 -30.21
C ALA A 1096 -17.87 -13.73 -31.21
N GLY A 1097 -18.76 -12.78 -31.51
CA GLY A 1097 -19.65 -12.89 -32.67
C GLY A 1097 -18.87 -12.72 -33.98
N ASN A 1098 -19.31 -13.37 -35.05
CA ASN A 1098 -18.61 -13.43 -36.35
C ASN A 1098 -18.43 -12.08 -37.08
N THR A 1099 -18.87 -10.96 -36.47
CA THR A 1099 -18.70 -9.58 -36.96
C THR A 1099 -17.61 -8.80 -36.21
N GLY A 1100 -16.94 -9.39 -35.22
CA GLY A 1100 -15.72 -8.86 -34.60
C GLY A 1100 -15.86 -7.58 -33.77
N THR A 1101 -17.08 -7.20 -33.36
CA THR A 1101 -17.36 -5.86 -32.81
C THR A 1101 -18.02 -5.82 -31.42
N SER A 1102 -18.41 -6.96 -30.83
CA SER A 1102 -18.97 -7.03 -29.47
C SER A 1102 -18.75 -8.39 -28.80
N ASP A 1103 -18.38 -8.39 -27.51
CA ASP A 1103 -18.39 -9.57 -26.63
C ASP A 1103 -19.77 -9.75 -25.98
N VAL A 1104 -20.29 -10.98 -25.95
CA VAL A 1104 -21.59 -11.30 -25.31
C VAL A 1104 -21.41 -11.87 -23.91
N ASN A 1105 -21.78 -11.11 -22.89
CA ASN A 1105 -21.73 -11.54 -21.50
C ASN A 1105 -22.94 -12.43 -21.11
N LEU A 1106 -22.74 -13.75 -21.12
CA LEU A 1106 -23.74 -14.76 -20.74
C LEU A 1106 -23.76 -15.06 -19.23
N ALA A 1107 -23.66 -14.04 -18.38
CA ALA A 1107 -23.59 -14.18 -16.91
C ALA A 1107 -24.75 -15.02 -16.33
N LYS A 1108 -24.48 -16.32 -16.11
CA LYS A 1108 -25.41 -17.34 -15.57
C LYS A 1108 -26.58 -17.72 -16.48
N SER A 1109 -26.42 -17.73 -17.81
CA SER A 1109 -27.45 -18.24 -18.72
C SER A 1109 -26.88 -19.01 -19.90
N THR A 1110 -27.46 -20.17 -20.21
CA THR A 1110 -27.16 -20.95 -21.42
C THR A 1110 -27.85 -20.33 -22.64
N LEU A 1111 -27.10 -20.10 -23.73
CA LEU A 1111 -27.66 -19.73 -25.02
C LEU A 1111 -28.29 -20.97 -25.70
N GLY A 1112 -29.50 -21.32 -25.28
CA GLY A 1112 -30.24 -22.46 -25.84
C GLY A 1112 -30.86 -22.16 -27.19
N ILE A 1113 -30.14 -22.42 -28.29
CA ILE A 1113 -30.70 -22.35 -29.65
C ILE A 1113 -31.42 -23.66 -29.96
N LYS A 1114 -32.73 -23.69 -29.76
CA LYS A 1114 -33.58 -24.87 -29.94
C LYS A 1114 -33.97 -25.04 -31.41
N GLY A 1115 -33.10 -25.68 -32.21
CA GLY A 1115 -33.47 -26.16 -33.54
C GLY A 1115 -34.40 -27.37 -33.45
N ASP A 1116 -35.68 -27.18 -33.78
CA ASP A 1116 -36.69 -28.24 -33.88
C ASP A 1116 -36.67 -28.97 -35.25
N ASN A 1117 -35.68 -28.65 -36.10
CA ASN A 1117 -35.56 -29.03 -37.51
C ASN A 1117 -36.65 -28.48 -38.43
N THR A 1118 -37.60 -27.66 -37.96
CA THR A 1118 -38.63 -27.04 -38.81
C THR A 1118 -38.02 -25.89 -39.62
N TYR A 1119 -37.59 -24.82 -38.93
CA TYR A 1119 -37.06 -23.61 -39.58
C TYR A 1119 -35.53 -23.55 -39.59
N ILE A 1120 -34.89 -24.03 -38.53
CA ILE A 1120 -33.44 -24.07 -38.38
C ILE A 1120 -33.00 -25.45 -37.89
N LYS A 1121 -31.93 -25.97 -38.50
CA LYS A 1121 -31.21 -27.17 -38.07
C LYS A 1121 -29.98 -26.73 -37.30
N THR A 1122 -29.84 -27.20 -36.07
CA THR A 1122 -28.68 -26.93 -35.21
C THR A 1122 -27.87 -28.20 -35.05
N SER A 1123 -26.63 -28.19 -35.53
CA SER A 1123 -25.66 -29.27 -35.30
C SER A 1123 -24.47 -28.72 -34.53
N ALA A 1124 -24.07 -29.42 -33.46
CA ALA A 1124 -22.89 -29.10 -32.68
C ALA A 1124 -21.84 -30.21 -32.89
N VAL A 1125 -20.69 -29.85 -33.45
CA VAL A 1125 -19.55 -30.77 -33.63
C VAL A 1125 -18.31 -30.06 -33.11
N GLY A 1126 -17.80 -30.56 -31.97
CA GLY A 1126 -16.79 -29.86 -31.19
C GLY A 1126 -17.25 -28.45 -30.82
N ARG A 1127 -16.43 -27.46 -31.14
CA ARG A 1127 -16.64 -26.04 -30.78
C ARG A 1127 -17.50 -25.25 -31.78
N ASN A 1128 -17.88 -25.84 -32.91
CA ASN A 1128 -18.71 -25.19 -33.91
C ASN A 1128 -20.19 -25.53 -33.71
N LEU A 1129 -20.99 -24.51 -33.40
CA LEU A 1129 -22.45 -24.58 -33.48
C LEU A 1129 -22.91 -24.13 -34.87
N THR A 1130 -23.14 -25.10 -35.75
CA THR A 1130 -23.64 -24.84 -37.11
C THR A 1130 -25.16 -24.68 -37.06
N ILE A 1131 -25.63 -23.45 -37.28
CA ILE A 1131 -27.04 -23.13 -37.47
C ILE A 1131 -27.29 -23.04 -38.98
N THR A 1132 -27.86 -24.08 -39.56
CA THR A 1132 -28.22 -24.09 -40.98
C THR A 1132 -29.71 -23.79 -41.12
N PRO A 1133 -30.14 -22.82 -41.94
CA PRO A 1133 -31.55 -22.66 -42.27
C PRO A 1133 -32.05 -23.95 -42.93
N ASN A 1134 -33.19 -24.47 -42.49
CA ASN A 1134 -33.80 -25.62 -43.15
C ASN A 1134 -34.60 -25.11 -44.35
N ILE A 1135 -33.89 -24.88 -45.46
CA ILE A 1135 -34.48 -24.28 -46.65
C ILE A 1135 -35.44 -25.28 -47.29
N GLN A 1136 -36.71 -24.89 -47.41
CA GLN A 1136 -37.75 -25.70 -48.02
C GLN A 1136 -37.78 -25.51 -49.54
N ASN A 1137 -38.03 -26.59 -50.26
CA ASN A 1137 -38.37 -26.51 -51.68
C ASN A 1137 -39.83 -26.04 -51.83
N ILE A 1138 -40.05 -25.01 -52.63
CA ILE A 1138 -41.39 -24.59 -53.05
C ILE A 1138 -41.74 -25.36 -54.32
N THR A 1139 -42.81 -26.15 -54.28
CA THR A 1139 -43.29 -26.92 -55.42
C THR A 1139 -44.41 -26.16 -56.13
N MET A 1140 -44.25 -25.95 -57.43
CA MET A 1140 -45.28 -25.33 -58.27
C MET A 1140 -46.18 -26.40 -58.89
N ASN A 1141 -47.50 -26.25 -58.73
CA ASN A 1141 -48.50 -27.04 -59.44
C ASN A 1141 -49.41 -26.09 -60.23
N GLY A 1142 -49.07 -25.88 -61.51
CA GLY A 1142 -49.66 -24.83 -62.34
C GLY A 1142 -49.37 -23.44 -61.78
N THR A 1143 -50.43 -22.68 -61.51
CA THR A 1143 -50.36 -21.32 -60.92
C THR A 1143 -50.33 -21.30 -59.40
N SER A 1144 -50.47 -22.45 -58.73
CA SER A 1144 -50.50 -22.57 -57.27
C SER A 1144 -49.17 -23.07 -56.71
N ALA A 1145 -48.59 -22.33 -55.76
CA ALA A 1145 -47.41 -22.75 -55.00
C ALA A 1145 -47.84 -23.51 -53.74
N SER A 1146 -47.16 -24.63 -53.43
CA SER A 1146 -47.27 -25.28 -52.13
C SER A 1146 -45.89 -25.61 -51.54
N ALA A 1147 -45.79 -25.53 -50.22
CA ALA A 1147 -44.59 -25.85 -49.46
C ALA A 1147 -44.99 -26.33 -48.06
N GLY A 1148 -44.08 -27.04 -47.38
CA GLY A 1148 -44.25 -27.45 -45.98
C GLY A 1148 -43.98 -26.31 -44.99
N THR A 1149 -43.80 -26.66 -43.71
CA THR A 1149 -43.33 -25.73 -42.68
C THR A 1149 -41.80 -25.68 -42.67
N GLY A 1150 -41.22 -24.51 -42.90
CA GLY A 1150 -39.78 -24.30 -43.02
C GLY A 1150 -39.44 -22.89 -43.54
N LEU A 1151 -38.19 -22.66 -43.89
CA LEU A 1151 -37.70 -21.34 -44.34
C LEU A 1151 -37.60 -21.29 -45.87
N ALA A 1152 -38.16 -20.29 -46.53
CA ALA A 1152 -38.02 -20.08 -47.96
C ALA A 1152 -36.90 -19.07 -48.25
N ASP A 1153 -36.06 -19.33 -49.26
CA ASP A 1153 -35.02 -18.39 -49.70
C ASP A 1153 -35.46 -17.61 -50.95
N ALA A 1154 -34.85 -16.44 -51.16
CA ALA A 1154 -35.23 -15.54 -52.24
C ALA A 1154 -35.08 -16.14 -53.64
N ASN A 1155 -34.14 -17.07 -53.86
CA ASN A 1155 -33.96 -17.76 -55.14
C ASN A 1155 -35.02 -18.86 -55.34
N ASN A 1156 -35.42 -19.57 -54.28
CA ASN A 1156 -36.48 -20.58 -54.39
C ASN A 1156 -37.87 -19.93 -54.54
N VAL A 1157 -38.10 -18.79 -53.88
CA VAL A 1157 -39.27 -17.94 -54.11
C VAL A 1157 -39.24 -17.32 -55.51
N ALA A 1158 -38.12 -16.75 -55.96
CA ALA A 1158 -38.00 -16.19 -57.30
C ALA A 1158 -38.13 -17.27 -58.40
N SER A 1159 -37.58 -18.47 -58.19
CA SER A 1159 -37.73 -19.60 -59.12
C SER A 1159 -39.17 -20.10 -59.17
N ALA A 1160 -39.86 -20.19 -58.03
CA ALA A 1160 -41.28 -20.52 -57.96
C ALA A 1160 -42.15 -19.44 -58.65
N ILE A 1161 -41.89 -18.16 -58.39
CA ILE A 1161 -42.56 -17.02 -59.06
C ILE A 1161 -42.28 -17.05 -60.57
N ASN A 1162 -41.03 -17.20 -60.99
CA ASN A 1162 -40.67 -17.27 -62.41
C ASN A 1162 -41.32 -18.48 -63.09
N THR A 1163 -41.43 -19.62 -62.41
CA THR A 1163 -42.13 -20.81 -62.90
C THR A 1163 -43.64 -20.59 -62.97
N ALA A 1164 -44.24 -19.91 -61.99
CA ALA A 1164 -45.65 -19.52 -61.99
C ALA A 1164 -45.96 -18.53 -63.14
N VAL A 1165 -45.15 -17.49 -63.30
CA VAL A 1165 -45.25 -16.48 -64.36
C VAL A 1165 -45.06 -17.11 -65.73
N ASN A 1166 -44.03 -17.95 -65.90
CA ASN A 1166 -43.81 -18.74 -67.12
C ASN A 1166 -44.91 -19.77 -67.37
N SER A 1167 -45.72 -20.13 -66.37
CA SER A 1167 -46.88 -21.02 -66.50
C SER A 1167 -48.20 -20.27 -66.70
N ALA A 1168 -48.27 -18.96 -66.44
CA ALA A 1168 -49.46 -18.12 -66.55
C ALA A 1168 -49.73 -17.56 -67.96
N GLY A 1169 -48.74 -17.55 -68.85
CA GLY A 1169 -48.92 -17.09 -70.24
C GLY A 1169 -49.92 -17.93 -71.03
N TRP A 1170 -50.79 -17.28 -71.80
CA TRP A 1170 -51.73 -17.90 -72.74
C TRP A 1170 -51.05 -18.50 -73.99
N LYS A 1171 -51.68 -19.51 -74.60
CA LYS A 1171 -51.23 -20.11 -75.86
C LYS A 1171 -52.16 -19.74 -77.00
N ILE A 1172 -51.62 -19.61 -78.21
CA ILE A 1172 -52.39 -19.43 -79.43
C ILE A 1172 -52.11 -20.58 -80.40
N LYS A 1173 -53.17 -21.05 -81.09
CA LYS A 1173 -53.11 -22.09 -82.10
C LYS A 1173 -54.08 -21.76 -83.22
N ALA A 1174 -53.63 -21.86 -84.48
CA ALA A 1174 -54.51 -21.78 -85.63
C ALA A 1174 -55.43 -23.02 -85.67
N MET A 1175 -56.68 -22.86 -85.25
CA MET A 1175 -57.70 -23.92 -85.33
C MET A 1175 -58.66 -23.68 -86.49
N GLY A 1176 -59.01 -24.76 -87.19
CA GLY A 1176 -60.04 -24.74 -88.22
C GLY A 1176 -60.94 -25.97 -88.12
N SER A 1177 -62.24 -25.76 -87.95
CA SER A 1177 -63.29 -26.77 -88.01
C SER A 1177 -64.14 -26.54 -89.26
N GLY A 1178 -64.10 -27.49 -90.21
CA GLY A 1178 -64.73 -27.34 -91.54
C GLY A 1178 -63.71 -27.06 -92.65
N LEU A 1179 -64.19 -26.54 -93.79
CA LEU A 1179 -63.45 -26.44 -95.06
C LEU A 1179 -62.42 -25.28 -95.14
N GLY A 1180 -62.01 -24.71 -94.00
CA GLY A 1180 -61.04 -23.61 -93.98
C GLY A 1180 -59.60 -24.06 -94.25
N VAL A 1181 -58.94 -23.48 -95.25
CA VAL A 1181 -57.53 -23.73 -95.57
C VAL A 1181 -56.63 -23.12 -94.49
N ARG A 1182 -55.60 -23.86 -94.06
CA ARG A 1182 -54.62 -23.44 -93.05
C ARG A 1182 -53.26 -23.18 -93.71
N THR A 1183 -52.63 -22.06 -93.40
CA THR A 1183 -51.24 -21.74 -93.75
C THR A 1183 -50.56 -21.06 -92.55
N GLY A 1184 -49.28 -21.40 -92.29
CA GLY A 1184 -48.55 -21.00 -91.08
C GLY A 1184 -48.47 -22.09 -90.01
N ASP A 1185 -47.94 -21.75 -88.84
CA ASP A 1185 -47.62 -22.70 -87.77
C ASP A 1185 -48.88 -23.38 -87.18
N THR A 1186 -48.82 -24.71 -87.02
CA THR A 1186 -49.95 -25.55 -86.62
C THR A 1186 -49.82 -26.17 -85.22
N GLU A 1187 -48.74 -25.88 -84.52
CA GLU A 1187 -48.48 -26.24 -83.11
C GLU A 1187 -49.10 -25.21 -82.14
N GLU A 1188 -49.17 -25.54 -80.83
CA GLU A 1188 -49.55 -24.54 -79.82
C GLU A 1188 -48.35 -23.65 -79.46
N THR A 1189 -48.31 -22.42 -79.97
CA THR A 1189 -47.26 -21.46 -79.60
C THR A 1189 -47.64 -20.74 -78.31
N ARG A 1190 -46.69 -20.69 -77.36
CA ARG A 1190 -46.86 -19.98 -76.08
C ARG A 1190 -46.47 -18.51 -76.25
N ILE A 1191 -47.29 -17.61 -75.73
CA ILE A 1191 -47.04 -16.17 -75.71
C ILE A 1191 -46.57 -15.76 -74.31
N GLY A 1192 -45.41 -15.09 -74.22
CA GLY A 1192 -44.87 -14.55 -72.98
C GLY A 1192 -45.64 -13.33 -72.49
N ASN A 1193 -45.51 -13.00 -71.19
CA ASN A 1193 -46.33 -11.94 -70.57
C ASN A 1193 -46.07 -10.51 -71.08
N ASN A 1194 -44.98 -10.28 -71.83
CA ASN A 1194 -44.69 -9.00 -72.49
C ASN A 1194 -44.74 -9.10 -74.03
N ASP A 1195 -45.09 -10.27 -74.58
CA ASP A 1195 -45.13 -10.47 -76.04
C ASP A 1195 -46.44 -9.92 -76.62
N SER A 1196 -46.34 -9.11 -77.66
CA SER A 1196 -47.50 -8.54 -78.34
C SER A 1196 -47.97 -9.43 -79.49
N VAL A 1197 -49.20 -9.96 -79.40
CA VAL A 1197 -49.82 -10.73 -80.48
C VAL A 1197 -50.53 -9.81 -81.46
N LEU A 1198 -50.03 -9.72 -82.69
CA LEU A 1198 -50.66 -8.93 -83.75
C LEU A 1198 -51.60 -9.81 -84.59
N LEU A 1199 -52.91 -9.59 -84.44
CA LEU A 1199 -53.95 -10.24 -85.25
C LEU A 1199 -54.33 -9.33 -86.41
N GLN A 1200 -53.58 -9.42 -87.51
CA GLN A 1200 -53.80 -8.62 -88.71
C GLN A 1200 -54.67 -9.38 -89.72
N ALA A 1201 -55.66 -8.69 -90.30
CA ALA A 1201 -56.52 -9.22 -91.35
C ALA A 1201 -55.94 -8.88 -92.73
N GLY A 1202 -56.01 -9.83 -93.68
CA GLY A 1202 -55.78 -9.53 -95.10
C GLY A 1202 -57.04 -8.96 -95.78
N ASP A 1203 -56.90 -8.46 -97.01
CA ASP A 1203 -57.87 -7.65 -97.79
C ASP A 1203 -59.35 -8.08 -97.71
N ASN A 1204 -59.60 -9.39 -97.55
CA ASN A 1204 -60.92 -10.02 -97.63
C ASN A 1204 -61.52 -10.41 -96.27
N LEU A 1205 -60.81 -10.15 -95.18
CA LEU A 1205 -61.26 -10.43 -93.82
C LEU A 1205 -61.28 -9.13 -93.01
N VAL A 1206 -62.31 -8.95 -92.20
CA VAL A 1206 -62.40 -7.87 -91.21
C VAL A 1206 -62.27 -8.49 -89.83
N ILE A 1207 -61.29 -8.04 -89.04
CA ILE A 1207 -61.16 -8.39 -87.63
C ILE A 1207 -61.59 -7.17 -86.80
N ASN A 1208 -62.70 -7.30 -86.09
CA ASN A 1208 -63.13 -6.30 -85.11
C ASN A 1208 -62.75 -6.77 -83.69
N LYS A 1209 -62.11 -5.89 -82.92
CA LYS A 1209 -61.75 -6.10 -81.52
C LYS A 1209 -62.61 -5.21 -80.63
N THR A 1210 -63.41 -5.82 -79.76
CA THR A 1210 -64.20 -5.10 -78.75
C THR A 1210 -63.86 -5.67 -77.37
N GLY A 1211 -63.14 -4.88 -76.57
CA GLY A 1211 -62.55 -5.37 -75.32
C GLY A 1211 -61.64 -6.57 -75.57
N ASN A 1212 -61.87 -7.67 -74.84
CA ASN A 1212 -61.06 -8.90 -74.93
C ASN A 1212 -61.60 -9.93 -75.95
N ARG A 1213 -62.66 -9.60 -76.71
CA ARG A 1213 -63.15 -10.45 -77.82
C ARG A 1213 -62.64 -9.95 -79.17
N PHE A 1214 -62.22 -10.90 -80.00
CA PHE A 1214 -62.00 -10.70 -81.42
C PHE A 1214 -63.12 -11.40 -82.20
N THR A 1215 -63.61 -10.74 -83.24
CA THR A 1215 -64.65 -11.26 -84.15
C THR A 1215 -64.18 -11.06 -85.57
N TYR A 1216 -64.18 -12.14 -86.34
CA TYR A 1216 -63.78 -12.15 -87.75
C TYR A 1216 -65.01 -12.34 -88.64
N SER A 1217 -65.12 -11.53 -89.68
CA SER A 1217 -66.11 -11.64 -90.75
C SER A 1217 -65.45 -11.45 -92.09
N LEU A 1218 -66.06 -11.96 -93.17
CA LEU A 1218 -65.64 -11.59 -94.52
C LEU A 1218 -65.94 -10.10 -94.78
N ASN A 1219 -65.11 -9.48 -95.62
CA ASN A 1219 -65.36 -8.14 -96.15
C ASN A 1219 -66.60 -8.17 -97.08
N PRO A 1220 -67.57 -7.23 -96.98
CA PRO A 1220 -68.74 -7.20 -97.88
C PRO A 1220 -68.39 -7.16 -99.38
N VAL A 1221 -67.18 -6.72 -99.73
CA VAL A 1221 -66.60 -6.84 -101.07
C VAL A 1221 -65.27 -7.61 -100.97
N LEU A 1222 -65.14 -8.69 -101.74
CA LEU A 1222 -63.93 -9.51 -101.79
C LEU A 1222 -63.06 -9.09 -102.98
N ASN A 1223 -61.88 -8.55 -102.71
CA ASN A 1223 -60.91 -8.05 -103.69
C ASN A 1223 -59.75 -9.03 -103.90
N HIS A 1224 -59.02 -8.92 -105.00
CA HIS A 1224 -57.82 -9.73 -105.30
C HIS A 1224 -58.00 -11.27 -105.26
N LEU A 1225 -59.23 -11.79 -105.48
CA LEU A 1225 -59.47 -13.23 -105.60
C LEU A 1225 -59.13 -13.74 -107.01
N THR A 1226 -58.29 -14.77 -107.10
CA THR A 1226 -57.99 -15.47 -108.37
C THR A 1226 -59.04 -16.54 -108.72
N LYS A 1227 -59.74 -17.07 -107.71
CA LYS A 1227 -60.83 -18.03 -107.83
C LYS A 1227 -61.70 -17.98 -106.57
N ALA A 1228 -63.01 -17.95 -106.72
CA ALA A 1228 -63.99 -18.04 -105.64
C ALA A 1228 -64.93 -19.24 -105.89
N MET A 1229 -65.23 -20.02 -104.85
CA MET A 1229 -66.02 -21.24 -104.99
C MET A 1229 -67.12 -21.26 -103.94
N PHE A 1230 -68.37 -21.14 -104.38
CA PHE A 1230 -69.56 -21.06 -103.54
C PHE A 1230 -70.28 -22.40 -103.58
N THR A 1231 -70.30 -23.11 -102.45
CA THR A 1231 -70.81 -24.48 -102.35
C THR A 1231 -72.10 -24.54 -101.53
N SER A 1232 -73.15 -25.16 -102.06
CA SER A 1232 -74.42 -25.41 -101.37
C SER A 1232 -74.83 -26.88 -101.55
N GLY A 1233 -74.28 -27.77 -100.72
CA GLY A 1233 -74.45 -29.22 -100.89
C GLY A 1233 -73.58 -29.75 -102.03
N SER A 1234 -74.17 -30.52 -102.96
CA SER A 1234 -73.53 -30.97 -104.20
C SER A 1234 -73.25 -29.85 -105.21
N ASP A 1235 -73.84 -28.68 -104.98
CA ASP A 1235 -73.96 -27.63 -105.98
C ASP A 1235 -72.82 -26.63 -105.77
N VAL A 1236 -71.92 -26.54 -106.74
CA VAL A 1236 -70.71 -25.73 -106.66
C VAL A 1236 -70.71 -24.70 -107.78
N THR A 1237 -70.79 -23.42 -107.41
CA THR A 1237 -70.59 -22.29 -108.31
C THR A 1237 -69.14 -21.82 -108.20
N THR A 1238 -68.35 -22.07 -109.24
CA THR A 1238 -66.96 -21.64 -109.34
C THR A 1238 -66.88 -20.38 -110.19
N ILE A 1239 -66.39 -19.28 -109.61
CA ILE A 1239 -66.00 -18.05 -110.31
C ILE A 1239 -64.47 -18.04 -110.41
N ASP A 1240 -63.93 -17.90 -111.61
CA ASP A 1240 -62.51 -17.57 -111.82
C ASP A 1240 -62.39 -16.39 -112.80
N ALA A 1241 -61.16 -16.02 -113.15
CA ALA A 1241 -60.90 -14.87 -114.02
C ALA A 1241 -61.55 -14.97 -115.42
N ASN A 1242 -62.02 -16.15 -115.85
CA ASN A 1242 -62.54 -16.38 -117.20
C ASN A 1242 -63.95 -17.02 -117.25
N SER A 1243 -64.48 -17.53 -116.13
CA SER A 1243 -65.75 -18.27 -116.10
C SER A 1243 -66.53 -18.20 -114.78
N ILE A 1244 -67.85 -18.40 -114.88
CA ILE A 1244 -68.74 -18.74 -113.77
C ILE A 1244 -69.38 -20.09 -114.10
N THR A 1245 -68.99 -21.16 -113.40
CA THR A 1245 -69.35 -22.55 -113.72
C THR A 1245 -70.11 -23.19 -112.57
N MET A 1246 -71.33 -23.70 -112.80
CA MET A 1246 -72.18 -24.36 -111.81
C MET A 1246 -72.24 -25.89 -112.03
N THR A 1247 -71.59 -26.66 -111.15
CA THR A 1247 -71.27 -28.08 -111.43
C THR A 1247 -72.47 -29.04 -111.41
N SER A 1248 -73.54 -28.73 -110.66
CA SER A 1248 -74.77 -29.55 -110.56
C SER A 1248 -75.83 -29.21 -111.61
N SER A 1249 -75.94 -27.93 -111.97
CA SER A 1249 -76.89 -27.46 -112.99
C SER A 1249 -76.35 -27.65 -114.40
N GLY A 1250 -75.03 -27.77 -114.59
CA GLY A 1250 -74.41 -27.92 -115.91
C GLY A 1250 -74.43 -26.65 -116.76
N ILE A 1251 -74.64 -25.49 -116.11
CA ILE A 1251 -74.66 -24.18 -116.74
C ILE A 1251 -73.31 -23.48 -116.44
N SER A 1252 -72.67 -22.94 -117.48
CA SER A 1252 -71.52 -22.06 -117.35
C SER A 1252 -71.69 -20.78 -118.15
N LEU A 1253 -71.32 -19.65 -117.54
CA LEU A 1253 -70.96 -18.42 -118.23
C LEU A 1253 -69.46 -18.48 -118.50
N THR A 1254 -69.05 -18.32 -119.76
CA THR A 1254 -67.67 -18.04 -120.10
C THR A 1254 -67.59 -16.68 -120.79
N ASN A 1255 -66.37 -16.19 -120.97
CA ASN A 1255 -66.05 -15.08 -121.86
C ASN A 1255 -66.48 -15.27 -123.33
N SER A 1256 -67.00 -16.44 -123.71
CA SER A 1256 -67.61 -16.73 -125.03
C SER A 1256 -69.14 -16.86 -125.01
N GLY A 1257 -69.82 -16.67 -123.87
CA GLY A 1257 -71.27 -16.71 -123.75
C GLY A 1257 -71.81 -17.71 -122.72
N ILE A 1258 -73.12 -17.99 -122.79
CA ILE A 1258 -73.81 -18.91 -121.88
C ILE A 1258 -73.89 -20.31 -122.51
N ASN A 1259 -73.36 -21.32 -121.83
CA ASN A 1259 -73.53 -22.74 -122.16
C ASN A 1259 -74.42 -23.40 -121.09
N ALA A 1260 -75.57 -23.93 -121.50
CA ALA A 1260 -76.55 -24.53 -120.58
C ALA A 1260 -76.70 -26.06 -120.70
N GLY A 1261 -75.81 -26.75 -121.43
CA GLY A 1261 -75.81 -28.22 -121.49
C GLY A 1261 -77.15 -28.85 -121.87
N ASN A 1262 -77.81 -28.33 -122.92
CA ASN A 1262 -79.16 -28.71 -123.38
C ASN A 1262 -80.32 -28.47 -122.40
N LYS A 1263 -80.15 -27.62 -121.37
CA LYS A 1263 -81.24 -27.17 -120.48
C LYS A 1263 -81.81 -25.82 -120.94
N VAL A 1264 -83.13 -25.65 -120.77
CA VAL A 1264 -83.85 -24.43 -121.17
C VAL A 1264 -83.61 -23.33 -120.14
N ILE A 1265 -83.09 -22.18 -120.60
CA ILE A 1265 -83.09 -20.94 -119.81
C ILE A 1265 -84.40 -20.19 -120.11
N SER A 1266 -85.28 -20.06 -119.13
CA SER A 1266 -86.49 -19.25 -119.22
C SER A 1266 -86.26 -17.84 -118.63
N ASN A 1267 -87.04 -16.86 -119.10
CA ASN A 1267 -86.99 -15.45 -118.68
C ASN A 1267 -85.69 -14.68 -119.01
N VAL A 1268 -85.17 -14.85 -120.23
CA VAL A 1268 -84.13 -13.95 -120.78
C VAL A 1268 -84.79 -12.89 -121.67
N ALA A 1269 -84.51 -11.61 -121.43
CA ALA A 1269 -85.02 -10.52 -122.26
C ALA A 1269 -84.28 -10.41 -123.61
N SER A 1270 -84.93 -9.83 -124.62
CA SER A 1270 -84.38 -9.63 -125.97
C SER A 1270 -83.11 -8.76 -125.94
N GLY A 1271 -82.02 -9.26 -126.51
CA GLY A 1271 -80.68 -8.69 -126.33
C GLY A 1271 -80.35 -7.46 -127.16
N GLY A 1272 -79.27 -6.79 -126.73
CA GLY A 1272 -78.47 -5.79 -127.45
C GLY A 1272 -77.01 -6.01 -127.09
#